data_AF-A0A1J8Q3W3-F1
#
_entry.id   AF-A0A1J8Q3W3-F1
#
_cell.length_a   1.000
_cell.length_b   1.000
_cell.length_c   1.000
_cell.angle_alpha   90.00
_cell.angle_beta   90.00
_cell.angle_gamma   90.00
#
_symmetry.space_group_name_H-M   'P 1'
#
loop_
_entity.id
_entity.type
_entity.pdbx_description
1 polymer ?
#
loop_
_entity_poly.entity_id
_entity_poly.type
_entity_poly.pdbx_seq_one_letter_code
_entity_poly.pdbx_strand_id
1 'polypeptide(L)'
;MTLPLKPRLRLDSGALQPPSSFVQVTGLDSQPQSAYSHISNFRSLLLDMQLYSPSIKMVKQSMLDGMISCPVFGDHDRVEGKIMLDPTCSQSGRLMIEGVFEYISINENLDDEIAQVPQISKHRNIFFSSSLIIPISPIHDLRSAFGVRKRLDHSDSNSPASRSCEFSFELPQGSRLWDKMPPTFSSMPDAQGRGGLSLLEKAEVSYHVTAVWESSDMSENRGILEVPVLFHPDTDFQSLDGSKIEPESWLEMPLIPERSIPFHCAVTLPRPRTFSRCSSVPYFVVFTTTPQSSTLNREIASDATIAVSLIRKITIIPQLPHTPVDADSDDSDGSSVSFLTPRTRLLKRALKSGVAPASKISEETFSATVRHKPLPELPQAPFSETRTLKTQMHIGFPKRPRHCRSQAHMPDGLYKGKFQLPKDMLPGVNWAGVSVKYNGMDTIQHPSATWEAASNGSVFYRRQQLYMLHGKLPNLDDYLIAGCKNGGPTALMRDASKLVALGSGRPPLAKSQIQVYSPAGESLLLFSWDQNRIVRFGWTFDERLVVLNEEGVYRLYDLQGDYQQFSLGNEAAELGIIDARIHENGLVALTGSLTLLEVKDWEGGRPLALATPGLSEPPHAWAVIPPEQSISRHVEVLLSVDATIIAVDNLESLDQRISRGPFLHVSPSPNGKFLALLTFSGILWVVSADFQREIVVLDTATVGAEGQVNQVGWCGNDAVLVTWNDLVLLVLPSRNNLAGETLRYLYFGATFVVTESDGARIIGQDVCDFIQKVPASSVSIFRPGSTSSSAILFAAWESFLQRSPKADENIRSIRSDLAAAAAKFGWGFLDLYNPTDFIAMGQALKVLNAVRFYEIAIPLTYSQYQYVSPAHLINRLTSRNLHLLALRVSSFLSLKPDVVLKHWASAKIGRSKTSSADGQDDEVCRIIVDKFEKLGGGEVSYADIARRAWEVGRTELATKLLDYETRASDQVPLLLTMKEDKLALIKAVDSGDTDLVYHVLLHLYKRLPLGSFFKLIEDGGEQLAPASKLLEVYAREQNREMLRDFYYSDDRRVESATLALDEAAQMTDPHAIMTAVNSAEKFFSEDKDRALEAKMMNESVRLLALQQQFEKDSDGKVKFFGQSVSETIRTCLMNGMSKKADRVKSEFKVPDKRFWYLKLHALTAMRDFDALDAFARSRRSPIGYEAFVRHLVEAGHLKEASPYVMRCDSPKRVELYMLCKDWRAAGRECKERGDKKGMEKLINSSPNSLIKRELEQFAASMK
;
A
#
# COMPACT_ATOMS: atom_id res chain seq x y z
N MET A 1 59.14 36.53 -16.76
CA MET A 1 60.01 35.36 -17.01
C MET A 1 59.55 34.68 -18.29
N THR A 2 60.52 34.35 -19.12
CA THR A 2 60.47 34.03 -20.54
C THR A 2 59.86 32.66 -20.85
N LEU A 3 59.04 32.62 -21.90
CA LEU A 3 58.60 31.43 -22.64
C LEU A 3 59.79 30.59 -23.13
N PRO A 4 59.58 29.30 -23.42
CA PRO A 4 60.15 28.73 -24.63
C PRO A 4 59.09 28.20 -25.61
N LEU A 5 59.49 28.34 -26.87
CA LEU A 5 58.77 28.14 -28.11
C LEU A 5 58.50 26.67 -28.48
N LYS A 6 57.46 26.50 -29.31
CA LYS A 6 57.17 25.36 -30.19
C LYS A 6 58.41 24.80 -30.91
N PRO A 7 58.35 23.51 -31.30
CA PRO A 7 58.80 23.09 -32.62
C PRO A 7 57.60 22.86 -33.55
N ARG A 8 57.58 23.60 -34.66
CA ARG A 8 56.91 23.21 -35.93
C ARG A 8 57.90 22.34 -36.71
N LEU A 9 57.40 21.31 -37.41
CA LEU A 9 57.92 20.67 -38.64
C LEU A 9 56.95 19.50 -38.92
N ARG A 10 56.49 19.15 -40.11
CA ARG A 10 56.63 19.64 -41.49
C ARG A 10 55.51 18.93 -42.28
N LEU A 11 54.82 19.62 -43.18
CA LEU A 11 54.00 18.96 -44.20
C LEU A 11 54.98 18.32 -45.20
N ASP A 12 54.91 17.01 -45.38
CA ASP A 12 55.36 16.36 -46.61
C ASP A 12 54.12 15.90 -47.39
N SER A 13 54.00 16.50 -48.56
CA SER A 13 53.12 16.15 -49.66
C SER A 13 53.53 14.80 -50.26
N GLY A 14 52.61 13.84 -50.28
CA GLY A 14 52.84 12.56 -50.94
C GLY A 14 51.70 11.57 -50.77
N ALA A 15 50.49 11.93 -51.21
CA ALA A 15 49.42 10.96 -51.43
C ALA A 15 49.22 10.80 -52.94
N LEU A 16 49.60 9.62 -53.42
CA LEU A 16 49.29 9.07 -54.73
C LEU A 16 47.77 9.12 -54.99
N GLN A 17 47.40 9.43 -56.23
CA GLN A 17 46.05 9.25 -56.75
C GLN A 17 45.58 7.80 -56.52
N PRO A 18 44.36 7.56 -56.04
CA PRO A 18 43.72 6.26 -56.20
C PRO A 18 43.31 6.07 -57.68
N PRO A 19 43.46 4.87 -58.24
CA PRO A 19 43.25 4.61 -59.66
C PRO A 19 41.78 4.70 -60.06
N SER A 20 41.53 5.34 -61.20
CA SER A 20 40.27 5.33 -61.91
C SER A 20 39.93 3.92 -62.39
N SER A 21 38.76 3.39 -62.01
CA SER A 21 38.02 2.44 -62.84
C SER A 21 36.56 2.39 -62.41
N PHE A 22 35.86 3.52 -62.56
CA PHE A 22 34.42 3.53 -62.77
C PHE A 22 34.20 3.95 -64.22
N VAL A 23 33.82 3.00 -65.07
CA VAL A 23 33.25 3.30 -66.39
C VAL A 23 31.74 3.13 -66.25
N GLN A 24 31.01 4.24 -66.36
CA GLN A 24 29.59 4.20 -66.69
C GLN A 24 29.44 3.73 -68.14
N VAL A 25 28.63 2.70 -68.39
CA VAL A 25 28.09 2.44 -69.72
C VAL A 25 26.57 2.33 -69.63
N THR A 26 25.92 3.31 -70.26
CA THR A 26 24.54 3.31 -70.70
C THR A 26 24.34 2.36 -71.88
N GLY A 27 23.32 1.49 -71.79
CA GLY A 27 22.49 0.96 -72.89
C GLY A 27 23.10 0.01 -73.94
N LEU A 28 22.61 -1.22 -74.01
CA LEU A 28 22.25 -1.96 -75.24
C LEU A 28 21.71 -3.38 -74.92
N ASP A 29 20.71 -3.80 -75.71
CA ASP A 29 20.01 -5.08 -75.67
C ASP A 29 20.92 -6.32 -75.57
N SER A 30 20.65 -7.21 -74.60
CA SER A 30 20.97 -8.65 -74.68
C SER A 30 20.27 -9.45 -73.56
N GLN A 31 19.99 -10.72 -73.83
CA GLN A 31 19.26 -11.70 -73.02
C GLN A 31 19.68 -11.78 -71.53
N PRO A 32 18.80 -12.23 -70.61
CA PRO A 32 19.15 -12.37 -69.20
C PRO A 32 20.17 -13.51 -69.01
N GLN A 33 21.44 -13.15 -68.77
CA GLN A 33 22.42 -14.06 -68.16
C GLN A 33 22.28 -13.97 -66.64
N SER A 34 22.20 -15.12 -65.97
CA SER A 34 22.06 -15.20 -64.50
C SER A 34 23.22 -14.49 -63.80
N ALA A 35 22.95 -13.76 -62.72
CA ALA A 35 23.95 -13.03 -61.94
C ALA A 35 24.95 -13.93 -61.17
N TYR A 36 24.74 -15.25 -61.16
CA TYR A 36 25.51 -16.22 -60.39
C TYR A 36 26.41 -17.11 -61.27
N SER A 37 27.62 -17.42 -60.79
CA SER A 37 28.66 -18.13 -61.57
C SER A 37 28.59 -19.67 -61.50
N HIS A 38 27.82 -20.24 -60.58
CA HIS A 38 27.74 -21.69 -60.38
C HIS A 38 26.31 -22.23 -60.54
N ILE A 39 26.20 -23.43 -61.14
CA ILE A 39 24.94 -24.13 -61.36
C ILE A 39 25.03 -25.53 -60.75
N SER A 40 24.14 -25.84 -59.80
CA SER A 40 24.04 -27.16 -59.16
C SER A 40 22.79 -27.88 -59.66
N ASN A 41 22.93 -29.10 -60.17
CA ASN A 41 21.82 -29.88 -60.75
C ASN A 41 21.44 -31.06 -59.85
N PHE A 42 20.15 -31.18 -59.53
CA PHE A 42 19.57 -32.22 -58.67
C PHE A 42 18.43 -32.92 -59.39
N ARG A 43 18.48 -34.25 -59.47
CA ARG A 43 17.53 -35.04 -60.25
C ARG A 43 16.78 -36.05 -59.39
N SER A 44 15.49 -36.20 -59.67
CA SER A 44 14.64 -37.31 -59.27
C SER A 44 14.10 -38.02 -60.51
N LEU A 45 13.25 -39.04 -60.35
CA LEU A 45 12.63 -39.76 -61.47
C LEU A 45 11.74 -38.86 -62.36
N LEU A 46 11.17 -37.79 -61.82
CA LEU A 46 10.15 -36.96 -62.50
C LEU A 46 10.53 -35.47 -62.59
N LEU A 47 11.54 -35.02 -61.85
CA LEU A 47 11.92 -33.61 -61.69
C LEU A 47 13.45 -33.47 -61.79
N ASP A 48 13.93 -32.49 -62.55
CA ASP A 48 15.34 -32.03 -62.57
C ASP A 48 15.39 -30.55 -62.16
N MET A 49 16.04 -30.22 -61.04
CA MET A 49 16.17 -28.87 -60.51
C MET A 49 17.61 -28.36 -60.65
N GLN A 50 17.76 -27.20 -61.29
CA GLN A 50 19.00 -26.45 -61.37
C GLN A 50 18.92 -25.27 -60.40
N LEU A 51 19.90 -25.13 -59.49
CA LEU A 51 20.04 -23.97 -58.61
C LEU A 51 21.24 -23.14 -59.03
N TYR A 52 21.06 -21.83 -59.09
CA TYR A 52 22.09 -20.85 -59.41
C TYR A 52 22.62 -20.24 -58.11
N SER A 53 23.94 -20.37 -57.86
CA SER A 53 24.53 -19.91 -56.60
C SER A 53 25.87 -19.19 -56.80
N PRO A 54 26.24 -18.26 -55.91
CA PRO A 54 27.53 -17.56 -55.97
C PRO A 54 28.71 -18.45 -55.55
N SER A 55 28.48 -19.52 -54.78
CA SER A 55 29.51 -20.53 -54.51
C SER A 55 28.92 -21.93 -54.27
N ILE A 56 29.77 -22.95 -54.27
CA ILE A 56 29.42 -24.36 -54.02
C ILE A 56 30.39 -24.92 -52.97
N LYS A 57 29.90 -25.79 -52.08
CA LYS A 57 30.73 -26.51 -51.09
C LYS A 57 30.43 -28.01 -51.11
N MET A 58 31.48 -28.82 -51.01
CA MET A 58 31.34 -30.27 -50.90
C MET A 58 31.00 -30.66 -49.47
N VAL A 59 29.89 -31.40 -49.28
CA VAL A 59 29.41 -31.88 -47.97
C VAL A 59 29.27 -33.40 -47.99
N LYS A 60 29.63 -34.07 -46.90
CA LYS A 60 29.49 -35.52 -46.73
C LYS A 60 28.04 -35.86 -46.39
N GLN A 61 27.38 -36.73 -47.15
CA GLN A 61 26.00 -37.12 -46.89
C GLN A 61 25.91 -38.17 -45.76
N SER A 62 24.98 -38.02 -44.83
CA SER A 62 24.90 -38.86 -43.60
C SER A 62 24.50 -40.33 -43.84
N MET A 63 24.06 -40.71 -45.06
CA MET A 63 23.47 -42.03 -45.34
C MET A 63 24.16 -42.80 -46.48
N LEU A 64 25.03 -42.15 -47.26
CA LEU A 64 25.87 -42.74 -48.30
C LEU A 64 27.25 -42.11 -48.18
N ASP A 65 28.33 -42.89 -48.24
CA ASP A 65 29.72 -42.44 -48.04
C ASP A 65 30.28 -41.60 -49.23
N GLY A 66 29.43 -40.78 -49.85
CA GLY A 66 29.73 -39.89 -50.97
C GLY A 66 29.67 -38.41 -50.58
N MET A 67 30.46 -37.58 -51.28
CA MET A 67 30.40 -36.12 -51.17
C MET A 67 29.41 -35.54 -52.18
N ILE A 68 28.53 -34.65 -51.73
CA ILE A 68 27.58 -33.92 -52.58
C ILE A 68 28.01 -32.45 -52.68
N SER A 69 27.94 -31.88 -53.87
CA SER A 69 28.10 -30.44 -54.11
C SER A 69 26.81 -29.71 -53.72
N CYS A 70 26.85 -28.92 -52.65
CA CYS A 70 25.71 -28.11 -52.21
C CYS A 70 25.91 -26.63 -52.57
N PRO A 71 24.89 -25.94 -53.12
CA PRO A 71 24.95 -24.50 -53.36
C PRO A 71 24.97 -23.73 -52.04
N VAL A 72 25.72 -22.62 -52.01
CA VAL A 72 25.91 -21.76 -50.84
C VAL A 72 25.38 -20.35 -51.12
N PHE A 73 24.62 -19.79 -50.17
CA PHE A 73 24.03 -18.46 -50.23
C PHE A 73 24.34 -17.66 -48.95
N GLY A 74 24.53 -16.34 -49.10
CA GLY A 74 24.77 -15.36 -48.04
C GLY A 74 23.57 -14.44 -47.76
N ASP A 75 23.79 -13.40 -46.94
CA ASP A 75 22.72 -12.52 -46.42
C ASP A 75 22.04 -11.67 -47.50
N HIS A 76 22.71 -11.49 -48.65
CA HIS A 76 22.25 -10.65 -49.76
C HIS A 76 21.92 -11.44 -51.04
N ASP A 77 21.98 -12.77 -50.98
CA ASP A 77 21.72 -13.62 -52.13
C ASP A 77 20.24 -14.00 -52.26
N ARG A 78 19.80 -14.22 -53.51
CA ARG A 78 18.50 -14.80 -53.84
C ARG A 78 18.67 -16.27 -54.19
N VAL A 79 17.77 -17.12 -53.70
CA VAL A 79 17.77 -18.54 -54.07
C VAL A 79 17.01 -18.70 -55.37
N GLU A 80 17.74 -18.71 -56.48
CA GLU A 80 17.18 -18.76 -57.83
C GLU A 80 17.49 -20.08 -58.52
N GLY A 81 16.60 -20.52 -59.40
CA GLY A 81 16.79 -21.77 -60.11
C GLY A 81 15.75 -22.03 -61.18
N LYS A 82 15.94 -23.17 -61.85
CA LYS A 82 15.09 -23.65 -62.93
C LYS A 82 14.72 -25.11 -62.67
N ILE A 83 13.43 -25.41 -62.67
CA ILE A 83 12.93 -26.79 -62.59
C ILE A 83 12.47 -27.25 -63.97
N MET A 84 12.92 -28.44 -64.37
CA MET A 84 12.50 -29.14 -65.58
C MET A 84 11.64 -30.33 -65.17
N LEU A 85 10.46 -30.41 -65.77
CA LEU A 85 9.45 -31.43 -65.45
C LEU A 85 9.41 -32.50 -66.53
N ASP A 86 9.24 -33.75 -66.12
CA ASP A 86 8.87 -34.82 -67.04
C ASP A 86 7.50 -34.52 -67.70
N PRO A 87 7.28 -34.88 -68.99
CA PRO A 87 6.01 -34.66 -69.68
C PRO A 87 4.77 -35.27 -68.99
N THR A 88 4.96 -36.26 -68.11
CA THR A 88 3.88 -36.93 -67.35
C THR A 88 3.44 -36.20 -66.08
N CYS A 89 4.12 -35.11 -65.68
CA CYS A 89 3.79 -34.32 -64.49
C CYS A 89 2.53 -33.44 -64.65
N SER A 90 1.82 -33.21 -63.54
CA SER A 90 0.54 -32.51 -63.44
C SER A 90 0.59 -31.00 -63.74
N GLN A 91 -0.59 -30.37 -63.81
CA GLN A 91 -0.79 -28.97 -64.27
C GLN A 91 -0.35 -27.89 -63.26
N SER A 92 -0.09 -28.23 -62.00
CA SER A 92 0.37 -27.28 -60.98
C SER A 92 1.29 -27.96 -59.98
N GLY A 93 2.37 -27.29 -59.60
CA GLY A 93 3.27 -27.74 -58.53
C GLY A 93 3.62 -26.63 -57.57
N ARG A 94 4.16 -27.03 -56.42
CA ARG A 94 4.56 -26.14 -55.34
C ARG A 94 6.07 -26.27 -55.11
N LEU A 95 6.75 -25.14 -55.12
CA LEU A 95 8.12 -25.00 -54.65
C LEU A 95 8.11 -24.39 -53.26
N MET A 96 8.93 -24.89 -52.36
CA MET A 96 9.07 -24.37 -51.00
C MET A 96 10.54 -24.28 -50.62
N ILE A 97 10.94 -23.22 -49.93
CA ILE A 97 12.22 -23.14 -49.23
C ILE A 97 11.95 -23.14 -47.73
N GLU A 98 12.62 -24.02 -46.99
CA GLU A 98 12.42 -24.19 -45.55
C GLU A 98 13.75 -24.15 -44.78
N GLY A 99 13.73 -23.50 -43.61
CA GLY A 99 14.78 -23.55 -42.60
C GLY A 99 14.33 -24.36 -41.39
N VAL A 100 15.05 -25.43 -41.09
CA VAL A 100 14.71 -26.43 -40.08
C VAL A 100 15.75 -26.44 -38.97
N PHE A 101 15.29 -26.40 -37.72
CA PHE A 101 16.09 -26.64 -36.54
C PHE A 101 15.72 -27.99 -35.93
N GLU A 102 16.65 -28.93 -35.89
CA GLU A 102 16.51 -30.20 -35.17
C GLU A 102 17.38 -30.21 -33.92
N TYR A 103 16.82 -30.66 -32.81
CA TYR A 103 17.51 -30.81 -31.53
C TYR A 103 17.14 -32.11 -30.85
N ILE A 104 18.13 -32.86 -30.37
CA ILE A 104 17.94 -34.10 -29.62
C ILE A 104 18.49 -33.90 -28.20
N SER A 105 17.61 -34.00 -27.19
CA SER A 105 17.98 -33.95 -25.76
C SER A 105 17.78 -35.31 -25.07
N ILE A 106 18.62 -35.57 -24.07
CA ILE A 106 18.54 -36.74 -23.18
C ILE A 106 18.27 -36.22 -21.77
N ASN A 107 17.15 -36.64 -21.18
CA ASN A 107 16.85 -36.32 -19.77
C ASN A 107 17.65 -37.25 -18.83
N GLU A 108 18.53 -36.67 -18.02
CA GLU A 108 19.09 -37.32 -16.83
C GLU A 108 18.27 -36.88 -15.62
N ASN A 109 17.32 -37.69 -15.16
CA ASN A 109 16.73 -37.49 -13.83
C ASN A 109 17.80 -37.84 -12.78
N LEU A 110 18.37 -36.83 -12.13
CA LEU A 110 19.41 -37.03 -11.10
C LEU A 110 18.85 -37.34 -9.70
N ASP A 111 17.53 -37.41 -9.53
CA ASP A 111 16.88 -37.54 -8.22
C ASP A 111 16.26 -38.92 -7.92
N ASP A 112 16.35 -39.91 -8.83
CA ASP A 112 15.81 -41.26 -8.60
C ASP A 112 16.95 -42.30 -8.43
N GLU A 113 17.07 -42.88 -7.23
CA GLU A 113 18.01 -43.98 -6.90
C GLU A 113 17.70 -45.32 -7.60
N ILE A 114 16.94 -45.33 -8.71
CA ILE A 114 16.62 -46.55 -9.46
C ILE A 114 16.94 -46.33 -10.94
N ALA A 115 17.86 -47.14 -11.47
CA ALA A 115 18.31 -47.12 -12.85
C ALA A 115 17.14 -47.33 -13.85
N GLN A 116 16.60 -46.24 -14.40
CA GLN A 116 15.75 -46.25 -15.58
C GLN A 116 16.54 -45.83 -16.83
N VAL A 117 16.16 -46.40 -17.97
CA VAL A 117 16.79 -46.16 -19.28
C VAL A 117 16.60 -44.70 -19.70
N PRO A 118 17.64 -44.00 -20.19
CA PRO A 118 17.53 -42.59 -20.59
C PRO A 118 16.49 -42.39 -21.71
N GLN A 119 15.55 -41.44 -21.51
CA GLN A 119 14.59 -41.04 -22.53
C GLN A 119 15.23 -40.03 -23.50
N ILE A 120 15.20 -40.36 -24.80
CA ILE A 120 15.67 -39.51 -25.89
C ILE A 120 14.48 -38.73 -26.45
N SER A 121 14.54 -37.39 -26.40
CA SER A 121 13.53 -36.49 -26.96
C SER A 121 14.07 -35.81 -28.22
N LYS A 122 13.33 -35.92 -29.33
CA LYS A 122 13.67 -35.26 -30.61
C LYS A 122 12.71 -34.11 -30.86
N HIS A 123 13.25 -32.90 -31.01
CA HIS A 123 12.51 -31.68 -31.34
C HIS A 123 12.89 -31.23 -32.75
N ARG A 124 11.90 -31.02 -33.62
CA ARG A 124 12.09 -30.51 -34.99
C ARG A 124 11.18 -29.31 -35.19
N ASN A 125 11.75 -28.17 -35.53
CA ASN A 125 11.00 -26.93 -35.74
C ASN A 125 11.38 -26.28 -37.07
N ILE A 126 10.38 -25.99 -37.91
CA ILE A 126 10.55 -25.18 -39.12
C ILE A 126 10.44 -23.72 -38.69
N PHE A 127 11.57 -23.01 -38.65
CA PHE A 127 11.63 -21.61 -38.20
C PHE A 127 11.50 -20.60 -39.35
N PHE A 128 11.54 -21.09 -40.59
CA PHE A 128 11.36 -20.31 -41.81
C PHE A 128 10.76 -21.22 -42.89
N SER A 129 9.73 -20.76 -43.58
CA SER A 129 9.19 -21.42 -44.78
C SER A 129 8.63 -20.37 -45.72
N SER A 130 8.98 -20.44 -47.00
CA SER A 130 8.40 -19.63 -48.08
C SER A 130 8.01 -20.55 -49.23
N SER A 131 6.85 -20.32 -49.85
CA SER A 131 6.35 -21.20 -50.91
C SER A 131 5.81 -20.45 -52.11
N LEU A 132 6.11 -20.96 -53.30
CA LEU A 132 5.65 -20.47 -54.60
C LEU A 132 4.82 -21.56 -55.29
N ILE A 133 3.63 -21.22 -55.78
CA ILE A 133 2.81 -22.11 -56.59
C ILE A 133 3.05 -21.77 -58.06
N ILE A 134 3.41 -22.76 -58.87
CA ILE A 134 3.63 -22.61 -60.32
C ILE A 134 2.42 -23.18 -61.08
N PRO A 135 1.58 -22.33 -61.69
CA PRO A 135 0.53 -22.77 -62.60
C PRO A 135 1.08 -22.98 -64.02
N ILE A 136 0.85 -24.15 -64.63
CA ILE A 136 1.23 -24.42 -66.03
C ILE A 136 -0.02 -24.43 -66.90
N SER A 137 -0.09 -23.53 -67.89
CA SER A 137 -1.21 -23.45 -68.84
C SER A 137 -1.20 -24.63 -69.83
N PRO A 138 -2.35 -25.14 -70.28
CA PRO A 138 -2.42 -26.22 -71.27
C PRO A 138 -1.93 -25.73 -72.65
N ILE A 139 -1.27 -26.63 -73.38
CA ILE A 139 -0.72 -26.38 -74.73
C ILE A 139 -1.88 -26.09 -75.70
N HIS A 140 -1.90 -24.90 -76.31
CA HIS A 140 -2.77 -24.57 -77.43
C HIS A 140 -2.02 -24.79 -78.76
N ASP A 141 -2.55 -25.67 -79.61
CA ASP A 141 -2.16 -25.81 -81.02
C ASP A 141 -2.48 -24.52 -81.80
N LEU A 142 -1.48 -23.93 -82.45
CA LEU A 142 -1.69 -22.79 -83.37
C LEU A 142 -1.25 -23.13 -84.80
N ARG A 143 -2.25 -23.42 -85.64
CA ARG A 143 -2.21 -23.29 -87.10
C ARG A 143 -2.44 -21.81 -87.50
N SER A 144 -1.73 -21.36 -88.54
CA SER A 144 -1.89 -20.11 -89.35
C SER A 144 -1.38 -18.80 -88.68
N ALA A 145 -0.70 -17.84 -89.34
CA ALA A 145 -0.58 -17.48 -90.75
C ALA A 145 0.72 -16.67 -91.08
N PHE A 146 1.06 -16.69 -92.38
CA PHE A 146 2.13 -16.13 -93.23
C PHE A 146 2.88 -14.80 -92.98
N GLY A 147 4.19 -14.82 -93.34
CA GLY A 147 5.03 -13.75 -93.94
C GLY A 147 6.02 -13.08 -92.96
N VAL A 148 7.36 -13.08 -93.09
CA VAL A 148 8.28 -12.86 -94.25
C VAL A 148 9.66 -13.51 -93.96
N ARG A 149 10.35 -13.95 -95.02
CA ARG A 149 11.63 -14.69 -95.07
C ARG A 149 12.86 -13.96 -94.48
N LYS A 150 13.70 -14.67 -93.70
CA LYS A 150 15.13 -14.94 -94.05
C LYS A 150 15.82 -16.01 -93.19
N ARG A 151 16.27 -17.05 -93.92
CA ARG A 151 17.39 -18.00 -93.75
C ARG A 151 17.41 -19.05 -92.61
N LEU A 152 17.42 -20.30 -93.07
CA LEU A 152 17.78 -21.53 -92.38
C LEU A 152 19.25 -21.53 -91.94
N ASP A 153 19.52 -22.17 -90.80
CA ASP A 153 20.55 -23.20 -90.71
C ASP A 153 19.99 -24.40 -89.91
N HIS A 154 20.18 -25.58 -90.46
CA HIS A 154 19.79 -26.88 -89.90
C HIS A 154 20.81 -27.34 -88.85
N SER A 155 20.32 -27.73 -87.67
CA SER A 155 20.84 -28.93 -87.00
C SER A 155 19.72 -29.53 -86.14
N ASP A 156 19.32 -30.74 -86.52
CA ASP A 156 18.33 -31.56 -85.83
C ASP A 156 18.90 -32.07 -84.50
N SER A 157 18.16 -31.86 -83.41
CA SER A 157 18.05 -32.87 -82.36
C SER A 157 16.66 -32.77 -81.71
N ASN A 158 15.80 -33.72 -82.08
CA ASN A 158 14.52 -34.00 -81.44
C ASN A 158 14.74 -34.27 -79.94
N SER A 159 14.30 -33.35 -79.09
CA SER A 159 13.95 -33.63 -77.70
C SER A 159 12.54 -33.09 -77.46
N PRO A 160 11.64 -33.83 -76.76
CA PRO A 160 10.33 -33.30 -76.42
C PRO A 160 10.54 -32.04 -75.57
N ALA A 161 9.83 -30.96 -75.89
CA ALA A 161 9.93 -29.68 -75.17
C ALA A 161 9.76 -29.93 -73.66
N SER A 162 10.85 -29.87 -72.90
CA SER A 162 10.80 -30.01 -71.45
C SER A 162 10.04 -28.80 -70.90
N ARG A 163 9.03 -29.05 -70.06
CA ARG A 163 8.34 -27.97 -69.36
C ARG A 163 9.30 -27.45 -68.31
N SER A 164 9.86 -26.26 -68.53
CA SER A 164 10.81 -25.65 -67.60
C SER A 164 10.23 -24.38 -66.96
N CYS A 165 10.32 -24.26 -65.65
CA CYS A 165 9.86 -23.10 -64.90
C CYS A 165 11.00 -22.51 -64.06
N GLU A 166 11.16 -21.21 -64.10
CA GLU A 166 12.14 -20.49 -63.28
C GLU A 166 11.49 -20.04 -61.97
N PHE A 167 12.27 -20.00 -60.89
CA PHE A 167 11.84 -19.54 -59.57
C PHE A 167 12.94 -18.71 -58.91
N SER A 168 12.51 -17.80 -58.03
CA SER A 168 13.40 -16.98 -57.19
C SER A 168 12.74 -16.84 -55.81
N PHE A 169 13.47 -17.19 -54.76
CA PHE A 169 13.09 -16.94 -53.38
C PHE A 169 14.00 -15.86 -52.78
N GLU A 170 13.40 -14.86 -52.14
CA GLU A 170 14.14 -13.91 -51.32
C GLU A 170 14.35 -14.50 -49.92
N LEU A 171 15.61 -14.48 -49.45
CA LEU A 171 15.93 -14.84 -48.07
C LEU A 171 15.49 -13.69 -47.15
N PRO A 172 14.75 -13.97 -46.06
CA PRO A 172 14.18 -12.94 -45.20
C PRO A 172 15.27 -12.17 -44.46
N GLN A 173 15.20 -10.84 -44.51
CA GLN A 173 15.97 -9.96 -43.63
C GLN A 173 15.21 -9.79 -42.31
N GLY A 174 15.89 -9.97 -41.18
CA GLY A 174 15.25 -9.98 -39.85
C GLY A 174 14.41 -8.73 -39.59
N SER A 175 13.25 -8.89 -38.95
CA SER A 175 12.28 -7.81 -38.69
C SER A 175 12.77 -6.75 -37.68
N ARG A 176 13.88 -7.03 -36.97
CA ARG A 176 14.51 -6.15 -35.97
C ARG A 176 15.97 -5.91 -36.33
N LEU A 177 16.48 -4.71 -36.02
CA LEU A 177 17.93 -4.47 -36.01
C LEU A 177 18.55 -5.54 -35.10
N TRP A 178 19.50 -6.33 -35.61
CA TRP A 178 20.19 -7.47 -34.96
C TRP A 178 19.60 -8.90 -35.10
N ASP A 179 18.43 -9.09 -35.72
CA ASP A 179 17.94 -10.45 -36.03
C ASP A 179 18.69 -11.03 -37.24
N LYS A 180 19.44 -12.12 -37.04
CA LYS A 180 20.24 -12.78 -38.10
C LYS A 180 19.75 -14.20 -38.35
N MET A 181 19.59 -14.54 -39.63
CA MET A 181 19.21 -15.89 -40.05
C MET A 181 20.27 -16.91 -39.58
N PRO A 182 19.87 -18.05 -39.00
CA PRO A 182 20.83 -19.01 -38.44
C PRO A 182 21.74 -19.60 -39.54
N PRO A 183 23.08 -19.64 -39.39
CA PRO A 183 23.94 -20.31 -40.36
C PRO A 183 23.66 -21.82 -40.38
N THR A 184 23.82 -22.48 -41.54
CA THR A 184 23.77 -23.94 -41.61
C THR A 184 24.80 -24.54 -40.66
N PHE A 185 24.36 -25.49 -39.84
CA PHE A 185 25.16 -26.07 -38.76
C PHE A 185 24.74 -27.51 -38.47
N SER A 186 25.70 -28.35 -38.09
CA SER A 186 25.43 -29.70 -37.60
C SER A 186 26.49 -30.07 -36.57
N SER A 187 26.08 -30.42 -35.35
CA SER A 187 26.97 -31.01 -34.34
C SER A 187 26.83 -32.53 -34.34
N MET A 188 27.86 -33.24 -34.77
CA MET A 188 27.98 -34.70 -34.61
C MET A 188 29.10 -34.97 -33.60
N PRO A 189 28.87 -35.75 -32.53
CA PRO A 189 29.95 -36.09 -31.60
C PRO A 189 30.98 -37.01 -32.27
N ASP A 190 32.25 -36.64 -32.23
CA ASP A 190 33.36 -37.50 -32.67
C ASP A 190 33.45 -38.70 -31.72
N ALA A 191 33.37 -39.92 -32.25
CA ALA A 191 33.29 -41.17 -31.49
C ALA A 191 34.61 -41.60 -30.79
N GLN A 192 35.53 -40.66 -30.50
CA GLN A 192 36.84 -40.96 -29.91
C GLN A 192 37.12 -40.08 -28.67
N GLY A 193 36.58 -40.49 -27.52
CA GLY A 193 36.95 -39.96 -26.20
C GLY A 193 36.25 -40.70 -25.06
N ARG A 194 37.01 -41.30 -24.14
CA ARG A 194 36.47 -42.11 -23.02
C ARG A 194 35.85 -41.24 -21.92
N GLY A 195 34.57 -41.48 -21.60
CA GLY A 195 33.98 -41.29 -20.27
C GLY A 195 32.84 -40.26 -20.17
N GLY A 196 31.59 -40.74 -20.07
CA GLY A 196 30.38 -39.98 -19.71
C GLY A 196 29.29 -40.00 -20.79
N LEU A 197 28.04 -40.26 -20.39
CA LEU A 197 26.84 -40.27 -21.27
C LEU A 197 26.47 -38.89 -21.85
N SER A 198 27.28 -37.85 -21.61
CA SER A 198 27.10 -36.48 -22.11
C SER A 198 27.35 -36.30 -23.62
N LEU A 199 27.57 -37.38 -24.37
CA LEU A 199 28.11 -37.39 -25.73
C LEU A 199 27.11 -37.79 -26.84
N LEU A 200 25.80 -37.63 -26.63
CA LEU A 200 24.76 -37.96 -27.63
C LEU A 200 23.82 -36.79 -28.01
N GLU A 201 24.17 -35.56 -27.64
CA GLU A 201 23.39 -34.38 -28.04
C GLU A 201 23.64 -34.06 -29.53
N LYS A 202 22.58 -33.93 -30.33
CA LYS A 202 22.67 -33.53 -31.74
C LYS A 202 21.82 -32.27 -31.96
N ALA A 203 22.43 -31.22 -32.49
CA ALA A 203 21.75 -30.01 -32.93
C ALA A 203 22.10 -29.74 -34.40
N GLU A 204 21.08 -29.49 -35.22
CA GLU A 204 21.21 -29.29 -36.66
C GLU A 204 20.33 -28.12 -37.13
N VAL A 205 20.93 -27.20 -37.91
CA VAL A 205 20.24 -26.15 -38.67
C VAL A 205 20.47 -26.48 -40.14
N SER A 206 19.40 -26.81 -40.86
CA SER A 206 19.45 -27.19 -42.26
C SER A 206 18.44 -26.41 -43.10
N TYR A 207 18.78 -26.17 -44.37
CA TYR A 207 17.93 -25.48 -45.33
C TYR A 207 17.69 -26.37 -46.55
N HIS A 208 16.46 -26.42 -47.02
CA HIS A 208 16.08 -27.25 -48.16
C HIS A 208 15.16 -26.48 -49.10
N VAL A 209 15.33 -26.71 -50.41
CA VAL A 209 14.37 -26.33 -51.45
C VAL A 209 13.64 -27.59 -51.89
N THR A 210 12.33 -27.63 -51.67
CA THR A 210 11.49 -28.79 -51.95
C THR A 210 10.54 -28.46 -53.09
N ALA A 211 10.61 -29.24 -54.18
CA ALA A 211 9.63 -29.24 -55.24
C ALA A 211 8.65 -30.40 -55.06
N VAL A 212 7.35 -30.09 -55.10
CA VAL A 212 6.26 -31.06 -55.00
C VAL A 212 5.32 -30.90 -56.19
N TRP A 213 5.14 -31.97 -56.98
CA TRP A 213 4.18 -32.07 -58.08
C TRP A 213 3.21 -33.23 -57.80
N GLU A 214 1.95 -32.91 -57.55
CA GLU A 214 0.89 -33.89 -57.23
C GLU A 214 -0.10 -34.04 -58.40
N SER A 215 -0.48 -35.28 -58.74
CA SER A 215 -1.54 -35.56 -59.72
C SER A 215 -2.93 -35.30 -59.12
N SER A 216 -3.86 -34.76 -59.91
CA SER A 216 -5.26 -34.52 -59.52
C SER A 216 -6.01 -35.80 -59.14
N ASP A 217 -5.51 -36.96 -59.57
CA ASP A 217 -6.25 -38.23 -59.56
C ASP A 217 -5.85 -39.15 -58.38
N MET A 218 -5.05 -38.66 -57.43
CA MET A 218 -4.62 -39.40 -56.22
C MET A 218 -3.93 -40.76 -56.47
N SER A 219 -3.33 -40.96 -57.65
CA SER A 219 -2.43 -42.09 -57.94
C SER A 219 -1.07 -41.91 -57.24
N GLU A 220 -0.42 -43.00 -56.80
CA GLU A 220 0.81 -43.06 -55.99
C GLU A 220 2.07 -42.37 -56.57
N ASN A 221 2.04 -41.80 -57.78
CA ASN A 221 3.16 -41.08 -58.37
C ASN A 221 3.21 -39.62 -57.90
N ARG A 222 3.81 -39.38 -56.73
CA ARG A 222 4.20 -38.02 -56.26
C ARG A 222 5.61 -37.70 -56.72
N GLY A 223 5.79 -36.65 -57.51
CA GLY A 223 7.12 -36.09 -57.80
C GLY A 223 7.55 -35.19 -56.66
N ILE A 224 8.40 -35.67 -55.77
CA ILE A 224 9.01 -34.86 -54.69
C ILE A 224 10.52 -34.84 -54.89
N LEU A 225 11.10 -33.64 -54.94
CA LEU A 225 12.55 -33.43 -54.99
C LEU A 225 12.94 -32.43 -53.91
N GLU A 226 13.71 -32.90 -52.92
CA GLU A 226 14.24 -32.08 -51.82
C GLU A 226 15.74 -31.85 -52.07
N VAL A 227 16.13 -30.58 -52.14
CA VAL A 227 17.49 -30.15 -52.48
C VAL A 227 18.09 -29.39 -51.30
N PRO A 228 19.20 -29.88 -50.71
CA PRO A 228 19.84 -29.20 -49.58
C PRO A 228 20.59 -27.94 -50.04
N VAL A 229 20.47 -26.88 -49.24
CA VAL A 229 21.11 -25.59 -49.47
C VAL A 229 21.91 -25.19 -48.23
N LEU A 230 23.06 -24.56 -48.42
CA LEU A 230 23.88 -24.05 -47.34
C LEU A 230 23.72 -22.53 -47.22
N PHE A 231 23.37 -22.06 -46.03
CA PHE A 231 23.34 -20.65 -45.70
C PHE A 231 24.57 -20.28 -44.85
N HIS A 232 25.42 -19.41 -45.39
CA HIS A 232 26.59 -18.88 -44.70
C HIS A 232 26.53 -17.35 -44.74
N PRO A 233 26.19 -16.68 -43.63
CA PRO A 233 26.11 -15.22 -43.60
C PRO A 233 27.48 -14.60 -43.89
N ASP A 234 27.48 -13.44 -44.56
CA ASP A 234 28.69 -12.78 -45.05
C ASP A 234 29.46 -12.17 -43.87
N THR A 235 30.45 -12.88 -43.34
CA THR A 235 31.22 -12.40 -42.18
C THR A 235 32.31 -11.38 -42.54
N ASP A 236 32.59 -11.17 -43.83
CA ASP A 236 33.75 -10.41 -44.31
C ASP A 236 33.40 -9.01 -44.88
N PHE A 237 32.12 -8.65 -45.00
CA PHE A 237 31.73 -7.31 -45.43
C PHE A 237 31.67 -6.33 -44.25
N GLN A 238 32.85 -5.99 -43.72
CA GLN A 238 33.00 -4.77 -42.92
C GLN A 238 33.10 -3.60 -43.90
N SER A 239 32.07 -2.74 -43.95
CA SER A 239 32.13 -1.47 -44.66
C SER A 239 33.44 -0.74 -44.31
N LEU A 240 34.17 -0.27 -45.32
CA LEU A 240 35.46 0.44 -45.20
C LEU A 240 35.41 1.73 -44.35
N ASP A 241 34.23 2.14 -43.86
CA ASP A 241 34.02 3.38 -43.12
C ASP A 241 33.77 3.18 -41.60
N GLY A 242 33.99 1.99 -41.04
CA GLY A 242 33.66 1.77 -39.62
C GLY A 242 34.32 0.58 -38.95
N SER A 243 35.58 0.73 -38.53
CA SER A 243 36.06 0.43 -37.16
C SER A 243 37.58 0.19 -37.14
N LYS A 244 38.34 1.21 -36.70
CA LYS A 244 39.46 0.88 -35.82
C LYS A 244 38.82 0.42 -34.50
N ILE A 245 38.58 -0.87 -34.37
CA ILE A 245 38.15 -1.49 -33.11
C ILE A 245 39.21 -1.12 -32.08
N GLU A 246 38.86 -0.30 -31.07
CA GLU A 246 39.73 -0.15 -29.91
C GLU A 246 39.83 -1.51 -29.19
N PRO A 247 41.03 -2.07 -28.96
CA PRO A 247 41.19 -3.43 -28.42
C PRO A 247 40.74 -3.64 -26.96
N GLU A 248 40.09 -2.68 -26.30
CA GLU A 248 39.99 -2.65 -24.82
C GLU A 248 38.62 -2.18 -24.28
N SER A 249 37.49 -2.47 -24.97
CA SER A 249 36.18 -2.22 -24.37
C SER A 249 35.72 -3.42 -23.53
N TRP A 250 35.65 -3.24 -22.21
CA TRP A 250 35.22 -4.27 -21.24
C TRP A 250 33.84 -3.91 -20.67
N LEU A 251 32.93 -4.88 -20.63
CA LEU A 251 31.65 -4.76 -19.92
C LEU A 251 31.84 -5.27 -18.50
N GLU A 252 31.62 -4.41 -17.50
CA GLU A 252 31.56 -4.77 -16.09
C GLU A 252 30.13 -5.13 -15.68
N MET A 253 29.96 -6.28 -15.04
CA MET A 253 28.68 -6.78 -14.55
C MET A 253 28.79 -6.97 -13.03
N PRO A 254 28.18 -6.10 -12.21
CA PRO A 254 28.19 -6.27 -10.77
C PRO A 254 27.44 -7.55 -10.38
N LEU A 255 28.04 -8.36 -9.51
CA LEU A 255 27.40 -9.53 -8.93
C LEU A 255 26.43 -9.08 -7.85
N ILE A 256 25.24 -9.69 -7.84
CA ILE A 256 24.23 -9.48 -6.81
C ILE A 256 24.62 -10.37 -5.62
N PRO A 257 24.91 -9.80 -4.45
CA PRO A 257 25.28 -10.61 -3.31
C PRO A 257 24.01 -11.21 -2.68
N GLU A 258 24.02 -12.52 -2.39
CA GLU A 258 22.91 -13.19 -1.69
C GLU A 258 22.71 -12.69 -0.26
N ARG A 259 23.74 -12.05 0.32
CA ARG A 259 23.74 -11.48 1.67
C ARG A 259 24.45 -10.12 1.65
N SER A 260 24.18 -9.23 2.61
CA SER A 260 24.92 -7.97 2.69
C SER A 260 26.35 -8.22 3.17
N ILE A 261 27.33 -8.06 2.28
CA ILE A 261 28.76 -8.27 2.57
C ILE A 261 29.49 -6.94 2.32
N PRO A 262 30.48 -6.52 3.14
CA PRO A 262 31.18 -5.24 3.01
C PRO A 262 32.20 -5.18 1.84
N PHE A 263 31.87 -5.83 0.71
CA PHE A 263 32.61 -5.68 -0.54
C PHE A 263 31.70 -5.86 -1.75
N HIS A 264 32.05 -5.19 -2.84
CA HIS A 264 31.40 -5.29 -4.14
C HIS A 264 32.21 -6.24 -5.02
N CYS A 265 31.56 -7.11 -5.79
CA CYS A 265 32.21 -8.00 -6.73
C CYS A 265 31.60 -7.79 -8.12
N ALA A 266 32.40 -7.86 -9.17
CA ALA A 266 31.93 -7.74 -10.55
C ALA A 266 32.67 -8.71 -11.47
N VAL A 267 32.00 -9.14 -12.53
CA VAL A 267 32.58 -9.94 -13.61
C VAL A 267 32.75 -9.06 -14.84
N THR A 268 33.92 -9.05 -15.46
CA THR A 268 34.16 -8.28 -16.69
C THR A 268 34.43 -9.16 -17.90
N LEU A 269 33.88 -8.75 -19.06
CA LEU A 269 33.92 -9.50 -20.34
C LEU A 269 34.23 -8.53 -21.50
N PRO A 270 34.95 -8.94 -22.55
CA PRO A 270 35.29 -8.06 -23.68
C PRO A 270 34.08 -7.77 -24.59
N ARG A 271 34.05 -6.60 -25.24
CA ARG A 271 33.06 -6.14 -26.24
C ARG A 271 33.74 -5.96 -27.62
N PRO A 272 33.04 -6.23 -28.75
CA PRO A 272 31.65 -6.70 -28.88
C PRO A 272 31.47 -8.18 -28.50
N ARG A 273 30.24 -8.58 -28.15
CA ARG A 273 29.86 -9.94 -27.67
C ARG A 273 29.80 -10.98 -28.81
N THR A 274 30.70 -10.91 -29.78
CA THR A 274 30.75 -11.86 -30.90
C THR A 274 31.98 -12.74 -30.74
N PHE A 275 31.78 -13.95 -30.20
CA PHE A 275 32.82 -14.95 -30.10
C PHE A 275 32.83 -15.79 -31.38
N SER A 276 33.97 -15.83 -32.08
CA SER A 276 34.14 -16.75 -33.22
C SER A 276 34.07 -18.21 -32.76
N ARG A 277 33.61 -19.12 -33.63
CA ARG A 277 33.45 -20.58 -33.43
C ARG A 277 34.75 -21.33 -33.08
N CYS A 278 35.89 -20.62 -32.98
CA CYS A 278 37.20 -21.14 -32.57
C CYS A 278 37.84 -20.34 -31.42
N SER A 279 37.07 -19.55 -30.67
CA SER A 279 37.61 -18.61 -29.69
C SER A 279 37.47 -19.08 -28.25
N SER A 280 38.16 -18.36 -27.37
CA SER A 280 38.06 -18.53 -25.93
C SER A 280 37.40 -17.30 -25.34
N VAL A 281 36.58 -17.46 -24.30
CA VAL A 281 35.95 -16.34 -23.58
C VAL A 281 36.82 -16.01 -22.37
N PRO A 282 37.65 -14.94 -22.41
CA PRO A 282 38.31 -14.45 -21.20
C PRO A 282 37.26 -13.76 -20.32
N TYR A 283 37.35 -14.00 -19.01
CA TYR A 283 36.55 -13.31 -18.01
C TYR A 283 37.45 -12.86 -16.87
N PHE A 284 37.05 -11.79 -16.20
CA PHE A 284 37.72 -11.35 -14.98
C PHE A 284 36.70 -11.26 -13.87
N VAL A 285 37.13 -11.55 -12.66
CA VAL A 285 36.36 -11.31 -11.45
C VAL A 285 37.14 -10.29 -10.65
N VAL A 286 36.50 -9.18 -10.27
CA VAL A 286 37.09 -8.12 -9.46
C VAL A 286 36.28 -7.94 -8.19
N PHE A 287 36.93 -7.59 -7.09
CA PHE A 287 36.22 -7.14 -5.90
C PHE A 287 36.83 -5.87 -5.30
N THR A 288 36.00 -5.10 -4.59
CA THR A 288 36.37 -3.86 -3.90
C THR A 288 35.64 -3.78 -2.55
N THR A 289 36.39 -3.69 -1.45
CA THR A 289 35.87 -3.53 -0.08
C THR A 289 35.35 -2.12 0.16
N THR A 290 34.24 -1.99 0.92
CA THR A 290 33.61 -0.70 1.21
C THR A 290 33.21 -0.61 2.70
N PRO A 291 33.87 0.24 3.51
CA PRO A 291 35.04 1.06 3.18
C PRO A 291 36.28 0.19 2.89
N GLN A 292 37.29 0.75 2.20
CA GLN A 292 38.51 0.01 1.88
C GLN A 292 39.17 -0.52 3.15
N SER A 293 39.30 -1.84 3.27
CA SER A 293 39.85 -2.53 4.44
C SER A 293 40.93 -3.52 4.01
N SER A 294 42.17 -3.29 4.46
CA SER A 294 43.32 -4.11 4.09
C SER A 294 43.32 -5.49 4.74
N THR A 295 42.69 -5.63 5.91
CA THR A 295 42.50 -6.91 6.62
C THR A 295 41.45 -7.76 5.91
N LEU A 296 40.28 -7.19 5.61
CA LEU A 296 39.21 -7.87 4.89
C LEU A 296 39.61 -8.25 3.45
N ASN A 297 40.37 -7.38 2.77
CA ASN A 297 40.92 -7.70 1.44
C ASN A 297 41.80 -8.96 1.51
N ARG A 298 42.67 -9.09 2.52
CA ARG A 298 43.57 -10.25 2.65
C ARG A 298 42.82 -11.55 2.86
N GLU A 299 41.76 -11.53 3.66
CA GLU A 299 40.88 -12.67 3.93
C GLU A 299 40.10 -13.10 2.68
N ILE A 300 39.48 -12.15 1.98
CA ILE A 300 38.78 -12.44 0.72
C ILE A 300 39.76 -12.94 -0.34
N ALA A 301 40.96 -12.37 -0.42
CA ALA A 301 41.95 -12.76 -1.39
C ALA A 301 42.52 -14.17 -1.16
N SER A 302 42.50 -14.69 0.07
CA SER A 302 42.96 -16.06 0.37
C SER A 302 41.85 -17.11 0.33
N ASP A 303 40.67 -16.79 0.86
CA ASP A 303 39.67 -17.80 1.23
C ASP A 303 38.44 -17.82 0.30
N ALA A 304 38.25 -16.78 -0.54
CA ALA A 304 37.09 -16.73 -1.43
C ALA A 304 37.14 -17.82 -2.51
N THR A 305 36.08 -18.60 -2.64
CA THR A 305 35.94 -19.55 -3.76
C THR A 305 35.16 -18.90 -4.90
N ILE A 306 35.78 -18.79 -6.06
CA ILE A 306 35.22 -18.23 -7.29
C ILE A 306 34.79 -19.40 -8.18
N ALA A 307 33.49 -19.59 -8.36
CA ALA A 307 32.93 -20.53 -9.32
C ALA A 307 32.30 -19.76 -10.49
N VAL A 308 32.76 -20.03 -11.71
CA VAL A 308 32.18 -19.44 -12.93
C VAL A 308 31.68 -20.58 -13.80
N SER A 309 30.41 -20.49 -14.22
CA SER A 309 29.75 -21.48 -15.06
C SER A 309 29.31 -20.86 -16.39
N LEU A 310 29.49 -21.59 -17.48
CA LEU A 310 28.94 -21.27 -18.80
C LEU A 310 27.66 -22.08 -18.99
N ILE A 311 26.52 -21.41 -19.03
CA ILE A 311 25.20 -22.04 -19.14
C ILE A 311 24.64 -21.80 -20.56
N ARG A 312 23.96 -22.78 -21.14
CA ARG A 312 23.21 -22.65 -22.41
C ARG A 312 21.72 -22.80 -22.13
N LYS A 313 20.90 -21.93 -22.69
CA LYS A 313 19.44 -22.04 -22.73
C LYS A 313 18.97 -22.19 -24.17
N ILE A 314 18.28 -23.28 -24.48
CA ILE A 314 17.60 -23.53 -25.75
C ILE A 314 16.11 -23.37 -25.53
N THR A 315 15.43 -22.65 -26.41
CA THR A 315 13.98 -22.47 -26.40
C THR A 315 13.46 -22.64 -27.82
N ILE A 316 12.53 -23.56 -28.02
CA ILE A 316 11.86 -23.86 -29.30
C ILE A 316 10.37 -23.61 -29.08
N ILE A 317 9.79 -22.70 -29.84
CA ILE A 317 8.37 -22.36 -29.82
C ILE A 317 7.83 -22.60 -31.23
N PRO A 318 7.05 -23.68 -31.46
CA PRO A 318 6.49 -23.96 -32.78
C PRO A 318 5.58 -22.82 -33.25
N GLN A 319 5.79 -22.35 -34.49
CA GLN A 319 4.98 -21.30 -35.09
C GLN A 319 3.89 -21.90 -36.00
N LEU A 320 2.70 -21.28 -36.02
CA LEU A 320 1.70 -21.50 -37.09
C LEU A 320 2.14 -20.71 -38.34
N PRO A 321 2.00 -21.27 -39.57
CA PRO A 321 2.48 -20.61 -40.78
C PRO A 321 1.77 -19.27 -41.03
N HIS A 322 2.56 -18.20 -41.25
CA HIS A 322 2.09 -16.86 -41.60
C HIS A 322 1.67 -16.78 -43.07
N THR A 323 0.47 -16.29 -43.36
CA THR A 323 0.09 -15.81 -44.71
C THR A 323 0.66 -14.39 -44.92
N PRO A 324 1.32 -14.10 -46.05
CA PRO A 324 1.84 -12.76 -46.31
C PRO A 324 0.70 -11.75 -46.54
N VAL A 325 0.91 -10.55 -46.01
CA VAL A 325 0.10 -9.35 -46.21
C VAL A 325 0.72 -8.57 -47.38
N ASP A 326 -0.03 -8.35 -48.46
CA ASP A 326 0.38 -7.44 -49.54
C ASP A 326 0.26 -5.98 -49.08
N ALA A 327 1.31 -5.19 -49.34
CA ALA A 327 1.39 -3.72 -49.30
C ALA A 327 2.19 -3.33 -50.57
N ASP A 328 1.94 -2.28 -51.34
CA ASP A 328 1.00 -1.16 -51.40
C ASP A 328 0.90 -0.76 -52.89
N SER A 329 -0.19 -0.14 -53.34
CA SER A 329 -0.09 0.88 -54.40
C SER A 329 -1.06 2.02 -54.15
N ASP A 330 -0.48 3.18 -53.88
CA ASP A 330 -1.11 4.49 -53.82
C ASP A 330 -1.05 5.09 -55.23
N ASP A 331 -2.19 5.50 -55.79
CA ASP A 331 -2.27 6.75 -56.56
C ASP A 331 -3.74 7.16 -56.80
N SER A 332 -3.97 8.46 -56.58
CA SER A 332 -5.26 9.15 -56.68
C SER A 332 -5.52 9.66 -58.11
N ASP A 333 -6.75 9.50 -58.61
CA ASP A 333 -7.68 10.60 -58.95
C ASP A 333 -8.81 10.17 -59.91
N GLY A 334 -10.00 10.75 -59.71
CA GLY A 334 -10.83 11.19 -60.85
C GLY A 334 -12.11 10.44 -61.22
N SER A 335 -13.11 10.46 -60.34
CA SER A 335 -14.54 10.67 -60.67
C SER A 335 -15.40 9.57 -61.34
N SER A 336 -16.46 9.20 -60.60
CA SER A 336 -17.88 9.32 -60.99
C SER A 336 -18.74 8.03 -61.05
N VAL A 337 -19.79 8.06 -60.21
CA VAL A 337 -21.17 7.60 -60.42
C VAL A 337 -21.56 6.14 -60.07
N SER A 338 -22.29 6.07 -58.95
CA SER A 338 -23.49 5.30 -58.58
C SER A 338 -23.52 3.76 -58.61
N PHE A 339 -23.84 3.26 -57.41
CA PHE A 339 -24.55 2.02 -57.08
C PHE A 339 -25.68 1.65 -58.05
N LEU A 340 -25.88 0.35 -58.27
CA LEU A 340 -27.15 -0.36 -58.10
C LEU A 340 -26.95 -1.89 -58.20
N THR A 341 -27.48 -2.59 -57.20
CA THR A 341 -27.75 -4.05 -57.16
C THR A 341 -28.59 -4.53 -58.36
N PRO A 342 -28.65 -5.85 -58.67
CA PRO A 342 -29.81 -6.59 -58.16
C PRO A 342 -29.61 -8.09 -57.87
N ARG A 343 -30.57 -8.56 -57.06
CA ARG A 343 -30.92 -9.91 -56.64
C ARG A 343 -31.43 -10.83 -57.77
N THR A 344 -31.18 -12.12 -57.56
CA THR A 344 -32.01 -13.34 -57.77
C THR A 344 -32.99 -13.45 -58.93
N ARG A 345 -32.98 -14.62 -59.61
CA ARG A 345 -34.19 -15.40 -59.91
C ARG A 345 -33.90 -16.87 -60.30
N LEU A 346 -34.85 -17.71 -59.86
CA LEU A 346 -35.02 -19.15 -59.96
C LEU A 346 -35.23 -19.67 -61.40
N LEU A 347 -35.05 -20.99 -61.61
CA LEU A 347 -36.08 -21.88 -62.17
C LEU A 347 -35.75 -23.39 -61.99
N LYS A 348 -36.78 -24.18 -61.64
CA LYS A 348 -36.84 -25.64 -61.46
C LYS A 348 -37.29 -26.36 -62.75
N ARG A 349 -36.87 -27.62 -62.98
CA ARG A 349 -37.75 -28.74 -63.41
C ARG A 349 -37.05 -30.12 -63.34
N ALA A 350 -37.85 -31.18 -63.44
CA ALA A 350 -37.67 -32.47 -62.75
C ALA A 350 -37.85 -33.72 -63.65
N LEU A 351 -37.35 -34.86 -63.14
CA LEU A 351 -37.84 -36.27 -63.23
C LEU A 351 -37.69 -37.15 -64.50
N LYS A 352 -37.07 -38.35 -64.27
CA LYS A 352 -37.60 -39.75 -64.37
C LYS A 352 -36.88 -40.79 -65.29
N SER A 353 -36.49 -41.92 -64.64
CA SER A 353 -36.47 -43.38 -65.02
C SER A 353 -35.95 -43.86 -66.40
N GLY A 354 -35.29 -45.02 -66.59
CA GLY A 354 -34.93 -46.17 -65.74
C GLY A 354 -34.49 -47.40 -66.60
N VAL A 355 -34.02 -48.45 -65.90
CA VAL A 355 -34.03 -49.90 -66.23
C VAL A 355 -32.91 -50.53 -67.12
N ALA A 356 -32.34 -51.62 -66.57
CA ALA A 356 -31.23 -52.53 -67.00
C ALA A 356 -31.77 -53.78 -67.78
N PRO A 357 -31.12 -54.98 -67.95
CA PRO A 357 -29.91 -55.57 -67.33
C PRO A 357 -29.05 -56.59 -68.17
N ALA A 358 -28.14 -57.29 -67.46
CA ALA A 358 -27.52 -58.62 -67.68
C ALA A 358 -26.06 -58.65 -68.18
N SER A 359 -25.12 -59.45 -67.67
CA SER A 359 -25.05 -60.36 -66.50
C SER A 359 -23.62 -60.96 -66.42
N LYS A 360 -23.03 -61.07 -65.22
CA LYS A 360 -22.49 -62.33 -64.64
C LYS A 360 -21.90 -62.09 -63.24
N ILE A 361 -22.19 -63.04 -62.36
CA ILE A 361 -22.02 -63.06 -60.89
C ILE A 361 -20.97 -64.10 -60.51
N SER A 362 -20.10 -63.74 -59.56
CA SER A 362 -19.49 -64.55 -58.47
C SER A 362 -18.54 -63.60 -57.73
N GLU A 363 -18.44 -63.45 -56.41
CA GLU A 363 -18.94 -64.10 -55.20
C GLU A 363 -18.67 -63.11 -54.03
N GLU A 364 -19.55 -63.17 -53.03
CA GLU A 364 -19.41 -62.90 -51.58
C GLU A 364 -18.77 -61.61 -50.98
N THR A 365 -19.51 -61.11 -50.00
CA THR A 365 -19.38 -59.87 -49.24
C THR A 365 -18.49 -60.05 -48.01
N PHE A 366 -17.47 -59.20 -47.82
CA PHE A 366 -16.98 -58.78 -46.50
C PHE A 366 -16.59 -57.30 -46.51
N SER A 367 -17.04 -56.59 -45.47
CA SER A 367 -16.84 -55.18 -45.16
C SER A 367 -15.36 -54.79 -45.03
N ALA A 368 -14.91 -53.77 -45.77
CA ALA A 368 -13.59 -53.15 -45.62
C ALA A 368 -13.69 -51.65 -45.33
N THR A 369 -13.48 -51.34 -44.05
CA THR A 369 -12.85 -50.14 -43.46
C THR A 369 -12.51 -48.95 -44.37
N VAL A 370 -13.20 -47.84 -44.12
CA VAL A 370 -12.77 -46.48 -44.46
C VAL A 370 -11.44 -46.19 -43.74
N ARG A 371 -10.34 -46.07 -44.49
CA ARG A 371 -9.08 -45.53 -43.95
C ARG A 371 -9.15 -44.01 -43.90
N HIS A 372 -9.11 -43.48 -42.69
CA HIS A 372 -8.93 -42.07 -42.39
C HIS A 372 -7.64 -41.54 -43.04
N LYS A 373 -7.71 -40.33 -43.61
CA LYS A 373 -6.52 -39.48 -43.81
C LYS A 373 -5.78 -39.36 -42.47
N PRO A 374 -4.44 -39.41 -42.42
CA PRO A 374 -3.73 -39.06 -41.20
C PRO A 374 -4.08 -37.60 -40.83
N LEU A 375 -4.42 -37.40 -39.56
CA LEU A 375 -4.62 -36.08 -38.97
C LEU A 375 -3.32 -35.25 -39.12
N PRO A 376 -3.41 -33.90 -39.18
CA PRO A 376 -2.24 -33.05 -39.00
C PRO A 376 -1.52 -33.42 -37.70
N GLU A 377 -0.19 -33.48 -37.69
CA GLU A 377 0.55 -33.63 -36.43
C GLU A 377 0.17 -32.47 -35.50
N LEU A 378 -0.21 -32.81 -34.26
CA LEU A 378 -0.48 -31.83 -33.20
C LEU A 378 0.76 -30.94 -33.03
N PRO A 379 0.61 -29.62 -32.80
CA PRO A 379 1.76 -28.75 -32.53
C PRO A 379 2.56 -29.34 -31.35
N GLN A 380 3.86 -29.54 -31.53
CA GLN A 380 4.71 -29.94 -30.42
C GLN A 380 4.62 -28.89 -29.30
N ALA A 381 4.64 -29.30 -28.03
CA ALA A 381 4.67 -28.35 -26.92
C ALA A 381 5.93 -27.47 -27.02
N PRO A 382 5.87 -26.19 -26.60
CA PRO A 382 7.06 -25.35 -26.52
C PRO A 382 8.11 -26.01 -25.63
N PHE A 383 9.32 -26.16 -26.15
CA PHE A 383 10.44 -26.80 -25.47
C PHE A 383 11.38 -25.72 -24.93
N SER A 384 11.79 -25.83 -23.66
CA SER A 384 12.88 -25.01 -23.14
C SER A 384 13.78 -25.86 -22.25
N GLU A 385 15.08 -25.80 -22.48
CA GLU A 385 16.09 -26.50 -21.71
C GLU A 385 17.20 -25.53 -21.32
N THR A 386 17.65 -25.62 -20.06
CA THR A 386 18.81 -24.88 -19.58
C THR A 386 19.85 -25.87 -19.07
N ARG A 387 21.07 -25.82 -19.60
CA ARG A 387 22.14 -26.77 -19.29
C ARG A 387 23.46 -26.05 -18.98
N THR A 388 24.12 -26.45 -17.90
CA THR A 388 25.48 -26.01 -17.59
C THR A 388 26.47 -26.77 -18.45
N LEU A 389 27.21 -26.07 -19.33
CA LEU A 389 28.17 -26.70 -20.23
C LEU A 389 29.52 -26.93 -19.57
N LYS A 390 29.96 -25.98 -18.73
CA LYS A 390 31.27 -26.03 -18.08
C LYS A 390 31.30 -25.15 -16.85
N THR A 391 31.89 -25.65 -15.77
CA THR A 391 32.15 -24.88 -14.54
C THR A 391 33.66 -24.88 -14.26
N GLN A 392 34.21 -23.70 -14.00
CA GLN A 392 35.57 -23.52 -13.49
C GLN A 392 35.48 -23.03 -12.05
N MET A 393 36.20 -23.67 -11.14
CA MET A 393 36.32 -23.25 -9.75
C MET A 393 37.76 -22.83 -9.45
N HIS A 394 37.91 -21.76 -8.68
CA HIS A 394 39.20 -21.26 -8.23
C HIS A 394 39.10 -20.76 -6.79
N ILE A 395 40.18 -20.89 -6.02
CA ILE A 395 40.23 -20.43 -4.63
C ILE A 395 41.19 -19.24 -4.56
N GLY A 396 40.73 -18.14 -3.99
CA GLY A 396 41.46 -16.89 -3.81
C GLY A 396 41.54 -15.99 -5.04
N PHE A 397 41.99 -14.75 -4.82
CA PHE A 397 42.29 -13.76 -5.86
C PHE A 397 43.82 -13.61 -6.03
N PRO A 398 44.42 -14.22 -7.08
CA PRO A 398 45.87 -14.37 -7.19
C PRO A 398 46.63 -13.10 -7.61
N LYS A 399 45.95 -12.03 -8.07
CA LYS A 399 46.59 -10.82 -8.60
C LYS A 399 46.06 -9.53 -7.96
N ARG A 400 46.99 -8.69 -7.50
CA ARG A 400 46.74 -7.25 -7.25
C ARG A 400 47.09 -6.45 -8.51
N PRO A 401 46.24 -5.53 -8.99
CA PRO A 401 46.57 -4.69 -10.14
C PRO A 401 47.86 -3.88 -9.88
N ARG A 402 48.86 -3.92 -10.78
CA ARG A 402 50.12 -3.17 -10.64
C ARG A 402 50.08 -1.83 -11.39
N HIS A 403 50.29 -0.75 -10.65
CA HIS A 403 50.76 0.60 -11.05
C HIS A 403 50.10 1.29 -12.26
N CYS A 404 49.17 2.22 -12.00
CA CYS A 404 48.89 3.37 -12.85
C CYS A 404 48.66 4.62 -11.97
N ARG A 405 49.01 5.82 -12.44
CA ARG A 405 49.28 7.06 -11.66
C ARG A 405 48.09 7.72 -10.92
N SER A 406 46.97 7.03 -10.68
CA SER A 406 45.83 7.55 -9.90
C SER A 406 45.26 6.46 -8.96
N GLN A 407 45.60 6.53 -7.68
CA GLN A 407 45.36 5.47 -6.69
C GLN A 407 43.91 5.34 -6.17
N ALA A 408 42.98 6.23 -6.55
CA ALA A 408 41.65 6.30 -5.91
C ALA A 408 40.58 5.32 -6.44
N HIS A 409 40.83 4.57 -7.53
CA HIS A 409 39.80 3.78 -8.22
C HIS A 409 40.19 2.33 -8.58
N MET A 410 41.23 1.76 -7.96
CA MET A 410 41.64 0.39 -8.27
C MET A 410 40.90 -0.65 -7.42
N PRO A 411 40.47 -1.80 -8.00
CA PRO A 411 39.84 -2.87 -7.25
C PRO A 411 40.84 -3.54 -6.29
N ASP A 412 40.31 -4.07 -5.19
CA ASP A 412 41.06 -4.72 -4.11
C ASP A 412 41.67 -6.06 -4.51
N GLY A 413 41.01 -6.81 -5.41
CA GLY A 413 41.55 -8.04 -6.00
C GLY A 413 41.02 -8.33 -7.40
N LEU A 414 41.79 -9.09 -8.20
CA LEU A 414 41.51 -9.44 -9.59
C LEU A 414 41.83 -10.92 -9.86
N TYR A 415 40.84 -11.67 -10.35
CA TYR A 415 41.01 -12.99 -10.95
C TYR A 415 40.81 -12.88 -12.46
N LYS A 416 41.62 -13.60 -13.24
CA LYS A 416 41.52 -13.68 -14.70
C LYS A 416 41.37 -15.15 -15.09
N GLY A 417 40.21 -15.51 -15.62
CA GLY A 417 39.92 -16.84 -16.14
C GLY A 417 39.64 -16.83 -17.64
N LYS A 418 39.55 -18.02 -18.24
CA LYS A 418 39.24 -18.17 -19.66
C LYS A 418 38.52 -19.50 -19.91
N PHE A 419 37.34 -19.44 -20.53
CA PHE A 419 36.68 -20.64 -21.08
C PHE A 419 37.19 -20.90 -22.49
N GLN A 420 37.68 -22.10 -22.74
CA GLN A 420 37.94 -22.57 -24.11
C GLN A 420 36.62 -23.14 -24.68
N LEU A 421 36.13 -22.58 -25.78
CA LEU A 421 34.89 -23.04 -26.42
C LEU A 421 35.21 -24.19 -27.41
N PRO A 422 34.44 -25.30 -27.39
CA PRO A 422 34.52 -26.36 -28.40
C PRO A 422 34.14 -25.85 -29.80
N LYS A 423 34.72 -26.44 -30.86
CA LYS A 423 34.46 -26.02 -32.27
C LYS A 423 33.08 -26.43 -32.78
N ASP A 424 32.52 -27.45 -32.15
CA ASP A 424 31.25 -28.13 -32.37
C ASP A 424 30.11 -27.58 -31.50
N MET A 425 30.36 -26.47 -30.78
CA MET A 425 29.36 -25.80 -29.97
C MET A 425 28.29 -25.13 -30.84
N LEU A 426 27.01 -25.38 -30.53
CA LEU A 426 25.85 -24.81 -31.23
C LEU A 426 25.97 -23.28 -31.28
N PRO A 427 25.87 -22.61 -32.44
CA PRO A 427 25.88 -21.14 -32.50
C PRO A 427 24.73 -20.53 -31.70
N GLY A 428 24.92 -19.30 -31.24
CA GLY A 428 23.80 -18.52 -30.70
C GLY A 428 22.76 -18.26 -31.79
N VAL A 429 21.50 -18.56 -31.50
CA VAL A 429 20.38 -18.40 -32.43
C VAL A 429 19.35 -17.50 -31.76
N ASN A 430 18.89 -16.47 -32.46
CA ASN A 430 17.80 -15.60 -32.01
C ASN A 430 16.91 -15.31 -33.21
N TRP A 431 16.01 -16.24 -33.51
CA TRP A 431 15.09 -16.15 -34.64
C TRP A 431 13.68 -16.59 -34.23
N ALA A 432 12.65 -16.16 -34.94
CA ALA A 432 11.26 -16.45 -34.62
C ALA A 432 11.04 -17.97 -34.40
N GLY A 433 10.62 -18.36 -33.18
CA GLY A 433 10.39 -19.76 -32.81
C GLY A 433 11.63 -20.57 -32.37
N VAL A 434 12.86 -20.07 -32.50
CA VAL A 434 14.08 -20.75 -32.01
C VAL A 434 15.03 -19.76 -31.36
N SER A 435 15.38 -20.00 -30.09
CA SER A 435 16.35 -19.21 -29.32
C SER A 435 17.39 -20.11 -28.66
N VAL A 436 18.66 -19.93 -28.99
CA VAL A 436 19.81 -20.55 -28.33
C VAL A 436 20.65 -19.43 -27.72
N LYS A 437 20.65 -19.34 -26.40
CA LYS A 437 21.36 -18.31 -25.61
C LYS A 437 22.41 -18.96 -24.74
N TYR A 438 23.58 -18.32 -24.62
CA TYR A 438 24.60 -18.73 -23.66
C TYR A 438 24.60 -17.74 -22.49
N ASN A 439 24.04 -18.18 -21.37
CA ASN A 439 23.97 -17.43 -20.14
C ASN A 439 25.32 -17.51 -19.41
N GLY A 440 26.21 -16.59 -19.77
CA GLY A 440 27.12 -15.92 -18.82
C GLY A 440 26.76 -14.44 -18.65
N MET A 441 25.62 -14.02 -19.19
CA MET A 441 25.24 -12.63 -19.40
C MET A 441 23.72 -12.53 -19.54
N ASP A 442 23.03 -11.85 -18.61
CA ASP A 442 21.84 -11.12 -19.02
C ASP A 442 22.31 -10.02 -19.97
N THR A 443 21.94 -10.09 -21.25
CA THR A 443 21.73 -8.87 -22.02
C THR A 443 20.74 -8.03 -21.23
N ILE A 444 21.08 -6.80 -20.84
CA ILE A 444 20.05 -5.82 -20.52
C ILE A 444 19.25 -5.68 -21.81
N GLN A 445 18.18 -6.45 -21.92
CA GLN A 445 17.27 -6.36 -23.04
C GLN A 445 16.71 -4.94 -23.00
N HIS A 446 16.58 -4.33 -24.17
CA HIS A 446 15.94 -3.03 -24.26
C HIS A 446 14.57 -3.11 -23.55
N PRO A 447 14.16 -2.14 -22.72
CA PRO A 447 12.95 -2.25 -21.91
C PRO A 447 11.67 -2.57 -22.70
N SER A 448 11.65 -2.28 -24.00
CA SER A 448 10.56 -2.58 -24.92
C SER A 448 10.56 -4.01 -25.50
N ALA A 449 11.58 -4.83 -25.21
CA ALA A 449 11.72 -6.17 -25.80
C ALA A 449 10.59 -7.14 -25.42
N THR A 450 9.96 -6.90 -24.27
CA THR A 450 8.84 -7.68 -23.73
C THR A 450 7.49 -7.00 -23.94
N TRP A 451 7.43 -5.92 -24.73
CA TRP A 451 6.19 -5.21 -25.00
C TRP A 451 5.47 -5.85 -26.17
N GLU A 452 4.17 -6.06 -25.99
CA GLU A 452 3.25 -6.52 -27.00
C GLU A 452 2.37 -5.34 -27.39
N ALA A 453 2.35 -5.00 -28.69
CA ALA A 453 1.55 -3.91 -29.20
C ALA A 453 0.11 -4.37 -29.38
N ALA A 454 -0.84 -3.53 -28.96
CA ALA A 454 -2.19 -3.57 -29.52
C ALA A 454 -2.10 -3.20 -31.02
N SER A 455 -3.02 -3.67 -31.86
CA SER A 455 -2.93 -3.57 -33.32
C SER A 455 -2.87 -2.13 -33.86
N ASN A 456 -3.21 -1.12 -33.06
CA ASN A 456 -3.01 0.29 -33.38
C ASN A 456 -1.56 0.81 -33.20
N GLY A 457 -0.64 -0.03 -32.71
CA GLY A 457 0.79 0.30 -32.52
C GLY A 457 1.08 1.42 -31.51
N SER A 458 0.08 1.88 -30.75
CA SER A 458 0.15 3.02 -29.84
C SER A 458 0.04 2.63 -28.36
N VAL A 459 -0.68 1.55 -28.07
CA VAL A 459 -0.83 0.98 -26.72
C VAL A 459 -0.04 -0.31 -26.64
N PHE A 460 0.72 -0.46 -25.56
CA PHE A 460 1.55 -1.64 -25.32
C PHE A 460 1.18 -2.27 -23.99
N TYR A 461 1.22 -3.59 -23.94
CA TYR A 461 1.13 -4.38 -22.71
C TYR A 461 2.43 -5.12 -22.50
N ARG A 462 2.73 -5.44 -21.24
CA ARG A 462 3.88 -6.26 -20.89
C ARG A 462 3.47 -7.30 -19.85
N ARG A 463 4.03 -8.50 -19.99
CA ARG A 463 4.01 -9.54 -18.97
C ARG A 463 5.34 -9.53 -18.24
N GLN A 464 5.31 -9.28 -16.94
CA GLN A 464 6.48 -9.31 -16.08
C GLN A 464 6.38 -10.49 -15.12
N GLN A 465 7.32 -11.43 -15.21
CA GLN A 465 7.43 -12.49 -14.23
C GLN A 465 7.97 -11.92 -12.91
N LEU A 466 7.16 -11.97 -11.85
CA LEU A 466 7.52 -11.45 -10.53
C LEU A 466 8.34 -12.48 -9.76
N TYR A 467 7.81 -13.71 -9.65
CA TYR A 467 8.43 -14.80 -8.90
C TYR A 467 8.24 -16.15 -9.61
N MET A 468 9.23 -17.03 -9.48
CA MET A 468 9.11 -18.45 -9.82
C MET A 468 8.70 -19.23 -8.57
N LEU A 469 7.70 -20.10 -8.71
CA LEU A 469 7.03 -20.82 -7.62
C LEU A 469 7.22 -22.33 -7.68
N HIS A 470 8.18 -22.86 -8.43
CA HIS A 470 8.39 -24.30 -8.68
C HIS A 470 8.03 -25.19 -7.48
N GLY A 471 6.91 -25.92 -7.59
CA GLY A 471 6.45 -26.88 -6.58
C GLY A 471 5.98 -26.31 -5.23
N LYS A 472 5.86 -24.98 -5.09
CA LYS A 472 5.43 -24.33 -3.84
C LYS A 472 3.91 -24.34 -3.68
N LEU A 473 3.16 -24.07 -4.74
CA LEU A 473 1.70 -24.05 -4.72
C LEU A 473 1.09 -25.39 -5.18
N PRO A 474 -0.09 -25.78 -4.67
CA PRO A 474 -0.83 -26.92 -5.19
C PRO A 474 -1.46 -26.60 -6.55
N ASN A 475 -2.07 -27.60 -7.19
CA ASN A 475 -2.94 -27.34 -8.35
C ASN A 475 -4.11 -26.45 -7.90
N LEU A 476 -4.18 -25.24 -8.44
CA LEU A 476 -5.14 -24.22 -8.04
C LEU A 476 -6.58 -24.61 -8.34
N ASP A 477 -6.81 -25.48 -9.34
CA ASP A 477 -8.14 -25.96 -9.69
C ASP A 477 -8.81 -26.71 -8.52
N ASP A 478 -8.07 -27.30 -7.59
CA ASP A 478 -8.66 -28.04 -6.47
C ASP A 478 -9.10 -27.14 -5.28
N TYR A 479 -8.88 -25.83 -5.37
CA TYR A 479 -9.00 -24.91 -4.23
C TYR A 479 -9.94 -23.74 -4.51
N LEU A 480 -10.63 -23.29 -3.46
CA LEU A 480 -11.19 -21.95 -3.39
C LEU A 480 -10.04 -20.98 -3.06
N ILE A 481 -10.02 -19.82 -3.72
CA ILE A 481 -8.89 -18.90 -3.68
C ILE A 481 -9.38 -17.47 -3.45
N ALA A 482 -8.65 -16.73 -2.62
CA ALA A 482 -8.80 -15.29 -2.48
C ALA A 482 -7.42 -14.62 -2.50
N GLY A 483 -7.19 -13.74 -3.47
CA GLY A 483 -5.96 -12.96 -3.58
C GLY A 483 -6.13 -11.54 -3.02
N CYS A 484 -5.24 -11.13 -2.13
CA CYS A 484 -5.22 -9.76 -1.62
C CYS A 484 -4.64 -8.81 -2.68
N LYS A 485 -5.28 -7.67 -2.90
CA LYS A 485 -4.81 -6.67 -3.86
C LYS A 485 -3.50 -6.00 -3.42
N ASN A 486 -2.92 -5.21 -4.32
CA ASN A 486 -1.72 -4.40 -4.14
C ASN A 486 -0.51 -5.20 -3.63
N GLY A 487 -0.20 -6.33 -4.26
CA GLY A 487 0.93 -7.18 -3.87
C GLY A 487 0.74 -7.98 -2.57
N GLY A 488 -0.50 -8.12 -2.10
CA GLY A 488 -0.82 -8.86 -0.88
C GLY A 488 -0.79 -10.40 -1.05
N PRO A 489 -0.97 -11.14 0.06
CA PRO A 489 -0.93 -12.60 0.08
C PRO A 489 -2.15 -13.26 -0.59
N THR A 490 -2.08 -14.59 -0.77
CA THR A 490 -3.15 -15.40 -1.37
C THR A 490 -3.59 -16.49 -0.40
N ALA A 491 -4.89 -16.57 -0.13
CA ALA A 491 -5.50 -17.59 0.70
C ALA A 491 -6.08 -18.72 -0.17
N LEU A 492 -5.92 -19.95 0.29
CA LEU A 492 -6.29 -21.20 -0.38
C LEU A 492 -7.03 -22.10 0.61
N MET A 493 -8.17 -22.65 0.20
CA MET A 493 -8.93 -23.65 0.95
C MET A 493 -9.36 -24.77 0.00
N ARG A 494 -9.22 -26.03 0.39
CA ARG A 494 -9.63 -27.17 -0.46
C ARG A 494 -11.12 -27.09 -0.75
N ASP A 495 -11.50 -27.14 -2.03
CA ASP A 495 -12.89 -27.13 -2.46
C ASP A 495 -13.56 -28.50 -2.21
N ALA A 496 -14.41 -28.57 -1.19
CA ALA A 496 -15.08 -29.82 -0.81
C ALA A 496 -15.98 -30.42 -1.90
N SER A 497 -16.35 -29.65 -2.94
CA SER A 497 -17.13 -30.13 -4.08
C SER A 497 -16.31 -30.94 -5.09
N LYS A 498 -14.98 -30.77 -5.11
CA LYS A 498 -14.08 -31.43 -6.07
C LYS A 498 -13.52 -32.73 -5.50
N LEU A 499 -13.41 -33.77 -6.33
CA LEU A 499 -12.93 -35.10 -5.93
C LEU A 499 -11.42 -35.08 -5.55
N VAL A 500 -11.01 -35.97 -4.65
CA VAL A 500 -9.60 -36.12 -4.24
C VAL A 500 -8.98 -37.32 -4.94
N ALA A 501 -7.90 -37.13 -5.69
CA ALA A 501 -7.11 -38.22 -6.25
C ALA A 501 -6.28 -38.91 -5.15
N LEU A 502 -6.58 -40.17 -4.84
CA LEU A 502 -5.82 -41.01 -3.90
C LEU A 502 -4.49 -41.43 -4.56
N GLY A 503 -3.39 -40.73 -4.29
CA GLY A 503 -2.05 -41.14 -4.79
C GLY A 503 -0.96 -40.07 -4.82
N SER A 504 -1.26 -38.78 -4.63
CA SER A 504 -0.22 -37.74 -4.57
C SER A 504 0.50 -37.78 -3.21
N GLY A 505 1.83 -37.75 -3.19
CA GLY A 505 2.65 -37.81 -1.96
C GLY A 505 2.51 -36.65 -0.97
N ARG A 506 1.55 -35.73 -1.15
CA ARG A 506 1.14 -34.75 -0.14
C ARG A 506 -0.20 -35.18 0.47
N PRO A 507 -0.32 -35.26 1.81
CA PRO A 507 -1.60 -35.59 2.44
C PRO A 507 -2.66 -34.55 2.01
N PRO A 508 -3.86 -34.98 1.57
CA PRO A 508 -4.92 -34.05 1.22
C PRO A 508 -5.27 -33.21 2.46
N LEU A 509 -5.41 -31.90 2.27
CA LEU A 509 -5.77 -30.98 3.34
C LEU A 509 -7.08 -31.40 3.99
N ALA A 510 -7.13 -31.36 5.32
CA ALA A 510 -8.36 -31.64 6.06
C ALA A 510 -9.48 -30.69 5.60
N LYS A 511 -10.72 -31.19 5.59
CA LYS A 511 -11.91 -30.36 5.33
C LYS A 511 -11.87 -29.16 6.30
N SER A 512 -11.92 -27.94 5.76
CA SER A 512 -11.92 -26.67 6.51
C SER A 512 -10.56 -26.08 6.96
N GLN A 513 -9.44 -26.43 6.32
CA GLN A 513 -8.15 -25.76 6.58
C GLN A 513 -7.86 -24.67 5.54
N ILE A 514 -7.49 -23.47 6.00
CA ILE A 514 -7.09 -22.34 5.14
C ILE A 514 -5.57 -22.13 5.22
N GLN A 515 -4.95 -21.98 4.05
CA GLN A 515 -3.54 -21.69 3.87
C GLN A 515 -3.35 -20.32 3.24
N VAL A 516 -2.48 -19.51 3.82
CA VAL A 516 -2.10 -18.21 3.29
C VAL A 516 -0.66 -18.28 2.81
N TYR A 517 -0.45 -17.92 1.55
CA TYR A 517 0.87 -17.87 0.92
C TYR A 517 1.24 -16.45 0.53
N SER A 518 2.53 -16.14 0.61
CA SER A 518 3.09 -14.95 -0.01
C SER A 518 3.03 -15.06 -1.54
N PRO A 519 3.07 -13.94 -2.28
CA PRO A 519 3.23 -13.95 -3.74
C PRO A 519 4.44 -14.72 -4.28
N ALA A 520 5.45 -14.98 -3.44
CA ALA A 520 6.64 -15.79 -3.77
C ALA A 520 6.48 -17.29 -3.39
N GLY A 521 5.29 -17.69 -2.94
CA GLY A 521 4.94 -19.08 -2.61
C GLY A 521 5.37 -19.53 -1.21
N GLU A 522 5.79 -18.61 -0.33
CA GLU A 522 6.14 -18.94 1.05
C GLU A 522 4.87 -19.03 1.90
N SER A 523 4.76 -20.07 2.75
CA SER A 523 3.62 -20.20 3.67
C SER A 523 3.72 -19.14 4.78
N LEU A 524 2.68 -18.31 4.93
CA LEU A 524 2.59 -17.25 5.94
C LEU A 524 1.74 -17.67 7.13
N LEU A 525 0.60 -18.30 6.87
CA LEU A 525 -0.36 -18.69 7.91
C LEU A 525 -1.08 -19.98 7.51
N LEU A 526 -1.29 -20.85 8.49
CA LEU A 526 -2.07 -22.08 8.37
C LEU A 526 -2.96 -22.19 9.60
N PHE A 527 -4.27 -22.26 9.39
CA PHE A 527 -5.21 -22.51 10.49
C PHE A 527 -6.40 -23.35 10.05
N SER A 528 -7.01 -24.01 11.02
CA SER A 528 -8.21 -24.82 10.81
C SER A 528 -9.43 -24.04 11.27
N TRP A 529 -10.48 -24.09 10.46
CA TRP A 529 -11.77 -23.50 10.78
C TRP A 529 -12.61 -24.50 11.61
N ASP A 530 -13.06 -24.03 12.77
CA ASP A 530 -13.74 -24.80 13.82
C ASP A 530 -15.28 -24.65 13.83
N GLN A 531 -15.83 -23.72 13.06
CA GLN A 531 -17.28 -23.51 12.97
C GLN A 531 -17.91 -24.23 11.77
N ASN A 532 -19.19 -23.95 11.52
CA ASN A 532 -19.94 -24.44 10.35
C ASN A 532 -19.28 -24.04 9.03
N ARG A 533 -19.82 -24.56 7.92
CA ARG A 533 -19.23 -24.42 6.59
C ARG A 533 -18.91 -22.96 6.23
N ILE A 534 -17.69 -22.74 5.73
CA ILE A 534 -17.26 -21.45 5.19
C ILE A 534 -18.00 -21.18 3.88
N VAL A 535 -18.64 -20.02 3.78
CA VAL A 535 -19.31 -19.54 2.57
C VAL A 535 -18.33 -18.81 1.67
N ARG A 536 -17.57 -17.86 2.24
CA ARG A 536 -16.64 -17.02 1.48
C ARG A 536 -15.51 -16.53 2.37
N PHE A 537 -14.33 -16.34 1.79
CA PHE A 537 -13.24 -15.61 2.41
C PHE A 537 -12.63 -14.61 1.43
N GLY A 538 -12.00 -13.56 1.97
CA GLY A 538 -11.51 -12.41 1.22
C GLY A 538 -10.57 -11.57 2.06
N TRP A 539 -10.11 -10.44 1.53
CA TRP A 539 -9.07 -9.63 2.18
C TRP A 539 -9.52 -8.21 2.42
N THR A 540 -9.17 -7.68 3.59
CA THR A 540 -9.27 -6.24 3.88
C THR A 540 -8.12 -5.48 3.23
N PHE A 541 -8.23 -4.15 3.18
CA PHE A 541 -7.13 -3.27 2.74
C PHE A 541 -5.82 -3.46 3.54
N ASP A 542 -5.92 -3.82 4.83
CA ASP A 542 -4.79 -4.04 5.76
C ASP A 542 -4.16 -5.45 5.73
N GLU A 543 -4.46 -6.29 4.73
CA GLU A 543 -4.04 -7.71 4.70
C GLU A 543 -4.60 -8.57 5.85
N ARG A 544 -5.78 -8.25 6.39
CA ARG A 544 -6.53 -9.17 7.27
C ARG A 544 -7.41 -10.09 6.44
N LEU A 545 -7.39 -11.38 6.74
CA LEU A 545 -8.21 -12.37 6.06
C LEU A 545 -9.60 -12.43 6.71
N VAL A 546 -10.62 -12.12 5.93
CA VAL A 546 -12.02 -12.21 6.33
C VAL A 546 -12.53 -13.60 5.99
N VAL A 547 -13.14 -14.31 6.95
CA VAL A 547 -13.75 -15.62 6.74
C VAL A 547 -15.19 -15.59 7.25
N LEU A 548 -16.17 -15.84 6.38
CA LEU A 548 -17.61 -15.83 6.68
C LEU A 548 -18.19 -17.24 6.58
N ASN A 549 -18.97 -17.65 7.58
CA ASN A 549 -19.68 -18.93 7.59
C ASN A 549 -21.16 -18.81 7.18
N GLU A 550 -21.83 -19.96 7.10
CA GLU A 550 -23.24 -20.05 6.70
C GLU A 550 -24.24 -19.55 7.76
N GLU A 551 -23.83 -19.35 9.02
CA GLU A 551 -24.67 -18.75 10.08
C GLU A 551 -24.53 -17.22 10.15
N GLY A 552 -23.79 -16.60 9.24
CA GLY A 552 -23.55 -15.16 9.26
C GLY A 552 -22.56 -14.70 10.34
N VAL A 553 -21.70 -15.59 10.83
CA VAL A 553 -20.55 -15.23 11.67
C VAL A 553 -19.34 -15.02 10.78
N TYR A 554 -18.66 -13.87 10.92
CA TYR A 554 -17.42 -13.60 10.22
C TYR A 554 -16.27 -13.30 11.18
N ARG A 555 -15.08 -13.76 10.82
CA ARG A 555 -13.83 -13.53 11.56
C ARG A 555 -12.82 -12.79 10.70
N LEU A 556 -12.11 -11.85 11.32
CA LEU A 556 -10.98 -11.12 10.74
C LEU A 556 -9.69 -11.67 11.33
N TYR A 557 -8.96 -12.46 10.56
CA TYR A 557 -7.66 -12.99 10.95
C TYR A 557 -6.54 -12.03 10.56
N ASP A 558 -5.62 -11.77 11.48
CA ASP A 558 -4.32 -11.22 11.12
C ASP A 558 -3.40 -12.31 10.54
N LEU A 559 -2.20 -11.93 10.12
CA LEU A 559 -1.20 -12.87 9.62
C LEU A 559 -0.45 -13.62 10.73
N GLN A 560 -0.83 -13.44 12.00
CA GLN A 560 -0.35 -14.22 13.14
C GLN A 560 -1.31 -15.36 13.50
N GLY A 561 -2.55 -15.29 13.02
CA GLY A 561 -3.62 -16.25 13.29
C GLY A 561 -4.56 -15.81 14.41
N ASP A 562 -4.33 -14.65 15.02
CA ASP A 562 -5.28 -14.05 15.95
C ASP A 562 -6.47 -13.48 15.18
N TYR A 563 -7.66 -13.49 15.78
CA TYR A 563 -8.87 -13.03 15.10
C TYR A 563 -9.83 -12.23 15.98
N GLN A 564 -10.61 -11.38 15.31
CA GLN A 564 -11.80 -10.74 15.86
C GLN A 564 -13.04 -11.37 15.23
N GLN A 565 -14.07 -11.63 16.02
CA GLN A 565 -15.31 -12.27 15.57
C GLN A 565 -16.48 -11.31 15.68
N PHE A 566 -17.32 -11.32 14.64
CA PHE A 566 -18.52 -10.51 14.52
C PHE A 566 -19.67 -11.33 13.92
N SER A 567 -20.89 -10.79 13.98
CA SER A 567 -22.10 -11.46 13.50
C SER A 567 -22.93 -10.51 12.64
N LEU A 568 -23.57 -11.07 11.60
CA LEU A 568 -24.58 -10.41 10.78
C LEU A 568 -25.97 -10.35 11.46
N GLY A 569 -26.06 -10.72 12.74
CA GLY A 569 -27.29 -10.68 13.52
C GLY A 569 -28.14 -11.96 13.41
N ASN A 570 -29.19 -12.01 14.23
CA ASN A 570 -30.00 -13.22 14.39
C ASN A 570 -30.73 -13.65 13.11
N GLU A 571 -31.15 -12.69 12.28
CA GLU A 571 -31.83 -12.97 11.01
C GLU A 571 -30.94 -13.77 10.06
N ALA A 572 -29.66 -13.40 9.96
CA ALA A 572 -28.68 -14.15 9.17
C ALA A 572 -28.39 -15.54 9.76
N ALA A 573 -28.43 -15.69 11.09
CA ALA A 573 -28.23 -16.98 11.75
C ALA A 573 -29.41 -17.94 11.53
N GLU A 574 -30.65 -17.43 11.52
CA GLU A 574 -31.87 -18.22 11.29
C GLU A 574 -32.06 -18.60 9.82
N LEU A 575 -31.85 -17.64 8.90
CA LEU A 575 -32.07 -17.83 7.47
C LEU A 575 -30.86 -18.45 6.76
N GLY A 576 -29.68 -18.32 7.34
CA GLY A 576 -28.40 -18.71 6.75
C GLY A 576 -27.91 -17.77 5.64
N ILE A 577 -26.63 -17.86 5.31
CA ILE A 577 -25.98 -17.13 4.21
C ILE A 577 -25.74 -18.07 3.03
N ILE A 578 -26.18 -17.67 1.83
CA ILE A 578 -26.01 -18.42 0.58
C ILE A 578 -24.68 -18.05 -0.10
N ASP A 579 -24.39 -16.75 -0.23
CA ASP A 579 -23.18 -16.24 -0.87
C ASP A 579 -22.78 -14.88 -0.27
N ALA A 580 -21.54 -14.45 -0.46
CA ALA A 580 -21.06 -13.12 -0.13
C ALA A 580 -20.01 -12.60 -1.13
N ARG A 581 -19.84 -11.27 -1.14
CA ARG A 581 -18.78 -10.54 -1.83
C ARG A 581 -18.05 -9.66 -0.83
N ILE A 582 -16.74 -9.90 -0.69
CA ILE A 582 -15.86 -9.18 0.23
C ILE A 582 -15.02 -8.18 -0.59
N HIS A 583 -15.01 -6.92 -0.19
CA HIS A 583 -14.16 -5.87 -0.74
C HIS A 583 -13.26 -5.27 0.35
N GLU A 584 -12.39 -4.33 0.00
CA GLU A 584 -11.32 -3.86 0.89
C GLU A 584 -11.82 -3.29 2.24
N ASN A 585 -12.99 -2.64 2.23
CA ASN A 585 -13.58 -1.89 3.36
C ASN A 585 -14.92 -2.48 3.86
N GLY A 586 -15.32 -3.66 3.42
CA GLY A 586 -16.60 -4.23 3.81
C GLY A 586 -16.98 -5.52 3.08
N LEU A 587 -18.19 -5.99 3.33
CA LEU A 587 -18.79 -7.11 2.59
C LEU A 587 -20.29 -6.91 2.38
N VAL A 588 -20.81 -7.60 1.37
CA VAL A 588 -22.25 -7.81 1.19
C VAL A 588 -22.51 -9.32 1.24
N ALA A 589 -23.51 -9.73 2.03
CA ALA A 589 -23.95 -11.11 2.16
C ALA A 589 -25.38 -11.27 1.64
N LEU A 590 -25.65 -12.37 0.93
CA LEU A 590 -26.96 -12.78 0.45
C LEU A 590 -27.51 -13.87 1.37
N THR A 591 -28.64 -13.60 2.02
CA THR A 591 -29.29 -14.51 2.98
C THR A 591 -30.12 -15.60 2.29
N GLY A 592 -30.56 -16.60 3.06
CA GLY A 592 -31.51 -17.64 2.63
C GLY A 592 -32.83 -17.12 2.09
N SER A 593 -33.27 -15.94 2.54
CA SER A 593 -34.48 -15.27 2.04
C SER A 593 -34.21 -14.32 0.88
N LEU A 594 -33.03 -14.38 0.25
CA LEU A 594 -32.61 -13.54 -0.87
C LEU A 594 -32.56 -12.04 -0.53
N THR A 595 -32.32 -11.70 0.74
CA THR A 595 -32.05 -10.32 1.18
C THR A 595 -30.55 -10.05 1.20
N LEU A 596 -30.17 -8.80 0.92
CA LEU A 596 -28.78 -8.37 0.88
C LEU A 596 -28.45 -7.59 2.16
N LEU A 597 -27.40 -8.01 2.86
CA LEU A 597 -26.90 -7.39 4.08
C LEU A 597 -25.49 -6.82 3.85
N GLU A 598 -25.32 -5.52 4.06
CA GLU A 598 -24.04 -4.81 3.96
C GLU A 598 -23.39 -4.66 5.34
N VAL A 599 -22.08 -4.91 5.41
CA VAL A 599 -21.22 -4.58 6.55
C VAL A 599 -20.15 -3.59 6.11
N LYS A 600 -20.00 -2.50 6.87
CA LYS A 600 -19.04 -1.41 6.62
C LYS A 600 -17.88 -1.44 7.63
N ASP A 601 -16.71 -1.00 7.18
CA ASP A 601 -15.52 -0.59 7.95
C ASP A 601 -14.92 -1.63 8.92
N TRP A 602 -15.39 -2.88 8.90
CA TRP A 602 -14.88 -3.97 9.72
C TRP A 602 -14.94 -3.75 11.24
N GLU A 603 -15.76 -2.79 11.71
CA GLU A 603 -15.87 -2.43 13.14
C GLU A 603 -16.89 -3.27 13.93
N GLY A 604 -17.60 -4.18 13.27
CA GLY A 604 -18.65 -4.99 13.92
C GLY A 604 -19.96 -4.23 14.16
N GLY A 605 -20.21 -3.18 13.39
CA GLY A 605 -21.48 -2.46 13.39
C GLY A 605 -22.67 -3.33 12.95
N ARG A 606 -23.89 -2.86 13.24
CA ARG A 606 -25.12 -3.55 12.79
C ARG A 606 -25.14 -3.58 11.25
N PRO A 607 -25.37 -4.75 10.63
CA PRO A 607 -25.46 -4.82 9.17
C PRO A 607 -26.67 -4.05 8.67
N LEU A 608 -26.51 -3.45 7.50
CA LEU A 608 -27.53 -2.66 6.81
C LEU A 608 -28.23 -3.54 5.76
N ALA A 609 -29.54 -3.69 5.86
CA ALA A 609 -30.32 -4.34 4.82
C ALA A 609 -30.48 -3.39 3.62
N LEU A 610 -30.10 -3.84 2.43
CA LEU A 610 -30.27 -3.08 1.18
C LEU A 610 -31.71 -3.17 0.67
N ALA A 611 -32.05 -2.36 -0.36
CA ALA A 611 -33.36 -2.38 -0.97
C ALA A 611 -33.73 -3.79 -1.48
N THR A 612 -34.99 -4.19 -1.33
CA THR A 612 -35.44 -5.55 -1.66
C THR A 612 -35.45 -5.77 -3.18
N PRO A 613 -34.69 -6.73 -3.72
CA PRO A 613 -34.62 -6.98 -5.17
C PRO A 613 -35.82 -7.75 -5.74
N GLY A 614 -36.70 -8.31 -4.89
CA GLY A 614 -37.89 -9.04 -5.32
C GLY A 614 -37.60 -10.37 -6.04
N LEU A 615 -36.47 -11.02 -5.71
CA LEU A 615 -36.04 -12.27 -6.34
C LEU A 615 -36.93 -13.46 -5.96
N SER A 616 -37.23 -14.33 -6.93
CA SER A 616 -37.86 -15.64 -6.67
C SER A 616 -36.86 -16.77 -6.46
N GLU A 617 -35.65 -16.63 -7.02
CA GLU A 617 -34.55 -17.59 -6.93
C GLU A 617 -33.20 -16.86 -6.78
N PRO A 618 -32.14 -17.53 -6.30
CA PRO A 618 -30.80 -16.92 -6.21
C PRO A 618 -30.31 -16.39 -7.57
N PRO A 619 -29.59 -15.26 -7.60
CA PRO A 619 -29.06 -14.70 -8.85
C PRO A 619 -28.01 -15.62 -9.48
N HIS A 620 -27.97 -15.67 -10.81
CA HIS A 620 -27.03 -16.51 -11.57
C HIS A 620 -25.56 -16.12 -11.31
N ALA A 621 -25.33 -14.81 -11.18
CA ALA A 621 -24.06 -14.20 -10.83
C ALA A 621 -24.31 -12.81 -10.25
N TRP A 622 -23.40 -12.33 -9.42
CA TRP A 622 -23.50 -10.98 -8.89
C TRP A 622 -22.15 -10.41 -8.45
N ALA A 623 -22.08 -9.10 -8.38
CA ALA A 623 -20.90 -8.34 -7.99
C ALA A 623 -21.28 -7.10 -7.18
N VAL A 624 -20.27 -6.51 -6.53
CA VAL A 624 -20.39 -5.32 -5.72
C VAL A 624 -19.48 -4.24 -6.29
N ILE A 625 -20.00 -3.03 -6.45
CA ILE A 625 -19.24 -1.80 -6.66
C ILE A 625 -19.10 -1.12 -5.29
N PRO A 626 -17.88 -1.02 -4.75
CA PRO A 626 -17.63 -0.34 -3.47
C PRO A 626 -18.05 1.14 -3.49
N PRO A 627 -18.37 1.73 -2.32
CA PRO A 627 -18.88 3.10 -2.23
C PRO A 627 -17.86 4.14 -2.70
N GLU A 628 -16.56 3.84 -2.65
CA GLU A 628 -15.51 4.72 -3.15
C GLU A 628 -15.52 4.86 -4.68
N GLN A 629 -16.05 3.83 -5.37
CA GLN A 629 -16.09 3.68 -6.82
C GLN A 629 -17.48 3.96 -7.40
N SER A 630 -18.52 3.92 -6.57
CA SER A 630 -19.88 4.30 -6.93
C SER A 630 -20.08 5.81 -7.00
N ILE A 631 -20.95 6.26 -7.91
CA ILE A 631 -21.35 7.67 -8.06
C ILE A 631 -22.20 8.12 -6.86
N SER A 632 -23.06 7.24 -6.33
CA SER A 632 -23.95 7.55 -5.20
C SER A 632 -23.22 7.55 -3.85
N ARG A 633 -21.95 7.14 -3.80
CA ARG A 633 -21.18 6.89 -2.56
C ARG A 633 -21.81 5.82 -1.65
N HIS A 634 -22.73 5.03 -2.18
CA HIS A 634 -23.27 3.85 -1.54
C HIS A 634 -22.71 2.60 -2.21
N VAL A 635 -22.70 1.48 -1.49
CA VAL A 635 -22.49 0.18 -2.10
C VAL A 635 -23.59 -0.07 -3.12
N GLU A 636 -23.19 -0.46 -4.32
CA GLU A 636 -24.10 -0.86 -5.40
C GLU A 636 -23.87 -2.33 -5.72
N VAL A 637 -24.94 -3.11 -5.69
CA VAL A 637 -24.94 -4.56 -5.92
C VAL A 637 -25.59 -4.83 -7.27
N LEU A 638 -24.87 -5.52 -8.15
CA LEU A 638 -25.35 -5.89 -9.49
C LEU A 638 -25.71 -7.37 -9.51
N LEU A 639 -26.99 -7.68 -9.73
CA LEU A 639 -27.56 -9.03 -9.70
C LEU A 639 -27.95 -9.46 -11.11
N SER A 640 -27.41 -10.57 -11.60
CA SER A 640 -27.83 -11.22 -12.87
C SER A 640 -29.08 -12.05 -12.64
N VAL A 641 -30.21 -11.60 -13.19
CA VAL A 641 -31.53 -12.20 -13.02
C VAL A 641 -32.18 -12.34 -14.39
N ASP A 642 -32.61 -13.56 -14.75
CA ASP A 642 -33.17 -13.87 -16.06
C ASP A 642 -32.32 -13.32 -17.21
N ALA A 643 -32.86 -12.38 -18.01
CA ALA A 643 -32.17 -11.77 -19.15
C ALA A 643 -31.51 -10.42 -18.83
N THR A 644 -31.62 -9.92 -17.60
CA THR A 644 -31.28 -8.55 -17.20
C THR A 644 -30.31 -8.48 -16.00
N ILE A 645 -29.94 -7.26 -15.62
CA ILE A 645 -29.24 -6.95 -14.37
C ILE A 645 -30.13 -6.07 -13.50
N ILE A 646 -30.28 -6.42 -12.24
CA ILE A 646 -30.89 -5.58 -11.22
C ILE A 646 -29.76 -4.92 -10.43
N ALA A 647 -29.72 -3.58 -10.43
CA ALA A 647 -28.84 -2.81 -9.56
C ALA A 647 -29.58 -2.51 -8.24
N VAL A 648 -28.93 -2.76 -7.12
CA VAL A 648 -29.50 -2.59 -5.78
C VAL A 648 -28.55 -1.77 -4.94
N ASP A 649 -29.05 -0.70 -4.32
CA ASP A 649 -28.34 0.04 -3.29
C ASP A 649 -29.19 0.12 -2.01
N ASN A 650 -28.82 1.00 -1.09
CA ASN A 650 -29.56 1.19 0.16
C ASN A 650 -30.92 1.93 -0.02
N LEU A 651 -31.13 2.59 -1.16
CA LEU A 651 -32.30 3.44 -1.41
C LEU A 651 -33.30 2.77 -2.36
N GLU A 652 -32.80 2.11 -3.41
CA GLU A 652 -33.63 1.57 -4.49
C GLU A 652 -33.10 0.26 -5.08
N SER A 653 -34.01 -0.44 -5.75
CA SER A 653 -33.72 -1.60 -6.59
C SER A 653 -34.24 -1.30 -8.00
N LEU A 654 -33.33 -1.24 -8.97
CA LEU A 654 -33.61 -0.84 -10.34
C LEU A 654 -33.22 -1.92 -11.33
N ASP A 655 -34.19 -2.39 -12.10
CA ASP A 655 -33.94 -3.22 -13.29
C ASP A 655 -33.33 -2.36 -14.40
N GLN A 656 -32.15 -2.74 -14.88
CA GLN A 656 -31.42 -2.08 -15.96
C GLN A 656 -32.03 -2.39 -17.35
N ARG A 657 -33.04 -3.26 -17.41
CA ARG A 657 -33.84 -3.62 -18.60
C ARG A 657 -32.98 -4.08 -19.78
N ILE A 658 -31.96 -4.87 -19.46
CA ILE A 658 -31.07 -5.50 -20.42
C ILE A 658 -31.75 -6.79 -20.91
N SER A 659 -31.49 -7.19 -22.16
CA SER A 659 -32.05 -8.41 -22.76
C SER A 659 -30.98 -9.32 -23.37
N ARG A 660 -29.91 -9.59 -22.61
CA ARG A 660 -28.75 -10.39 -23.05
C ARG A 660 -28.32 -11.49 -22.06
N GLY A 661 -28.94 -11.54 -20.87
CA GLY A 661 -28.67 -12.57 -19.86
C GLY A 661 -29.29 -13.94 -20.19
N PRO A 662 -29.12 -14.94 -19.30
CA PRO A 662 -28.47 -14.83 -18.00
C PRO A 662 -26.96 -14.69 -18.11
N PHE A 663 -26.40 -13.87 -17.21
CA PHE A 663 -24.95 -13.67 -17.10
C PHE A 663 -24.38 -14.61 -16.05
N LEU A 664 -23.36 -15.38 -16.43
CA LEU A 664 -22.56 -16.27 -15.59
C LEU A 664 -21.46 -15.52 -14.82
N HIS A 665 -21.00 -14.39 -15.35
CA HIS A 665 -20.05 -13.51 -14.66
C HIS A 665 -20.50 -12.06 -14.78
N VAL A 666 -20.40 -11.35 -13.67
CA VAL A 666 -20.56 -9.90 -13.57
C VAL A 666 -19.30 -9.39 -12.89
N SER A 667 -18.53 -8.51 -13.56
CA SER A 667 -17.23 -8.05 -13.05
C SER A 667 -17.05 -6.55 -13.31
N PRO A 668 -17.21 -5.68 -12.29
CA PRO A 668 -16.95 -4.25 -12.43
C PRO A 668 -15.46 -3.94 -12.51
N SER A 669 -15.12 -2.93 -13.32
CA SER A 669 -13.76 -2.41 -13.42
C SER A 669 -13.33 -1.77 -12.10
N PRO A 670 -12.02 -1.71 -11.79
CA PRO A 670 -11.51 -1.15 -10.53
C PRO A 670 -11.87 0.31 -10.26
N ASN A 671 -12.29 1.07 -11.28
CA ASN A 671 -12.76 2.44 -11.16
C ASN A 671 -14.29 2.58 -11.19
N GLY A 672 -15.04 1.48 -11.23
CA GLY A 672 -16.50 1.45 -11.29
C GLY A 672 -17.13 1.95 -12.60
N LYS A 673 -16.34 2.24 -13.65
CA LYS A 673 -16.85 2.87 -14.88
C LYS A 673 -17.31 1.90 -15.96
N PHE A 674 -16.85 0.65 -15.91
CA PHE A 674 -17.11 -0.37 -16.93
C PHE A 674 -17.50 -1.70 -16.27
N LEU A 675 -18.24 -2.53 -17.01
CA LEU A 675 -18.69 -3.84 -16.59
C LEU A 675 -18.31 -4.88 -17.64
N ALA A 676 -17.73 -5.99 -17.20
CA ALA A 676 -17.50 -7.17 -18.01
C ALA A 676 -18.53 -8.23 -17.63
N LEU A 677 -19.37 -8.60 -18.60
CA LEU A 677 -20.48 -9.51 -18.43
C LEU A 677 -20.28 -10.73 -19.33
N LEU A 678 -20.25 -11.93 -18.77
CA LEU A 678 -20.19 -13.16 -19.57
C LEU A 678 -21.57 -13.80 -19.59
N THR A 679 -22.17 -13.93 -20.77
CA THR A 679 -23.46 -14.59 -20.97
C THR A 679 -23.33 -16.11 -20.88
N PHE A 680 -24.44 -16.81 -20.59
CA PHE A 680 -24.49 -18.28 -20.62
C PHE A 680 -24.11 -18.87 -21.99
N SER A 681 -24.34 -18.14 -23.08
CA SER A 681 -23.94 -18.54 -24.44
C SER A 681 -22.45 -18.35 -24.74
N GLY A 682 -21.63 -17.93 -23.77
CA GLY A 682 -20.19 -17.73 -23.96
C GLY A 682 -19.81 -16.41 -24.62
N ILE A 683 -20.71 -15.42 -24.67
CA ILE A 683 -20.39 -14.08 -25.20
C ILE A 683 -19.93 -13.20 -24.04
N LEU A 684 -18.68 -12.71 -24.10
CA LEU A 684 -18.15 -11.66 -23.25
C LEU A 684 -18.63 -10.31 -23.79
N TRP A 685 -19.35 -9.58 -22.96
CA TRP A 685 -19.90 -8.27 -23.26
C TRP A 685 -19.37 -7.24 -22.27
N VAL A 686 -18.55 -6.31 -22.76
CA VAL A 686 -17.98 -5.21 -21.99
C VAL A 686 -18.73 -3.93 -22.32
N VAL A 687 -19.24 -3.27 -21.29
CA VAL A 687 -20.09 -2.08 -21.40
C VAL A 687 -19.68 -1.01 -20.40
N SER A 688 -20.14 0.23 -20.59
CA SER A 688 -20.13 1.24 -19.53
C SER A 688 -21.06 0.84 -18.37
N ALA A 689 -20.75 1.32 -17.16
CA ALA A 689 -21.53 0.99 -15.95
C ALA A 689 -22.99 1.47 -16.01
N ASP A 690 -23.28 2.49 -16.83
CA ASP A 690 -24.64 2.96 -17.15
C ASP A 690 -25.34 2.17 -18.27
N PHE A 691 -24.69 1.11 -18.79
CA PHE A 691 -25.16 0.26 -19.88
C PHE A 691 -25.43 0.98 -21.22
N GLN A 692 -25.01 2.24 -21.37
CA GLN A 692 -25.30 3.04 -22.56
C GLN A 692 -24.33 2.78 -23.73
N ARG A 693 -23.09 2.38 -23.42
CA ARG A 693 -22.03 2.22 -24.42
C ARG A 693 -21.48 0.81 -24.41
N GLU A 694 -21.65 0.13 -25.54
CA GLU A 694 -20.96 -1.13 -25.81
C GLU A 694 -19.49 -0.87 -26.19
N ILE A 695 -18.58 -1.64 -25.59
CA ILE A 695 -17.14 -1.46 -25.72
C ILE A 695 -16.52 -2.67 -26.40
N VAL A 696 -16.83 -3.89 -25.91
CA VAL A 696 -16.40 -5.15 -26.52
C VAL A 696 -17.53 -6.17 -26.49
N VAL A 697 -17.67 -6.96 -27.56
CA VAL A 697 -18.53 -8.14 -27.69
C VAL A 697 -17.68 -9.25 -28.30
N LEU A 698 -17.19 -10.18 -27.50
CA LEU A 698 -16.32 -11.27 -27.92
C LEU A 698 -17.00 -12.62 -27.67
N ASP A 699 -17.10 -13.43 -28.72
CA ASP A 699 -17.51 -14.83 -28.58
C ASP A 699 -16.32 -15.67 -28.10
N THR A 700 -16.40 -16.18 -26.88
CA THR A 700 -15.32 -16.98 -26.27
C THR A 700 -15.10 -18.31 -26.97
N ALA A 701 -16.08 -18.85 -27.70
CA ALA A 701 -15.93 -20.09 -28.47
C ALA A 701 -14.94 -19.91 -29.64
N THR A 702 -14.79 -18.69 -30.15
CA THR A 702 -13.86 -18.38 -31.25
C THR A 702 -12.38 -18.33 -30.82
N VAL A 703 -12.11 -18.32 -29.51
CA VAL A 703 -10.76 -18.26 -28.96
C VAL A 703 -10.04 -19.59 -29.16
N GLY A 704 -10.76 -20.72 -29.24
CA GLY A 704 -10.16 -22.06 -29.36
C GLY A 704 -9.50 -22.53 -28.06
N ALA A 705 -10.02 -22.10 -26.91
CA ALA A 705 -9.67 -22.65 -25.60
C ALA A 705 -10.63 -23.79 -25.23
N GLU A 706 -10.14 -24.83 -24.57
CA GLU A 706 -10.96 -25.95 -24.11
C GLU A 706 -11.57 -25.67 -22.73
N GLY A 707 -12.83 -26.06 -22.55
CA GLY A 707 -13.54 -25.93 -21.27
C GLY A 707 -14.32 -24.62 -21.10
N GLN A 708 -14.92 -24.46 -19.92
CA GLN A 708 -15.63 -23.24 -19.53
C GLN A 708 -14.64 -22.16 -19.06
N VAL A 709 -15.10 -20.91 -19.07
CA VAL A 709 -14.32 -19.79 -18.51
C VAL A 709 -14.22 -19.95 -16.99
N ASN A 710 -13.00 -19.90 -16.46
CA ASN A 710 -12.74 -20.01 -15.04
C ASN A 710 -12.95 -18.66 -14.31
N GLN A 711 -12.44 -17.56 -14.90
CA GLN A 711 -12.53 -16.24 -14.30
C GLN A 711 -12.61 -15.13 -15.35
N VAL A 712 -13.37 -14.08 -15.03
CA VAL A 712 -13.38 -12.80 -15.76
C VAL A 712 -12.90 -11.71 -14.81
N GLY A 713 -11.68 -11.22 -15.04
CA GLY A 713 -11.04 -10.18 -14.25
C GLY A 713 -10.68 -8.95 -15.10
N TRP A 714 -10.15 -7.92 -14.45
CA TRP A 714 -9.64 -6.73 -15.10
C TRP A 714 -8.12 -6.61 -14.98
N CYS A 715 -7.49 -6.08 -16.03
CA CYS A 715 -6.08 -5.68 -16.08
C CYS A 715 -6.02 -4.14 -16.14
N GLY A 716 -5.88 -3.52 -14.97
CA GLY A 716 -6.11 -2.09 -14.82
C GLY A 716 -7.59 -1.74 -15.02
N ASN A 717 -7.89 -0.61 -15.66
CA ASN A 717 -9.26 -0.09 -15.78
C ASN A 717 -9.92 -0.32 -17.14
N ASP A 718 -9.14 -0.63 -18.17
CA ASP A 718 -9.59 -0.54 -19.57
C ASP A 718 -9.51 -1.88 -20.32
N ALA A 719 -9.01 -2.94 -19.69
CA ALA A 719 -8.79 -4.24 -20.33
C ALA A 719 -9.29 -5.38 -19.45
N VAL A 720 -9.85 -6.40 -20.09
CA VAL A 720 -10.48 -7.55 -19.42
C VAL A 720 -9.63 -8.79 -19.63
N LEU A 721 -9.47 -9.60 -18.59
CA LEU A 721 -8.82 -10.89 -18.63
C LEU A 721 -9.88 -11.98 -18.53
N VAL A 722 -9.81 -12.95 -19.44
CA VAL A 722 -10.62 -14.16 -19.43
C VAL A 722 -9.69 -15.35 -19.30
N THR A 723 -9.94 -16.24 -18.34
CA THR A 723 -9.06 -17.37 -18.05
C THR A 723 -9.69 -18.73 -18.29
N TRP A 724 -8.84 -19.66 -18.72
CA TRP A 724 -9.03 -21.11 -18.81
C TRP A 724 -7.85 -21.80 -18.11
N ASN A 725 -7.83 -23.13 -18.13
CA ASN A 725 -6.77 -23.91 -17.47
C ASN A 725 -5.38 -23.55 -18.01
N ASP A 726 -5.17 -23.48 -19.34
CA ASP A 726 -3.84 -23.25 -19.90
C ASP A 726 -3.70 -21.92 -20.67
N LEU A 727 -4.75 -21.08 -20.63
CA LEU A 727 -4.80 -19.82 -21.38
C LEU A 727 -5.37 -18.68 -20.53
N VAL A 728 -4.66 -17.57 -20.53
CA VAL A 728 -5.15 -16.26 -20.08
C VAL A 728 -5.23 -15.34 -21.30
N LEU A 729 -6.44 -14.89 -21.62
CA LEU A 729 -6.72 -14.01 -22.74
C LEU A 729 -6.94 -12.58 -22.23
N LEU A 730 -6.12 -11.64 -22.68
CA LEU A 730 -6.32 -10.22 -22.44
C LEU A 730 -7.12 -9.62 -23.61
N VAL A 731 -8.29 -9.11 -23.32
CA VAL A 731 -9.23 -8.50 -24.26
C VAL A 731 -9.18 -6.98 -24.11
N LEU A 732 -8.91 -6.31 -25.22
CA LEU A 732 -8.68 -4.87 -25.32
C LEU A 732 -9.79 -4.21 -26.14
N PRO A 733 -10.24 -3.00 -25.75
CA PRO A 733 -11.16 -2.22 -26.56
C PRO A 733 -10.47 -1.79 -27.86
N SER A 734 -11.14 -1.98 -29.00
CA SER A 734 -10.70 -1.47 -30.29
C SER A 734 -11.62 -0.35 -30.77
N ARG A 735 -11.07 0.68 -31.41
CA ARG A 735 -11.87 1.81 -31.93
C ARG A 735 -12.74 1.41 -33.11
N ASN A 736 -12.31 0.42 -33.89
CA ASN A 736 -12.89 0.08 -35.18
C ASN A 736 -13.59 -1.29 -35.18
N ASN A 737 -13.50 -2.05 -34.09
CA ASN A 737 -14.04 -3.41 -34.00
C ASN A 737 -14.61 -3.70 -32.61
N LEU A 738 -15.92 -3.99 -32.54
CA LEU A 738 -16.56 -4.42 -31.30
C LEU A 738 -16.05 -5.78 -30.82
N ALA A 739 -15.48 -6.65 -31.67
CA ALA A 739 -14.87 -7.90 -31.20
C ALA A 739 -13.67 -7.67 -30.27
N GLY A 740 -13.14 -6.44 -30.22
CA GLY A 740 -11.95 -6.09 -29.47
C GLY A 740 -10.69 -6.66 -30.13
N GLU A 741 -9.56 -6.40 -29.48
CA GLU A 741 -8.26 -6.99 -29.81
C GLU A 741 -7.84 -7.90 -28.67
N THR A 742 -7.10 -8.97 -28.97
CA THR A 742 -6.74 -9.97 -27.95
C THR A 742 -5.25 -10.27 -27.91
N LEU A 743 -4.69 -10.38 -26.70
CA LEU A 743 -3.35 -10.91 -26.44
C LEU A 743 -3.47 -12.22 -25.64
N ARG A 744 -2.64 -13.21 -25.98
CA ARG A 744 -2.74 -14.59 -25.46
C ARG A 744 -1.52 -14.92 -24.62
N TYR A 745 -1.75 -15.33 -23.37
CA TYR A 745 -0.71 -15.77 -22.45
C TYR A 745 -0.95 -17.22 -22.07
N LEU A 746 -0.02 -18.09 -22.43
CA LEU A 746 -0.08 -19.51 -22.10
C LEU A 746 0.54 -19.77 -20.73
N TYR A 747 -0.12 -20.61 -19.95
CA TYR A 747 0.29 -21.05 -18.62
C TYR A 747 0.22 -22.57 -18.53
N PHE A 748 0.92 -23.14 -17.56
CA PHE A 748 0.84 -24.56 -17.24
C PHE A 748 -0.13 -24.76 -16.08
N GLY A 749 -1.28 -25.35 -16.36
CA GLY A 749 -2.31 -25.62 -15.36
C GLY A 749 -3.03 -24.36 -14.87
N ALA A 750 -4.06 -24.58 -14.04
CA ALA A 750 -5.02 -23.57 -13.64
C ALA A 750 -4.38 -22.29 -13.06
N THR A 751 -4.92 -21.15 -13.47
CA THR A 751 -4.45 -19.82 -13.05
C THR A 751 -5.53 -19.06 -12.29
N PHE A 752 -5.09 -18.19 -11.37
CA PHE A 752 -5.96 -17.28 -10.63
C PHE A 752 -5.53 -15.83 -10.85
N VAL A 753 -6.51 -14.97 -11.19
CA VAL A 753 -6.30 -13.55 -11.46
C VAL A 753 -6.67 -12.72 -10.25
N VAL A 754 -5.75 -11.84 -9.84
CA VAL A 754 -6.00 -10.76 -8.90
C VAL A 754 -5.96 -9.44 -9.66
N THR A 755 -7.14 -8.82 -9.77
CA THR A 755 -7.29 -7.50 -10.40
C THR A 755 -6.74 -6.39 -9.52
N GLU A 756 -5.92 -5.52 -10.11
CA GLU A 756 -5.30 -4.36 -9.46
C GLU A 756 -5.51 -3.08 -10.32
N SER A 757 -5.26 -1.91 -9.76
CA SER A 757 -5.62 -0.62 -10.40
C SER A 757 -4.89 -0.34 -11.71
N ASP A 758 -3.69 -0.90 -11.88
CA ASP A 758 -2.76 -0.64 -12.99
C ASP A 758 -2.35 -1.90 -13.76
N GLY A 759 -2.94 -3.04 -13.42
CA GLY A 759 -2.65 -4.33 -14.05
C GLY A 759 -3.41 -5.48 -13.41
N ALA A 760 -2.90 -6.69 -13.57
CA ALA A 760 -3.41 -7.87 -12.91
C ALA A 760 -2.27 -8.83 -12.57
N ARG A 761 -2.35 -9.43 -11.39
CA ARG A 761 -1.43 -10.49 -10.98
C ARG A 761 -2.03 -11.84 -11.33
N ILE A 762 -1.27 -12.65 -12.06
CA ILE A 762 -1.62 -14.01 -12.46
C ILE A 762 -0.83 -14.97 -11.59
N ILE A 763 -1.54 -15.80 -10.84
CA ILE A 763 -0.96 -16.80 -9.96
C ILE A 763 -1.20 -18.15 -10.61
N GLY A 764 -0.14 -18.83 -11.01
CA GLY A 764 -0.17 -20.21 -11.45
C GLY A 764 0.55 -21.12 -10.46
N GLN A 765 0.66 -22.41 -10.78
CA GLN A 765 1.32 -23.38 -9.91
C GLN A 765 2.82 -23.08 -9.71
N ASP A 766 3.51 -22.69 -10.80
CA ASP A 766 4.96 -22.48 -10.81
C ASP A 766 5.39 -21.03 -11.10
N VAL A 767 4.45 -20.11 -11.26
CA VAL A 767 4.74 -18.71 -11.62
C VAL A 767 3.79 -17.72 -10.96
N CYS A 768 4.33 -16.54 -10.66
CA CYS A 768 3.57 -15.35 -10.29
C CYS A 768 3.93 -14.25 -11.27
N ASP A 769 3.01 -13.92 -12.18
CA ASP A 769 3.21 -12.91 -13.22
C ASP A 769 2.39 -11.65 -12.93
N PHE A 770 2.83 -10.53 -13.47
CA PHE A 770 2.09 -9.28 -13.51
C PHE A 770 1.92 -8.82 -14.96
N ILE A 771 0.67 -8.77 -15.41
CA ILE A 771 0.30 -8.22 -16.71
C ILE A 771 -0.15 -6.79 -16.48
N GLN A 772 0.42 -5.84 -17.22
CA GLN A 772 0.04 -4.44 -17.11
C GLN A 772 0.15 -3.71 -18.44
N LYS A 773 -0.66 -2.67 -18.59
CA LYS A 773 -0.44 -1.65 -19.61
C LYS A 773 0.92 -0.99 -19.37
N VAL A 774 1.71 -0.82 -20.41
CA VAL A 774 3.00 -0.14 -20.32
C VAL A 774 2.75 1.33 -19.92
N PRO A 775 3.39 1.85 -18.86
CA PRO A 775 3.16 3.22 -18.41
C PRO A 775 3.51 4.24 -19.50
N ALA A 776 2.74 5.32 -19.61
CA ALA A 776 2.95 6.36 -20.63
C ALA A 776 4.37 6.98 -20.59
N SER A 777 4.96 7.10 -19.40
CA SER A 777 6.34 7.53 -19.21
C SER A 777 7.35 6.57 -19.85
N SER A 778 7.13 5.26 -19.70
CA SER A 778 7.97 4.24 -20.33
C SER A 778 7.83 4.28 -21.84
N VAL A 779 6.60 4.35 -22.37
CA VAL A 779 6.34 4.48 -23.81
C VAL A 779 7.02 5.73 -24.37
N SER A 780 6.93 6.86 -23.67
CA SER A 780 7.54 8.12 -24.11
C SER A 780 9.06 8.03 -24.23
N ILE A 781 9.73 7.23 -23.39
CA ILE A 781 11.20 7.09 -23.41
C ILE A 781 11.65 5.98 -24.38
N PHE A 782 11.03 4.80 -24.30
CA PHE A 782 11.56 3.56 -24.91
C PHE A 782 10.78 3.10 -26.15
N ARG A 783 9.71 3.77 -26.57
CA ARG A 783 9.06 3.44 -27.84
C ARG A 783 10.04 3.71 -28.99
N PRO A 784 10.28 2.75 -29.90
CA PRO A 784 11.10 2.99 -31.09
C PRO A 784 10.59 4.22 -31.87
N GLY A 785 11.51 5.11 -32.25
CA GLY A 785 11.17 6.35 -32.96
C GLY A 785 10.54 7.44 -32.10
N SER A 786 10.52 7.30 -30.76
CA SER A 786 10.01 8.36 -29.89
C SER A 786 10.85 9.64 -29.99
N THR A 787 10.18 10.75 -30.23
CA THR A 787 10.77 12.10 -30.28
C THR A 787 10.42 12.93 -29.05
N SER A 788 9.95 12.30 -27.96
CA SER A 788 9.67 13.02 -26.72
C SER A 788 10.95 13.59 -26.12
N SER A 789 10.85 14.70 -25.39
CA SER A 789 12.01 15.30 -24.70
C SER A 789 12.70 14.32 -23.75
N SER A 790 11.95 13.38 -23.15
CA SER A 790 12.50 12.31 -22.31
C SER A 790 13.27 11.24 -23.09
N ALA A 791 12.80 10.85 -24.29
CA ALA A 791 13.53 9.94 -25.17
C ALA A 791 14.81 10.57 -25.72
N ILE A 792 14.73 11.85 -26.14
CA ILE A 792 15.90 12.59 -26.62
C ILE A 792 16.92 12.78 -25.49
N LEU A 793 16.46 13.04 -24.25
CA LEU A 793 17.35 13.10 -23.09
C LEU A 793 18.04 11.75 -22.81
N PHE A 794 17.31 10.64 -22.94
CA PHE A 794 17.88 9.30 -22.81
C PHE A 794 18.91 9.02 -23.92
N ALA A 795 18.61 9.35 -25.18
CA ALA A 795 19.53 9.23 -26.30
C ALA A 795 20.77 10.14 -26.15
N ALA A 796 20.61 11.33 -25.58
CA ALA A 796 21.70 12.23 -25.23
C ALA A 796 22.61 11.62 -24.16
N TRP A 797 22.02 10.98 -23.15
CA TRP A 797 22.76 10.26 -22.12
C TRP A 797 23.51 9.03 -22.68
N GLU A 798 22.87 8.24 -23.55
CA GLU A 798 23.55 7.14 -24.25
C GLU A 798 24.71 7.64 -25.12
N SER A 799 24.48 8.71 -25.88
CA SER A 799 25.50 9.36 -26.70
C SER A 799 26.66 9.91 -25.83
N PHE A 800 26.33 10.44 -24.65
CA PHE A 800 27.33 10.91 -23.67
C PHE A 800 28.17 9.75 -23.14
N LEU A 801 27.55 8.61 -22.79
CA LEU A 801 28.28 7.41 -22.39
C LEU A 801 29.21 6.89 -23.51
N GLN A 802 28.80 7.07 -24.76
CA GLN A 802 29.61 6.76 -25.94
C GLN A 802 30.62 7.85 -26.31
N ARG A 803 30.73 8.93 -25.51
CA ARG A 803 31.59 10.10 -25.76
C ARG A 803 31.35 10.76 -27.13
N SER A 804 30.12 10.70 -27.62
CA SER A 804 29.71 11.27 -28.90
C SER A 804 29.33 12.76 -28.73
N PRO A 805 29.75 13.65 -29.65
CA PRO A 805 29.35 15.06 -29.62
C PRO A 805 27.84 15.26 -29.83
N LYS A 806 27.14 14.26 -30.38
CA LYS A 806 25.68 14.23 -30.53
C LYS A 806 24.94 14.41 -29.19
N ALA A 807 25.59 14.12 -28.06
CA ALA A 807 25.03 14.36 -26.75
C ALA A 807 24.70 15.84 -26.51
N ASP A 808 25.59 16.77 -26.90
CA ASP A 808 25.37 18.21 -26.73
C ASP A 808 24.29 18.74 -27.68
N GLU A 809 24.26 18.25 -28.92
CA GLU A 809 23.23 18.59 -29.91
C GLU A 809 21.83 18.20 -29.42
N ASN A 810 21.68 16.98 -28.91
CA ASN A 810 20.42 16.47 -28.37
C ASN A 810 19.96 17.22 -27.10
N ILE A 811 20.88 17.67 -26.25
CA ILE A 811 20.53 18.49 -25.09
C ILE A 811 20.07 19.89 -25.50
N ARG A 812 20.74 20.51 -26.47
CA ARG A 812 20.36 21.84 -26.96
C ARG A 812 18.98 21.84 -27.60
N SER A 813 18.62 20.78 -28.33
CA SER A 813 17.32 20.68 -29.02
C SER A 813 16.14 20.60 -28.05
N ILE A 814 16.34 20.10 -26.83
CA ILE A 814 15.30 19.97 -25.80
C ILE A 814 15.42 21.00 -24.67
N ARG A 815 16.29 22.01 -24.78
CA ARG A 815 16.62 22.92 -23.67
C ARG A 815 15.39 23.63 -23.07
N SER A 816 14.41 24.00 -23.90
CA SER A 816 13.16 24.63 -23.43
C SER A 816 12.31 23.70 -22.56
N ASP A 817 12.35 22.41 -22.83
CA ASP A 817 11.47 21.39 -22.24
C ASP A 817 12.22 20.49 -21.24
N LEU A 818 13.53 20.74 -21.07
CA LEU A 818 14.42 19.92 -20.28
C LEU A 818 14.01 19.87 -18.81
N ALA A 819 13.46 20.95 -18.26
CA ALA A 819 12.97 21.01 -16.89
C ALA A 819 11.85 19.97 -16.62
N ALA A 820 10.98 19.72 -17.61
CA ALA A 820 9.90 18.74 -17.50
C ALA A 820 10.36 17.30 -17.80
N ALA A 821 11.44 17.13 -18.57
CA ALA A 821 12.03 15.83 -18.92
C ALA A 821 13.16 15.37 -17.98
N ALA A 822 13.60 16.22 -17.05
CA ALA A 822 14.89 16.10 -16.37
C ALA A 822 15.07 14.82 -15.53
N ALA A 823 15.94 13.94 -16.00
CA ALA A 823 16.70 13.00 -15.18
C ALA A 823 17.97 13.68 -14.61
N LYS A 824 18.69 13.03 -13.68
CA LYS A 824 19.94 13.56 -13.08
C LYS A 824 20.96 14.08 -14.10
N PHE A 825 21.03 13.47 -15.29
CA PHE A 825 21.91 13.90 -16.37
C PHE A 825 21.55 15.31 -16.91
N GLY A 826 20.26 15.65 -17.01
CA GLY A 826 19.80 16.93 -17.55
C GLY A 826 20.05 18.13 -16.64
N TRP A 827 20.30 17.92 -15.35
CA TRP A 827 20.47 19.01 -14.37
C TRP A 827 21.68 19.90 -14.63
N GLY A 828 22.75 19.36 -15.22
CA GLY A 828 23.94 20.14 -15.56
C GLY A 828 23.71 21.25 -16.61
N PHE A 829 22.52 21.27 -17.21
CA PHE A 829 22.16 22.19 -18.30
C PHE A 829 20.98 23.11 -17.96
N LEU A 830 20.47 23.05 -16.73
CA LEU A 830 19.40 23.92 -16.20
C LEU A 830 20.01 25.00 -15.31
N ASP A 831 19.52 26.23 -15.44
CA ASP A 831 19.99 27.37 -14.61
C ASP A 831 19.47 27.26 -13.16
N LEU A 832 18.29 26.67 -12.97
CA LEU A 832 17.67 26.37 -11.68
C LEU A 832 16.99 25.00 -11.77
N TYR A 833 17.16 24.14 -10.75
CA TYR A 833 16.50 22.84 -10.69
C TYR A 833 16.01 22.53 -9.27
N ASN A 834 14.86 21.85 -9.17
CA ASN A 834 14.31 21.34 -7.91
C ASN A 834 14.60 19.83 -7.81
N PRO A 835 15.49 19.37 -6.90
CA PRO A 835 15.81 17.95 -6.76
C PRO A 835 14.71 17.12 -6.06
N THR A 836 13.68 17.76 -5.50
CA THR A 836 12.72 17.11 -4.59
C THR A 836 12.06 15.88 -5.22
N ASP A 837 11.50 16.01 -6.43
CA ASP A 837 10.81 14.90 -7.09
C ASP A 837 11.73 13.74 -7.44
N PHE A 838 12.98 14.03 -7.81
CA PHE A 838 13.99 13.01 -8.07
C PHE A 838 14.41 12.28 -6.80
N ILE A 839 14.61 13.01 -5.70
CA ILE A 839 14.93 12.42 -4.40
C ILE A 839 13.76 11.54 -3.95
N ALA A 840 12.53 12.04 -4.03
CA ALA A 840 11.32 11.29 -3.68
C ALA A 840 11.16 10.02 -4.54
N MET A 841 11.40 10.11 -5.85
CA MET A 841 11.38 8.94 -6.75
C MET A 841 12.51 7.95 -6.41
N GLY A 842 13.73 8.43 -6.15
CA GLY A 842 14.85 7.58 -5.74
C GLY A 842 14.58 6.87 -4.41
N GLN A 843 13.94 7.55 -3.46
CA GLN A 843 13.49 6.97 -2.21
C GLN A 843 12.41 5.90 -2.45
N ALA A 844 11.37 6.22 -3.23
CA ALA A 844 10.29 5.29 -3.57
C ALA A 844 10.81 4.03 -4.26
N LEU A 845 11.70 4.15 -5.25
CA LEU A 845 12.31 3.02 -5.95
C LEU A 845 13.14 2.13 -5.01
N LYS A 846 13.89 2.73 -4.08
CA LYS A 846 14.65 1.97 -3.09
C LYS A 846 13.74 1.17 -2.16
N VAL A 847 12.63 1.76 -1.70
CA VAL A 847 11.62 1.08 -0.88
C VAL A 847 10.94 -0.03 -1.67
N LEU A 848 10.48 0.26 -2.90
CA LEU A 848 9.87 -0.73 -3.80
C LEU A 848 10.79 -1.92 -4.05
N ASN A 849 12.08 -1.68 -4.34
CA ASN A 849 13.05 -2.76 -4.55
C ASN A 849 13.25 -3.60 -3.29
N ALA A 850 13.25 -2.98 -2.10
CA ALA A 850 13.38 -3.71 -0.84
C ALA A 850 12.17 -4.60 -0.55
N VAL A 851 10.94 -4.11 -0.76
CA VAL A 851 9.72 -4.89 -0.47
C VAL A 851 9.39 -5.93 -1.54
N ARG A 852 9.86 -5.74 -2.77
CA ARG A 852 9.74 -6.71 -3.87
C ARG A 852 10.70 -7.90 -3.72
N PHE A 853 11.72 -7.80 -2.87
CA PHE A 853 12.65 -8.89 -2.65
C PHE A 853 11.91 -10.15 -2.21
N TYR A 854 12.32 -11.32 -2.70
CA TYR A 854 11.52 -12.55 -2.60
C TYR A 854 11.23 -13.02 -1.16
N GLU A 855 12.10 -12.69 -0.19
CA GLU A 855 11.86 -12.98 1.23
C GLU A 855 10.74 -12.12 1.83
N ILE A 856 10.52 -10.91 1.28
CA ILE A 856 9.47 -9.99 1.71
C ILE A 856 8.19 -10.22 0.90
N ALA A 857 8.36 -10.47 -0.41
CA ALA A 857 7.32 -10.83 -1.35
C ALA A 857 6.11 -9.87 -1.36
N ILE A 858 6.37 -8.57 -1.56
CA ILE A 858 5.32 -7.56 -1.81
C ILE A 858 5.60 -6.94 -3.19
N PRO A 859 5.05 -7.52 -4.28
CA PRO A 859 5.30 -7.06 -5.65
C PRO A 859 4.52 -5.79 -6.01
N LEU A 860 4.61 -4.75 -5.17
CA LEU A 860 3.92 -3.47 -5.40
C LEU A 860 4.46 -2.75 -6.63
N THR A 861 3.58 -2.15 -7.44
CA THR A 861 3.98 -1.18 -8.47
C THR A 861 4.15 0.23 -7.88
N TYR A 862 4.67 1.16 -8.68
CA TYR A 862 4.76 2.56 -8.24
C TYR A 862 3.37 3.20 -8.05
N SER A 863 2.43 2.95 -8.96
CA SER A 863 1.06 3.45 -8.85
C SER A 863 0.34 2.88 -7.62
N GLN A 864 0.54 1.59 -7.34
CA GLN A 864 0.00 0.97 -6.12
C GLN A 864 0.66 1.52 -4.86
N TYR A 865 1.97 1.78 -4.87
CA TYR A 865 2.66 2.41 -3.73
C TYR A 865 2.12 3.83 -3.43
N GLN A 866 1.76 4.59 -4.47
CA GLN A 866 1.11 5.89 -4.30
C GLN A 866 -0.32 5.74 -3.76
N TYR A 867 -1.10 4.76 -4.25
CA TYR A 867 -2.46 4.50 -3.78
C TYR A 867 -2.50 4.01 -2.33
N VAL A 868 -1.67 3.01 -2.00
CA VAL A 868 -1.57 2.43 -0.65
C VAL A 868 -1.01 3.43 0.35
N SER A 869 -0.11 4.32 -0.08
CA SER A 869 0.70 5.21 0.74
C SER A 869 1.88 4.51 1.47
N PRO A 870 2.98 5.23 1.73
CA PRO A 870 4.11 4.67 2.47
C PRO A 870 3.79 4.29 3.92
N ALA A 871 2.89 5.04 4.58
CA ALA A 871 2.48 4.78 5.96
C ALA A 871 1.71 3.45 6.06
N HIS A 872 0.82 3.18 5.11
CA HIS A 872 0.10 1.91 5.07
C HIS A 872 0.99 0.72 4.71
N LEU A 873 1.99 0.92 3.84
CA LEU A 873 3.00 -0.10 3.59
C LEU A 873 3.75 -0.47 4.87
N ILE A 874 4.05 0.51 5.73
CA ILE A 874 4.64 0.25 7.05
C ILE A 874 3.70 -0.63 7.89
N ASN A 875 2.39 -0.36 7.92
CA ASN A 875 1.41 -1.20 8.61
C ASN A 875 1.45 -2.65 8.09
N ARG A 876 1.43 -2.86 6.77
CA ARG A 876 1.52 -4.20 6.16
C ARG A 876 2.82 -4.92 6.53
N LEU A 877 3.96 -4.21 6.51
CA LEU A 877 5.25 -4.78 6.94
C LEU A 877 5.22 -5.17 8.43
N THR A 878 4.61 -4.35 9.29
CA THR A 878 4.47 -4.68 10.71
C THR A 878 3.55 -5.87 10.94
N SER A 879 2.43 -5.98 10.21
CA SER A 879 1.52 -7.13 10.25
C SER A 879 2.19 -8.42 9.77
N ARG A 880 3.21 -8.34 8.91
CA ARG A 880 4.07 -9.48 8.54
C ARG A 880 5.23 -9.73 9.52
N ASN A 881 5.27 -9.06 10.66
CA ASN A 881 6.36 -9.10 11.65
C ASN A 881 7.73 -8.65 11.13
N LEU A 882 7.79 -7.84 10.06
CA LEU A 882 9.01 -7.31 9.48
C LEU A 882 9.40 -5.96 10.11
N HIS A 883 9.39 -5.87 11.45
CA HIS A 883 9.57 -4.61 12.18
C HIS A 883 10.89 -3.90 11.87
N LEU A 884 11.98 -4.64 11.62
CA LEU A 884 13.27 -4.05 11.27
C LEU A 884 13.23 -3.34 9.91
N LEU A 885 12.62 -3.97 8.91
CA LEU A 885 12.48 -3.37 7.59
C LEU A 885 11.53 -2.17 7.66
N ALA A 886 10.39 -2.32 8.34
CA ALA A 886 9.44 -1.24 8.58
C ALA A 886 10.10 -0.03 9.24
N LEU A 887 10.92 -0.25 10.29
CA LEU A 887 11.66 0.81 10.97
C LEU A 887 12.67 1.49 10.03
N ARG A 888 13.45 0.71 9.27
CA ARG A 888 14.42 1.25 8.30
C ARG A 888 13.75 2.07 7.21
N VAL A 889 12.61 1.62 6.70
CA VAL A 889 11.80 2.36 5.71
C VAL A 889 11.25 3.64 6.34
N SER A 890 10.69 3.57 7.55
CA SER A 890 10.20 4.74 8.28
C SER A 890 11.28 5.80 8.47
N SER A 891 12.44 5.42 9.02
CA SER A 891 13.57 6.33 9.21
C SER A 891 14.11 6.88 7.89
N PHE A 892 14.16 6.05 6.83
CA PHE A 892 14.65 6.47 5.52
C PHE A 892 13.73 7.47 4.81
N LEU A 893 12.41 7.34 5.02
CA LEU A 893 11.38 8.25 4.50
C LEU A 893 11.07 9.41 5.48
N SER A 894 11.75 9.48 6.63
CA SER A 894 11.49 10.45 7.70
C SER A 894 10.04 10.41 8.22
N LEU A 895 9.43 9.23 8.25
CA LEU A 895 8.14 8.96 8.87
C LEU A 895 8.31 8.63 10.35
N LYS A 896 7.30 8.96 11.16
CA LYS A 896 7.29 8.66 12.58
C LYS A 896 7.35 7.12 12.79
N PRO A 897 8.30 6.61 13.60
CA PRO A 897 8.45 5.17 13.83
C PRO A 897 7.50 4.63 14.91
N ASP A 898 6.59 5.45 15.42
CA ASP A 898 5.69 5.16 16.54
C ASP A 898 4.85 3.90 16.28
N VAL A 899 4.21 3.79 15.11
CA VAL A 899 3.39 2.62 14.76
C VAL A 899 4.22 1.34 14.76
N VAL A 900 5.45 1.39 14.23
CA VAL A 900 6.36 0.24 14.20
C VAL A 900 6.79 -0.17 15.60
N LEU A 901 7.14 0.80 16.44
CA LEU A 901 7.57 0.59 17.81
C LEU A 901 6.43 0.05 18.67
N LYS A 902 5.22 0.59 18.51
CA LYS A 902 4.01 0.12 19.20
C LYS A 902 3.71 -1.34 18.83
N HIS A 903 3.60 -1.63 17.54
CA HIS A 903 3.34 -3.01 17.07
C HIS A 903 4.44 -3.98 17.49
N TRP A 904 5.71 -3.56 17.44
CA TRP A 904 6.84 -4.37 17.91
C TRP A 904 6.76 -4.66 19.41
N ALA A 905 6.43 -3.66 20.24
CA ALA A 905 6.31 -3.82 21.68
C ALA A 905 5.14 -4.76 22.02
N SER A 906 3.98 -4.58 21.39
CA SER A 906 2.82 -5.48 21.51
C SER A 906 3.18 -6.92 21.14
N ALA A 907 3.86 -7.13 20.01
CA ALA A 907 4.32 -8.45 19.59
C ALA A 907 5.36 -9.05 20.55
N LYS A 908 6.25 -8.22 21.13
CA LYS A 908 7.25 -8.65 22.12
C LYS A 908 6.60 -9.11 23.41
N ILE A 909 5.58 -8.38 23.89
CA ILE A 909 4.78 -8.74 25.06
C ILE A 909 4.05 -10.06 24.80
N GLY A 910 3.36 -10.18 23.66
CA GLY A 910 2.60 -11.40 23.32
C GLY A 910 3.47 -12.65 23.16
N ARG A 911 4.68 -12.54 22.59
CA ARG A 911 5.61 -13.67 22.41
C ARG A 911 6.33 -14.07 23.69
N SER A 912 6.44 -13.16 24.66
CA SER A 912 7.01 -13.51 25.95
C SER A 912 6.04 -14.45 26.68
N LYS A 913 6.52 -15.62 27.14
CA LYS A 913 5.65 -16.59 27.84
C LYS A 913 5.08 -15.97 29.12
N THR A 914 3.79 -16.18 29.40
CA THR A 914 3.07 -15.74 30.62
C THR A 914 3.49 -16.53 31.88
N SER A 915 4.71 -17.06 31.91
CA SER A 915 5.25 -17.67 33.11
C SER A 915 5.52 -16.58 34.13
N SER A 916 4.86 -16.68 35.28
CA SER A 916 5.11 -15.96 36.54
C SER A 916 6.47 -16.33 37.14
N ALA A 917 7.52 -16.22 36.35
CA ALA A 917 8.90 -16.27 36.81
C ALA A 917 9.30 -14.84 37.19
N ASP A 918 9.62 -14.63 38.46
CA ASP A 918 10.09 -13.35 38.99
C ASP A 918 11.18 -12.75 38.10
N GLY A 919 10.94 -11.52 37.62
CA GLY A 919 11.90 -10.72 36.84
C GLY A 919 11.74 -10.74 35.31
N GLN A 920 10.84 -11.55 34.73
CA GLN A 920 10.64 -11.52 33.27
C GLN A 920 9.97 -10.23 32.79
N ASP A 921 9.01 -9.70 33.55
CA ASP A 921 8.33 -8.44 33.22
C ASP A 921 9.26 -7.23 33.36
N ASP A 922 10.21 -7.25 34.30
CA ASP A 922 11.24 -6.20 34.43
C ASP A 922 12.15 -6.15 33.21
N GLU A 923 12.58 -7.32 32.72
CA GLU A 923 13.41 -7.40 31.52
C GLU A 923 12.65 -6.93 30.27
N VAL A 924 11.39 -7.34 30.11
CA VAL A 924 10.55 -6.90 28.99
C VAL A 924 10.33 -5.39 29.03
N CYS A 925 10.00 -4.84 30.21
CA CYS A 925 9.86 -3.40 30.41
C CYS A 925 11.14 -2.65 30.01
N ARG A 926 12.30 -3.09 30.54
CA ARG A 926 13.61 -2.50 30.23
C ARG A 926 13.92 -2.51 28.73
N ILE A 927 13.66 -3.62 28.04
CA ILE A 927 13.90 -3.74 26.59
C ILE A 927 12.98 -2.79 25.80
N ILE A 928 11.72 -2.62 26.21
CA ILE A 928 10.77 -1.73 25.54
C ILE A 928 11.20 -0.26 25.74
N VAL A 929 11.47 0.13 26.99
CA VAL A 929 11.89 1.49 27.35
C VAL A 929 13.20 1.86 26.67
N ASP A 930 14.24 1.03 26.75
CA ASP A 930 15.54 1.28 26.09
C ASP A 930 15.38 1.51 24.58
N LYS A 931 14.46 0.78 23.94
CA LYS A 931 14.20 0.95 22.50
C LYS A 931 13.40 2.21 22.19
N PHE A 932 12.42 2.56 23.02
CA PHE A 932 11.62 3.77 22.85
C PHE A 932 12.46 5.02 23.11
N GLU A 933 13.36 5.00 24.09
CA GLU A 933 14.31 6.09 24.33
C GLU A 933 15.30 6.27 23.17
N LYS A 934 15.85 5.18 22.62
CA LYS A 934 16.81 5.24 21.51
C LYS A 934 16.20 5.64 20.17
N LEU A 935 14.95 5.21 19.89
CA LEU A 935 14.36 5.24 18.55
C LEU A 935 13.02 5.99 18.45
N GLY A 936 12.34 6.22 19.58
CA GLY A 936 10.99 6.79 19.62
C GLY A 936 10.90 8.31 19.65
N GLY A 937 12.03 9.02 19.83
CA GLY A 937 12.07 10.48 19.77
C GLY A 937 11.24 11.20 20.85
N GLY A 938 10.89 10.52 21.94
CA GLY A 938 10.16 11.10 23.09
C GLY A 938 8.63 11.24 22.93
N GLU A 939 8.05 10.89 21.77
CA GLU A 939 6.61 11.06 21.49
C GLU A 939 5.79 9.76 21.53
N VAL A 940 6.41 8.59 21.71
CA VAL A 940 5.68 7.32 21.70
C VAL A 940 4.93 7.15 23.02
N SER A 941 3.60 7.09 22.96
CA SER A 941 2.77 6.81 24.14
C SER A 941 2.99 5.39 24.66
N TYR A 942 3.28 5.29 25.95
CA TYR A 942 3.38 4.04 26.68
C TYR A 942 2.01 3.50 27.10
N ALA A 943 0.98 4.36 27.19
CA ALA A 943 -0.37 3.97 27.57
C ALA A 943 -0.98 2.88 26.67
N ASP A 944 -0.80 2.97 25.35
CA ASP A 944 -1.29 1.94 24.41
C ASP A 944 -0.62 0.58 24.65
N ILE A 945 0.67 0.59 24.99
CA ILE A 945 1.45 -0.63 25.22
C ILE A 945 1.13 -1.23 26.58
N ALA A 946 0.94 -0.39 27.59
CA ALA A 946 0.45 -0.82 28.89
C ALA A 946 -0.95 -1.43 28.80
N ARG A 947 -1.85 -0.84 28.02
CA ARG A 947 -3.18 -1.42 27.74
C ARG A 947 -3.04 -2.82 27.16
N ARG A 948 -2.16 -2.99 26.16
CA ARG A 948 -1.91 -4.31 25.57
C ARG A 948 -1.31 -5.29 26.56
N ALA A 949 -0.39 -4.86 27.42
CA ALA A 949 0.17 -5.71 28.49
C ALA A 949 -0.94 -6.18 29.45
N TRP A 950 -1.85 -5.30 29.83
CA TRP A 950 -2.98 -5.61 30.69
C TRP A 950 -3.97 -6.58 30.03
N GLU A 951 -4.32 -6.40 28.75
CA GLU A 951 -5.17 -7.32 27.98
C GLU A 951 -4.60 -8.74 27.88
N VAL A 952 -3.27 -8.86 27.84
CA VAL A 952 -2.55 -10.14 27.86
C VAL A 952 -2.49 -10.74 29.28
N GLY A 953 -2.99 -10.03 30.30
CA GLY A 953 -3.02 -10.45 31.69
C GLY A 953 -1.77 -10.09 32.51
N ARG A 954 -0.87 -9.23 31.98
CA ARG A 954 0.36 -8.79 32.67
C ARG A 954 0.16 -7.42 33.32
N THR A 955 -0.58 -7.41 34.42
CA THR A 955 -0.93 -6.17 35.14
C THR A 955 0.30 -5.44 35.69
N GLU A 956 1.29 -6.16 36.24
CA GLU A 956 2.52 -5.53 36.77
C GLU A 956 3.39 -4.89 35.69
N LEU A 957 3.52 -5.54 34.52
CA LEU A 957 4.19 -4.93 33.37
C LEU A 957 3.44 -3.67 32.90
N ALA A 958 2.11 -3.71 32.88
CA ALA A 958 1.29 -2.58 32.46
C ALA A 958 1.47 -1.37 33.39
N THR A 959 1.47 -1.56 34.71
CA THR A 959 1.69 -0.47 35.67
C THR A 959 3.11 0.11 35.57
N LYS A 960 4.13 -0.76 35.41
CA LYS A 960 5.53 -0.31 35.21
C LYS A 960 5.71 0.47 33.91
N LEU A 961 5.10 0.04 32.80
CA LEU A 961 5.15 0.79 31.53
C LEU A 961 4.42 2.13 31.65
N LEU A 962 3.33 2.20 32.41
CA LEU A 962 2.59 3.44 32.66
C LEU A 962 3.38 4.48 33.45
N ASP A 963 4.34 4.09 34.28
CA ASP A 963 5.21 5.05 34.98
C ASP A 963 6.09 5.87 34.03
N TYR A 964 6.34 5.37 32.81
CA TYR A 964 7.06 6.08 31.76
C TYR A 964 6.14 6.94 30.87
N GLU A 965 4.82 6.85 31.05
CA GLU A 965 3.89 7.72 30.34
C GLU A 965 3.94 9.13 30.95
N THR A 966 4.30 10.11 30.11
CA THR A 966 4.43 11.51 30.54
C THR A 966 3.08 12.21 30.65
N ARG A 967 2.07 11.70 29.93
CA ARG A 967 0.73 12.28 29.86
C ARG A 967 -0.20 11.67 30.90
N ALA A 968 -0.41 12.38 32.01
CA ALA A 968 -1.33 11.95 33.07
C ALA A 968 -2.77 11.70 32.56
N SER A 969 -3.21 12.44 31.55
CA SER A 969 -4.53 12.26 30.89
C SER A 969 -4.73 10.88 30.26
N ASP A 970 -3.65 10.22 29.84
CA ASP A 970 -3.69 8.91 29.21
C ASP A 970 -3.39 7.81 30.26
N GLN A 971 -2.59 8.16 31.27
CA GLN A 971 -2.22 7.27 32.36
C GLN A 971 -3.38 6.97 33.32
N VAL A 972 -4.04 8.01 33.84
CA VAL A 972 -5.03 7.90 34.92
C VAL A 972 -6.29 7.13 34.49
N PRO A 973 -6.92 7.40 33.32
CA PRO A 973 -8.08 6.62 32.88
C PRO A 973 -7.78 5.14 32.65
N LEU A 974 -6.56 4.81 32.21
CA LEU A 974 -6.16 3.42 32.04
C LEU A 974 -6.00 2.72 33.41
N LEU A 975 -5.37 3.37 34.39
CA LEU A 975 -5.26 2.85 35.76
C LEU A 975 -6.65 2.61 36.41
N LEU A 976 -7.61 3.51 36.19
CA LEU A 976 -8.99 3.33 36.65
C LEU A 976 -9.66 2.09 36.01
N THR A 977 -9.41 1.86 34.72
CA THR A 977 -9.92 0.70 33.98
C THR A 977 -9.28 -0.60 34.50
N MET A 978 -7.99 -0.56 34.84
CA MET A 978 -7.25 -1.67 35.44
C MET A 978 -7.61 -1.94 36.91
N LYS A 979 -8.44 -1.09 37.53
CA LYS A 979 -8.82 -1.12 38.97
C LYS A 979 -7.66 -0.83 39.94
N GLU A 980 -6.66 -0.09 39.48
CA GLU A 980 -5.54 0.38 40.30
C GLU A 980 -5.87 1.76 40.92
N ASP A 981 -6.89 1.76 41.79
CA ASP A 981 -7.58 2.97 42.24
C ASP A 981 -6.70 3.94 43.02
N LYS A 982 -5.93 3.41 43.97
CA LYS A 982 -5.00 4.20 44.78
C LYS A 982 -3.93 4.84 43.91
N LEU A 983 -3.37 4.07 42.97
CA LEU A 983 -2.34 4.56 42.05
C LEU A 983 -2.90 5.62 41.10
N ALA A 984 -4.11 5.41 40.57
CA ALA A 984 -4.78 6.38 39.70
C ALA A 984 -4.98 7.74 40.41
N LEU A 985 -5.39 7.72 41.69
CA LEU A 985 -5.60 8.93 42.47
C LEU A 985 -4.27 9.63 42.80
N ILE A 986 -3.23 8.87 43.17
CA ILE A 986 -1.88 9.43 43.39
C ILE A 986 -1.37 10.10 42.12
N LYS A 987 -1.42 9.44 40.97
CA LYS A 987 -0.96 10.00 39.68
C LYS A 987 -1.78 11.21 39.25
N ALA A 988 -3.08 11.24 39.52
CA ALA A 988 -3.91 12.42 39.27
C ALA A 988 -3.47 13.61 40.13
N VAL A 989 -3.17 13.39 41.42
CA VAL A 989 -2.67 14.45 42.31
C VAL A 989 -1.29 14.93 41.87
N ASP A 990 -0.38 14.02 41.54
CA ASP A 990 0.98 14.33 41.06
C ASP A 990 0.95 15.16 39.75
N SER A 991 -0.07 14.96 38.92
CA SER A 991 -0.24 15.74 37.68
C SER A 991 -0.55 17.22 37.93
N GLY A 992 -1.07 17.56 39.11
CA GLY A 992 -1.56 18.90 39.44
C GLY A 992 -2.84 19.32 38.71
N ASP A 993 -3.42 18.46 37.86
CA ASP A 993 -4.66 18.74 37.15
C ASP A 993 -5.88 18.47 38.03
N THR A 994 -6.55 19.55 38.44
CA THR A 994 -7.74 19.46 39.31
C THR A 994 -8.90 18.72 38.65
N ASP A 995 -9.05 18.81 37.32
CA ASP A 995 -10.13 18.13 36.61
C ASP A 995 -9.91 16.62 36.61
N LEU A 996 -8.66 16.19 36.41
CA LEU A 996 -8.28 14.79 36.47
C LEU A 996 -8.46 14.20 37.88
N VAL A 997 -8.15 14.97 38.93
CA VAL A 997 -8.41 14.57 40.32
C VAL A 997 -9.92 14.42 40.57
N TYR A 998 -10.74 15.37 40.13
CA TYR A 998 -12.20 15.25 40.24
C TYR A 998 -12.74 14.06 39.44
N HIS A 999 -12.22 13.81 38.25
CA HIS A 999 -12.58 12.66 37.43
C HIS A 999 -12.39 11.35 38.21
N VAL A 1000 -11.22 11.18 38.84
CA VAL A 1000 -10.94 10.01 39.70
C VAL A 1000 -11.86 9.96 40.91
N LEU A 1001 -11.98 11.05 41.68
CA LEU A 1001 -12.78 11.08 42.91
C LEU A 1001 -14.25 10.74 42.63
N LEU A 1002 -14.85 11.31 41.58
CA LEU A 1002 -16.23 11.07 41.21
C LEU A 1002 -16.44 9.66 40.66
N HIS A 1003 -15.46 9.12 39.94
CA HIS A 1003 -15.49 7.73 39.49
C HIS A 1003 -15.43 6.76 40.67
N LEU A 1004 -14.53 6.98 41.63
CA LEU A 1004 -14.41 6.16 42.84
C LEU A 1004 -15.64 6.26 43.73
N TYR A 1005 -16.21 7.46 43.91
CA TYR A 1005 -17.45 7.68 44.67
C TYR A 1005 -18.64 6.89 44.11
N LYS A 1006 -18.74 6.78 42.77
CA LYS A 1006 -19.82 5.99 42.13
C LYS A 1006 -19.62 4.48 42.25
N ARG A 1007 -18.37 4.00 42.29
CA ARG A 1007 -18.05 2.57 42.24
C ARG A 1007 -17.86 1.93 43.61
N LEU A 1008 -17.24 2.64 44.55
CA LEU A 1008 -16.89 2.13 45.88
C LEU A 1008 -17.98 2.45 46.90
N PRO A 1009 -18.21 1.58 47.91
CA PRO A 1009 -18.98 1.96 49.10
C PRO A 1009 -18.34 3.14 49.82
N LEU A 1010 -19.15 4.00 50.42
CA LEU A 1010 -18.70 5.27 51.01
C LEU A 1010 -17.56 5.11 52.02
N GLY A 1011 -17.63 4.10 52.89
CA GLY A 1011 -16.56 3.83 53.86
C GLY A 1011 -15.24 3.38 53.24
N SER A 1012 -15.28 2.59 52.16
CA SER A 1012 -14.06 2.19 51.43
C SER A 1012 -13.46 3.36 50.65
N PHE A 1013 -14.31 4.24 50.13
CA PHE A 1013 -13.90 5.46 49.44
C PHE A 1013 -13.16 6.43 50.38
N PHE A 1014 -13.72 6.72 51.56
CA PHE A 1014 -13.05 7.57 52.55
C PHE A 1014 -11.75 6.97 53.04
N LYS A 1015 -11.76 5.67 53.38
CA LYS A 1015 -10.55 4.96 53.80
C LYS A 1015 -9.44 5.03 52.76
N LEU A 1016 -9.76 4.93 51.46
CA LEU A 1016 -8.75 5.04 50.40
C LEU A 1016 -8.07 6.42 50.37
N ILE A 1017 -8.83 7.49 50.63
CA ILE A 1017 -8.32 8.86 50.69
C ILE A 1017 -7.47 9.06 51.96
N GLU A 1018 -7.95 8.56 53.10
CA GLU A 1018 -7.27 8.61 54.41
C GLU A 1018 -5.95 7.82 54.39
N ASP A 1019 -5.94 6.58 53.88
CA ASP A 1019 -4.77 5.71 53.73
C ASP A 1019 -3.70 6.29 52.77
N GLY A 1020 -4.03 7.37 52.04
CA GLY A 1020 -3.11 8.13 51.19
C GLY A 1020 -2.29 9.19 51.93
N GLY A 1021 -2.66 9.54 53.17
CA GLY A 1021 -1.93 10.50 54.01
C GLY A 1021 -1.67 11.83 53.31
N GLU A 1022 -0.46 12.37 53.47
CA GLU A 1022 -0.07 13.68 52.91
C GLU A 1022 -0.11 13.73 51.38
N GLN A 1023 0.16 12.61 50.68
CA GLN A 1023 0.16 12.59 49.22
C GLN A 1023 -1.24 12.86 48.65
N LEU A 1024 -2.30 12.39 49.30
CA LEU A 1024 -3.68 12.59 48.87
C LEU A 1024 -4.37 13.77 49.56
N ALA A 1025 -3.66 14.56 50.36
CA ALA A 1025 -4.21 15.75 51.00
C ALA A 1025 -4.83 16.75 50.00
N PRO A 1026 -4.27 17.00 48.81
CA PRO A 1026 -4.93 17.84 47.80
C PRO A 1026 -6.26 17.26 47.31
N ALA A 1027 -6.34 15.94 47.11
CA ALA A 1027 -7.58 15.27 46.70
C ALA A 1027 -8.66 15.36 47.79
N SER A 1028 -8.29 15.17 49.05
CA SER A 1028 -9.18 15.36 50.20
C SER A 1028 -9.75 16.79 50.24
N LYS A 1029 -8.90 17.81 50.09
CA LYS A 1029 -9.33 19.21 50.05
C LYS A 1029 -10.25 19.52 48.87
N LEU A 1030 -9.97 18.97 47.69
CA LEU A 1030 -10.84 19.14 46.51
C LEU A 1030 -12.19 18.45 46.73
N LEU A 1031 -12.20 17.26 47.33
CA LEU A 1031 -13.44 16.58 47.71
C LEU A 1031 -14.27 17.45 48.67
N GLU A 1032 -13.66 18.08 49.67
CA GLU A 1032 -14.36 18.99 50.59
C GLU A 1032 -14.99 20.18 49.87
N VAL A 1033 -14.27 20.80 48.93
CA VAL A 1033 -14.78 21.94 48.15
C VAL A 1033 -15.99 21.50 47.33
N TYR A 1034 -15.87 20.38 46.61
CA TYR A 1034 -16.98 19.83 45.81
C TYR A 1034 -18.18 19.45 46.68
N ALA A 1035 -17.95 18.73 47.77
CA ALA A 1035 -19.02 18.24 48.64
C ALA A 1035 -19.73 19.40 49.37
N ARG A 1036 -19.02 20.46 49.73
CA ARG A 1036 -19.63 21.65 50.35
C ARG A 1036 -20.67 22.33 49.44
N GLU A 1037 -20.45 22.31 48.13
CA GLU A 1037 -21.38 22.88 47.14
C GLU A 1037 -22.47 21.91 46.68
N GLN A 1038 -22.10 20.65 46.40
CA GLN A 1038 -22.97 19.70 45.71
C GLN A 1038 -23.60 18.63 46.62
N ASN A 1039 -22.91 18.20 47.68
CA ASN A 1039 -23.35 17.09 48.52
C ASN A 1039 -22.86 17.20 49.97
N ARG A 1040 -23.57 18.00 50.77
CA ARG A 1040 -23.23 18.27 52.18
C ARG A 1040 -23.38 17.06 53.10
N GLU A 1041 -24.25 16.10 52.78
CA GLU A 1041 -24.39 14.89 53.58
C GLU A 1041 -23.13 14.02 53.48
N MET A 1042 -22.59 13.86 52.27
CA MET A 1042 -21.31 13.17 52.08
C MET A 1042 -20.17 13.87 52.82
N LEU A 1043 -20.15 15.21 52.85
CA LEU A 1043 -19.17 15.97 53.62
C LEU A 1043 -19.27 15.71 55.13
N ARG A 1044 -20.50 15.60 55.66
CA ARG A 1044 -20.75 15.28 57.07
C ARG A 1044 -20.25 13.89 57.42
N ASP A 1045 -20.54 12.90 56.58
CA ASP A 1045 -20.08 11.53 56.78
C ASP A 1045 -18.55 11.45 56.70
N PHE A 1046 -17.93 12.22 55.81
CA PHE A 1046 -16.48 12.31 55.67
C PHE A 1046 -15.79 12.90 56.91
N TYR A 1047 -16.27 14.05 57.41
CA TYR A 1047 -15.73 14.63 58.65
C TYR A 1047 -16.00 13.74 59.86
N TYR A 1048 -17.10 12.98 59.85
CA TYR A 1048 -17.40 12.05 60.92
C TYR A 1048 -16.44 10.84 60.93
N SER A 1049 -16.14 10.27 59.76
CA SER A 1049 -15.23 9.11 59.61
C SER A 1049 -13.79 9.45 59.98
N ASP A 1050 -13.32 10.62 59.58
CA ASP A 1050 -11.95 11.11 59.80
C ASP A 1050 -11.75 11.75 61.20
N ASP A 1051 -12.74 11.63 62.10
CA ASP A 1051 -12.76 12.21 63.45
C ASP A 1051 -12.54 13.75 63.50
N ARG A 1052 -12.90 14.44 62.41
CA ARG A 1052 -12.78 15.91 62.26
C ARG A 1052 -13.99 16.63 62.85
N ARG A 1053 -14.04 16.64 64.19
CA ARG A 1053 -15.15 17.22 64.97
C ARG A 1053 -15.28 18.72 64.83
N VAL A 1054 -14.17 19.45 64.72
CA VAL A 1054 -14.16 20.91 64.57
C VAL A 1054 -14.83 21.31 63.25
N GLU A 1055 -14.49 20.64 62.14
CA GLU A 1055 -15.07 20.90 60.83
C GLU A 1055 -16.54 20.45 60.73
N SER A 1056 -16.90 19.38 61.45
CA SER A 1056 -18.31 18.99 61.61
C SER A 1056 -19.11 20.09 62.32
N ALA A 1057 -18.53 20.73 63.33
CA ALA A 1057 -19.16 21.83 64.06
C ALA A 1057 -19.30 23.08 63.18
N THR A 1058 -18.26 23.46 62.43
CA THR A 1058 -18.34 24.64 61.53
C THR A 1058 -19.33 24.42 60.39
N LEU A 1059 -19.40 23.21 59.82
CA LEU A 1059 -20.41 22.87 58.81
C LEU A 1059 -21.83 23.04 59.35
N ALA A 1060 -22.10 22.57 60.58
CA ALA A 1060 -23.40 22.76 61.22
C ALA A 1060 -23.75 24.24 61.47
N LEU A 1061 -22.75 25.09 61.75
CA LEU A 1061 -22.95 26.54 61.88
C LEU A 1061 -23.22 27.23 60.54
N ASP A 1062 -22.51 26.83 59.48
CA ASP A 1062 -22.75 27.33 58.12
C ASP A 1062 -24.15 26.97 57.65
N GLU A 1063 -24.62 25.74 57.94
CA GLU A 1063 -25.99 25.33 57.68
C GLU A 1063 -27.00 26.16 58.51
N ALA A 1064 -26.73 26.35 59.80
CA ALA A 1064 -27.58 27.18 60.67
C ALA A 1064 -27.73 28.62 60.16
N ALA A 1065 -26.67 29.20 59.58
CA ALA A 1065 -26.72 30.56 59.02
C ALA A 1065 -27.61 30.68 57.76
N GLN A 1066 -27.84 29.57 57.06
CA GLN A 1066 -28.70 29.52 55.86
C GLN A 1066 -30.15 29.13 56.18
N MET A 1067 -30.42 28.65 57.40
CA MET A 1067 -31.77 28.28 57.82
C MET A 1067 -32.62 29.50 58.16
N THR A 1068 -33.94 29.37 57.98
CA THR A 1068 -34.93 30.41 58.34
C THR A 1068 -35.79 30.02 59.54
N ASP A 1069 -35.94 28.73 59.82
CA ASP A 1069 -36.72 28.23 60.94
C ASP A 1069 -35.93 28.39 62.27
N PRO A 1070 -36.47 29.14 63.26
CA PRO A 1070 -35.82 29.33 64.55
C PRO A 1070 -35.46 28.03 65.29
N HIS A 1071 -36.31 27.01 65.20
CA HIS A 1071 -36.08 25.75 65.92
C HIS A 1071 -34.97 24.92 65.26
N ALA A 1072 -34.95 24.85 63.93
CA ALA A 1072 -33.88 24.22 63.17
C ALA A 1072 -32.52 24.90 63.42
N ILE A 1073 -32.47 26.25 63.42
CA ILE A 1073 -31.25 27.01 63.74
C ILE A 1073 -30.72 26.64 65.13
N MET A 1074 -31.58 26.66 66.15
CA MET A 1074 -31.17 26.31 67.51
C MET A 1074 -30.68 24.86 67.61
N THR A 1075 -31.30 23.92 66.88
CA THR A 1075 -30.89 22.51 66.85
C THR A 1075 -29.51 22.35 66.20
N ALA A 1076 -29.25 23.04 65.08
CA ALA A 1076 -27.98 23.01 64.39
C ALA A 1076 -26.84 23.63 65.23
N VAL A 1077 -27.07 24.78 65.87
CA VAL A 1077 -26.08 25.39 66.79
C VAL A 1077 -25.83 24.49 68.01
N ASN A 1078 -26.85 23.80 68.51
CA ASN A 1078 -26.70 22.83 69.60
C ASN A 1078 -25.92 21.58 69.17
N SER A 1079 -26.04 21.13 67.91
CA SER A 1079 -25.16 20.08 67.39
C SER A 1079 -23.71 20.54 67.26
N ALA A 1080 -23.48 21.78 66.82
CA ALA A 1080 -22.12 22.35 66.77
C ALA A 1080 -21.49 22.44 68.17
N GLU A 1081 -22.27 22.78 69.19
CA GLU A 1081 -21.82 22.77 70.59
C GLU A 1081 -21.32 21.39 71.04
N LYS A 1082 -22.07 20.33 70.73
CA LYS A 1082 -21.67 18.95 71.06
C LYS A 1082 -20.33 18.61 70.40
N PHE A 1083 -20.18 18.88 69.11
CA PHE A 1083 -18.94 18.61 68.40
C PHE A 1083 -17.74 19.40 68.95
N PHE A 1084 -17.90 20.70 69.26
CA PHE A 1084 -16.83 21.46 69.92
C PHE A 1084 -16.53 20.96 71.34
N SER A 1085 -17.50 20.38 72.05
CA SER A 1085 -17.29 19.88 73.41
C SER A 1085 -16.47 18.59 73.47
N GLU A 1086 -16.40 17.84 72.37
CA GLU A 1086 -15.58 16.64 72.24
C GLU A 1086 -14.08 16.97 72.12
N ASP A 1087 -13.75 18.18 71.66
CA ASP A 1087 -12.37 18.69 71.59
C ASP A 1087 -12.06 19.60 72.79
N LYS A 1088 -11.06 19.20 73.58
CA LYS A 1088 -10.65 19.93 74.79
C LYS A 1088 -10.08 21.32 74.48
N ASP A 1089 -9.46 21.50 73.32
CA ASP A 1089 -8.85 22.78 72.93
C ASP A 1089 -9.91 23.78 72.44
N ARG A 1090 -11.14 23.32 72.17
CA ARG A 1090 -12.27 24.12 71.67
C ARG A 1090 -13.35 24.39 72.72
N ALA A 1091 -12.98 24.33 74.00
CA ALA A 1091 -13.89 24.58 75.12
C ALA A 1091 -14.52 26.00 75.10
N LEU A 1092 -13.81 26.98 74.53
CA LEU A 1092 -14.33 28.33 74.38
C LEU A 1092 -15.44 28.39 73.33
N GLU A 1093 -15.22 27.77 72.16
CA GLU A 1093 -16.18 27.68 71.07
C GLU A 1093 -17.44 26.91 71.50
N ALA A 1094 -17.29 25.78 72.20
CA ALA A 1094 -18.41 25.04 72.78
C ALA A 1094 -19.25 25.94 73.72
N LYS A 1095 -18.58 26.68 74.62
CA LYS A 1095 -19.26 27.60 75.52
C LYS A 1095 -19.97 28.73 74.76
N MET A 1096 -19.36 29.28 73.71
CA MET A 1096 -19.96 30.31 72.86
C MET A 1096 -21.22 29.80 72.15
N MET A 1097 -21.21 28.56 71.64
CA MET A 1097 -22.39 27.95 71.03
C MET A 1097 -23.49 27.70 72.06
N ASN A 1098 -23.13 27.23 73.26
CA ASN A 1098 -24.07 27.05 74.36
C ASN A 1098 -24.75 28.37 74.77
N GLU A 1099 -23.97 29.45 74.92
CA GLU A 1099 -24.49 30.79 75.18
C GLU A 1099 -25.36 31.30 74.03
N SER A 1100 -25.00 31.02 72.77
CA SER A 1100 -25.79 31.42 71.60
C SER A 1100 -27.15 30.73 71.56
N VAL A 1101 -27.23 29.43 71.82
CA VAL A 1101 -28.52 28.69 71.90
C VAL A 1101 -29.40 29.26 73.01
N ARG A 1102 -28.83 29.56 74.19
CA ARG A 1102 -29.57 30.20 75.29
C ARG A 1102 -30.10 31.57 74.90
N LEU A 1103 -29.31 32.37 74.18
CA LEU A 1103 -29.74 33.69 73.72
C LEU A 1103 -30.91 33.58 72.74
N LEU A 1104 -30.81 32.71 71.74
CA LEU A 1104 -31.88 32.49 70.75
C LEU A 1104 -33.18 32.01 71.42
N ALA A 1105 -33.08 31.08 72.38
CA ALA A 1105 -34.24 30.62 73.16
C ALA A 1105 -34.91 31.76 73.92
N LEU A 1106 -34.10 32.62 74.57
CA LEU A 1106 -34.58 33.75 75.33
C LEU A 1106 -35.19 34.84 74.44
N GLN A 1107 -34.60 35.09 73.26
CA GLN A 1107 -35.15 35.99 72.25
C GLN A 1107 -36.50 35.50 71.72
N GLN A 1108 -36.61 34.20 71.39
CA GLN A 1108 -37.86 33.60 70.94
C GLN A 1108 -38.96 33.72 72.01
N GLN A 1109 -38.61 33.53 73.29
CA GLN A 1109 -39.54 33.78 74.40
C GLN A 1109 -39.96 35.25 74.47
N PHE A 1110 -39.04 36.20 74.26
CA PHE A 1110 -39.36 37.63 74.28
C PHE A 1110 -40.25 38.07 73.11
N GLU A 1111 -40.05 37.51 71.93
CA GLU A 1111 -40.96 37.71 70.79
C GLU A 1111 -42.36 37.16 71.10
N LYS A 1112 -42.44 35.96 71.68
CA LYS A 1112 -43.72 35.36 72.09
C LYS A 1112 -44.45 36.19 73.14
N ASP A 1113 -43.76 36.64 74.18
CA ASP A 1113 -44.31 37.51 75.23
C ASP A 1113 -44.76 38.90 74.71
N SER A 1114 -44.32 39.29 73.51
CA SER A 1114 -44.67 40.58 72.89
C SER A 1114 -45.63 40.42 71.69
N ASP A 1115 -46.27 39.25 71.57
CA ASP A 1115 -47.17 38.88 70.46
C ASP A 1115 -46.52 39.08 69.07
N GLY A 1116 -45.19 38.94 68.96
CA GLY A 1116 -44.43 39.13 67.72
C GLY A 1116 -44.30 40.58 67.25
N LYS A 1117 -44.73 41.57 68.04
CA LYS A 1117 -44.66 43.00 67.67
C LYS A 1117 -43.24 43.53 67.61
N VAL A 1118 -42.34 42.95 68.40
CA VAL A 1118 -40.93 43.33 68.46
C VAL A 1118 -40.09 42.12 68.10
N LYS A 1119 -39.25 42.24 67.07
CA LYS A 1119 -38.34 41.18 66.64
C LYS A 1119 -37.06 41.23 67.48
N PHE A 1120 -36.64 40.07 67.99
CA PHE A 1120 -35.43 39.86 68.78
C PHE A 1120 -34.56 38.73 68.22
N PHE A 1121 -35.14 37.73 67.54
CA PHE A 1121 -34.43 36.54 67.12
C PHE A 1121 -33.26 36.87 66.18
N GLY A 1122 -32.07 36.34 66.49
CA GLY A 1122 -30.84 36.58 65.73
C GLY A 1122 -30.09 37.87 66.08
N GLN A 1123 -30.60 38.70 67.00
CA GLN A 1123 -29.87 39.89 67.45
C GLN A 1123 -28.67 39.50 68.33
N SER A 1124 -27.63 40.34 68.35
CA SER A 1124 -26.55 40.19 69.34
C SER A 1124 -27.07 40.45 70.75
N VAL A 1125 -26.33 40.03 71.79
CA VAL A 1125 -26.67 40.34 73.20
C VAL A 1125 -26.86 41.85 73.41
N SER A 1126 -25.97 42.66 72.83
CA SER A 1126 -26.02 44.13 72.93
C SER A 1126 -27.23 44.72 72.23
N GLU A 1127 -27.54 44.24 71.03
CA GLU A 1127 -28.69 44.72 70.26
C GLU A 1127 -30.01 44.27 70.91
N THR A 1128 -30.06 43.06 71.46
CA THR A 1128 -31.21 42.56 72.24
C THR A 1128 -31.49 43.48 73.43
N ILE A 1129 -30.44 43.88 74.18
CA ILE A 1129 -30.55 44.84 75.29
C ILE A 1129 -31.04 46.19 74.78
N ARG A 1130 -30.48 46.69 73.67
CA ARG A 1130 -30.88 47.96 73.08
C ARG A 1130 -32.35 47.94 72.66
N THR A 1131 -32.78 46.93 71.91
CA THR A 1131 -34.17 46.74 71.47
C THR A 1131 -35.11 46.62 72.66
N CYS A 1132 -34.73 45.89 73.71
CA CYS A 1132 -35.51 45.83 74.96
C CYS A 1132 -35.67 47.23 75.58
N LEU A 1133 -34.61 48.03 75.64
CA LEU A 1133 -34.64 49.37 76.20
C LEU A 1133 -35.48 50.34 75.34
N MET A 1134 -35.30 50.32 74.01
CA MET A 1134 -36.05 51.15 73.06
C MET A 1134 -37.57 50.91 73.11
N ASN A 1135 -37.99 49.70 73.48
CA ASN A 1135 -39.40 49.31 73.61
C ASN A 1135 -39.92 49.31 75.05
N GLY A 1136 -39.21 49.95 75.99
CA GLY A 1136 -39.64 50.09 77.39
C GLY A 1136 -39.55 48.82 78.25
N MET A 1137 -38.95 47.74 77.74
CA MET A 1137 -38.84 46.44 78.42
C MET A 1137 -37.61 46.37 79.34
N SER A 1138 -37.46 47.32 80.26
CA SER A 1138 -36.26 47.46 81.11
C SER A 1138 -35.93 46.21 81.95
N LYS A 1139 -36.96 45.53 82.50
CA LYS A 1139 -36.77 44.29 83.28
C LYS A 1139 -36.17 43.15 82.44
N LYS A 1140 -36.56 43.06 81.16
CA LYS A 1140 -36.02 42.07 80.22
C LYS A 1140 -34.57 42.39 79.85
N ALA A 1141 -34.24 43.67 79.65
CA ALA A 1141 -32.86 44.11 79.43
C ALA A 1141 -31.93 43.79 80.61
N ASP A 1142 -32.39 44.00 81.85
CA ASP A 1142 -31.63 43.63 83.06
C ASP A 1142 -31.45 42.11 83.20
N ARG A 1143 -32.47 41.31 82.80
CA ARG A 1143 -32.36 39.85 82.73
C ARG A 1143 -31.24 39.42 81.77
N VAL A 1144 -31.24 39.92 80.52
CA VAL A 1144 -30.19 39.61 79.53
C VAL A 1144 -28.80 40.00 80.04
N LYS A 1145 -28.68 41.18 80.67
CA LYS A 1145 -27.42 41.62 81.28
C LYS A 1145 -26.91 40.63 82.33
N SER A 1146 -27.78 40.17 83.23
CA SER A 1146 -27.41 39.25 84.31
C SER A 1146 -27.04 37.85 83.80
N GLU A 1147 -27.80 37.35 82.82
CA GLU A 1147 -27.68 35.99 82.29
C GLU A 1147 -26.43 35.81 81.43
N PHE A 1148 -26.12 36.80 80.58
CA PHE A 1148 -24.93 36.81 79.71
C PHE A 1148 -23.73 37.55 80.32
N LYS A 1149 -23.80 37.90 81.62
CA LYS A 1149 -22.72 38.56 82.38
C LYS A 1149 -22.13 39.78 81.65
N VAL A 1150 -23.00 40.59 81.04
CA VAL A 1150 -22.57 41.76 80.24
C VAL A 1150 -21.84 42.75 81.15
N PRO A 1151 -20.60 43.17 80.81
CA PRO A 1151 -19.84 44.09 81.64
C PRO A 1151 -20.61 45.39 81.91
N ASP A 1152 -20.55 45.84 83.16
CA ASP A 1152 -21.28 47.04 83.61
C ASP A 1152 -21.00 48.26 82.73
N LYS A 1153 -19.74 48.46 82.32
CA LYS A 1153 -19.38 49.55 81.39
C LYS A 1153 -20.14 49.46 80.05
N ARG A 1154 -20.25 48.27 79.45
CA ARG A 1154 -20.92 48.06 78.17
C ARG A 1154 -22.43 48.28 78.28
N PHE A 1155 -23.05 47.76 79.34
CA PHE A 1155 -24.47 47.98 79.59
C PHE A 1155 -24.81 49.47 79.78
N TRP A 1156 -23.95 50.22 80.47
CA TRP A 1156 -24.12 51.66 80.65
C TRP A 1156 -24.05 52.45 79.35
N TYR A 1157 -23.11 52.11 78.46
CA TYR A 1157 -23.08 52.71 77.12
C TYR A 1157 -24.36 52.40 76.33
N LEU A 1158 -24.79 51.13 76.29
CA LEU A 1158 -26.01 50.74 75.59
C LEU A 1158 -27.25 51.48 76.10
N LYS A 1159 -27.37 51.63 77.42
CA LYS A 1159 -28.50 52.33 78.05
C LYS A 1159 -28.45 53.84 77.83
N LEU A 1160 -27.27 54.46 77.89
CA LEU A 1160 -27.06 55.85 77.49
C LEU A 1160 -27.50 56.09 76.03
N HIS A 1161 -27.01 55.27 75.10
CA HIS A 1161 -27.34 55.40 73.67
C HIS A 1161 -28.83 55.14 73.40
N ALA A 1162 -29.44 54.15 74.04
CA ALA A 1162 -30.86 53.84 73.87
C ALA A 1162 -31.77 54.97 74.39
N LEU A 1163 -31.55 55.43 75.63
CA LEU A 1163 -32.36 56.51 76.22
C LEU A 1163 -32.18 57.84 75.47
N THR A 1164 -30.96 58.13 75.00
CA THR A 1164 -30.70 59.30 74.15
C THR A 1164 -31.45 59.19 72.82
N ALA A 1165 -31.44 58.02 72.18
CA ALA A 1165 -32.17 57.78 70.92
C ALA A 1165 -33.69 57.88 71.09
N MET A 1166 -34.24 57.45 72.23
CA MET A 1166 -35.65 57.62 72.59
C MET A 1166 -36.02 59.06 72.95
N ARG A 1167 -35.03 59.94 73.17
CA ARG A 1167 -35.18 61.29 73.75
C ARG A 1167 -35.84 61.29 75.14
N ASP A 1168 -35.66 60.21 75.89
CA ASP A 1168 -36.13 60.09 77.27
C ASP A 1168 -35.04 60.59 78.23
N PHE A 1169 -34.88 61.92 78.27
CA PHE A 1169 -33.85 62.59 79.07
C PHE A 1169 -34.15 62.52 80.58
N ASP A 1170 -35.43 62.42 80.96
CA ASP A 1170 -35.85 62.24 82.36
C ASP A 1170 -35.39 60.87 82.89
N ALA A 1171 -35.62 59.80 82.11
CA ALA A 1171 -35.10 58.48 82.45
C ALA A 1171 -33.56 58.42 82.37
N LEU A 1172 -32.93 59.21 81.49
CA LEU A 1172 -31.47 59.32 81.41
C LEU A 1172 -30.88 59.98 82.67
N ASP A 1173 -31.47 61.06 83.18
CA ASP A 1173 -31.03 61.69 84.43
C ASP A 1173 -31.28 60.79 85.64
N ALA A 1174 -32.44 60.13 85.69
CA ALA A 1174 -32.72 59.11 86.72
C ALA A 1174 -31.70 57.97 86.68
N PHE A 1175 -31.35 57.48 85.48
CA PHE A 1175 -30.32 56.46 85.29
C PHE A 1175 -28.94 56.94 85.74
N ALA A 1176 -28.54 58.15 85.37
CA ALA A 1176 -27.30 58.75 85.80
C ALA A 1176 -27.22 58.93 87.33
N ARG A 1177 -28.35 59.14 88.01
CA ARG A 1177 -28.40 59.27 89.48
C ARG A 1177 -28.41 57.92 90.21
N SER A 1178 -28.85 56.85 89.56
CA SER A 1178 -29.07 55.54 90.19
C SER A 1178 -27.83 54.96 90.90
N ARG A 1179 -26.64 55.07 90.29
CA ARG A 1179 -25.34 54.72 90.89
C ARG A 1179 -24.22 55.47 90.17
N ARG A 1180 -23.01 55.46 90.74
CA ARG A 1180 -21.83 56.06 90.09
C ARG A 1180 -21.57 55.38 88.74
N SER A 1181 -21.51 56.18 87.66
CA SER A 1181 -21.29 55.70 86.31
C SER A 1181 -19.92 54.99 86.17
N PRO A 1182 -19.86 53.72 85.75
CA PRO A 1182 -18.62 53.00 85.50
C PRO A 1182 -17.91 53.44 84.21
N ILE A 1183 -18.60 54.20 83.34
CA ILE A 1183 -18.04 54.80 82.11
C ILE A 1183 -17.63 56.27 82.33
N GLY A 1184 -17.80 56.79 83.55
CA GLY A 1184 -17.69 58.21 83.86
C GLY A 1184 -18.90 59.00 83.34
N TYR A 1185 -18.96 60.29 83.69
CA TYR A 1185 -19.99 61.20 83.16
C TYR A 1185 -19.48 61.97 81.93
N GLU A 1186 -18.17 61.96 81.66
CA GLU A 1186 -17.57 62.55 80.46
C GLU A 1186 -18.11 61.89 79.18
N ALA A 1187 -18.33 60.58 79.22
CA ALA A 1187 -18.96 59.83 78.13
C ALA A 1187 -20.41 60.26 77.85
N PHE A 1188 -21.18 60.60 78.90
CA PHE A 1188 -22.55 61.12 78.77
C PHE A 1188 -22.54 62.47 78.06
N VAL A 1189 -21.66 63.37 78.52
CA VAL A 1189 -21.51 64.72 77.95
C VAL A 1189 -21.12 64.64 76.47
N ARG A 1190 -20.06 63.90 76.13
CA ARG A 1190 -19.60 63.78 74.74
C ARG A 1190 -20.67 63.19 73.84
N HIS A 1191 -21.31 62.09 74.26
CA HIS A 1191 -22.34 61.46 73.43
C HIS A 1191 -23.55 62.37 73.20
N LEU A 1192 -24.04 63.07 74.24
CA LEU A 1192 -25.17 63.99 74.10
C LEU A 1192 -24.82 65.19 73.22
N VAL A 1193 -23.59 65.70 73.32
CA VAL A 1193 -23.10 66.77 72.43
C VAL A 1193 -23.00 66.30 70.98
N GLU A 1194 -22.44 65.11 70.74
CA GLU A 1194 -22.39 64.48 69.41
C GLU A 1194 -23.79 64.25 68.82
N ALA A 1195 -24.76 63.87 69.64
CA ALA A 1195 -26.16 63.72 69.25
C ALA A 1195 -26.91 65.06 69.08
N GLY A 1196 -26.26 66.20 69.33
CA GLY A 1196 -26.82 67.55 69.17
C GLY A 1196 -27.63 68.06 70.37
N HIS A 1197 -27.71 67.31 71.46
CA HIS A 1197 -28.46 67.65 72.67
C HIS A 1197 -27.62 68.43 73.68
N LEU A 1198 -27.17 69.63 73.28
CA LEU A 1198 -26.24 70.47 74.05
C LEU A 1198 -26.78 70.88 75.44
N LYS A 1199 -28.07 71.19 75.54
CA LYS A 1199 -28.70 71.62 76.80
C LYS A 1199 -28.78 70.49 77.82
N GLU A 1200 -29.06 69.28 77.36
CA GLU A 1200 -29.15 68.08 78.20
C GLU A 1200 -27.78 67.56 78.62
N ALA A 1201 -26.70 67.91 77.89
CA ALA A 1201 -25.34 67.53 78.23
C ALA A 1201 -24.76 68.33 79.41
N SER A 1202 -25.11 69.63 79.51
CA SER A 1202 -24.53 70.57 80.51
C SER A 1202 -24.64 70.09 81.97
N PRO A 1203 -25.79 69.55 82.45
CA PRO A 1203 -25.94 69.06 83.84
C PRO A 1203 -24.96 67.94 84.23
N TYR A 1204 -24.53 67.12 83.27
CA TYR A 1204 -23.62 66.01 83.56
C TYR A 1204 -22.16 66.46 83.73
N VAL A 1205 -21.80 67.66 83.27
CA VAL A 1205 -20.45 68.21 83.37
C VAL A 1205 -20.04 68.42 84.83
N MET A 1206 -20.94 68.91 85.70
CA MET A 1206 -20.68 69.03 87.15
C MET A 1206 -20.27 67.70 87.80
N ARG A 1207 -20.67 66.57 87.21
CA ARG A 1207 -20.40 65.22 87.73
C ARG A 1207 -19.09 64.63 87.19
N CYS A 1208 -18.43 65.33 86.27
CA CYS A 1208 -17.10 64.98 85.74
C CYS A 1208 -15.98 65.50 86.65
N ASP A 1209 -14.76 65.03 86.41
CA ASP A 1209 -13.57 65.47 87.16
C ASP A 1209 -13.31 66.97 86.96
N SER A 1210 -13.07 67.69 88.06
CA SER A 1210 -12.91 69.15 88.11
C SER A 1210 -11.96 69.74 87.04
N PRO A 1211 -10.80 69.15 86.71
CA PRO A 1211 -9.89 69.68 85.69
C PRO A 1211 -10.49 69.76 84.29
N LYS A 1212 -11.36 68.81 83.94
CA LYS A 1212 -11.92 68.68 82.59
C LYS A 1212 -13.25 69.42 82.39
N ARG A 1213 -13.88 69.90 83.47
CA ARG A 1213 -15.21 70.54 83.42
C ARG A 1213 -15.26 71.77 82.53
N VAL A 1214 -14.22 72.60 82.58
CA VAL A 1214 -14.12 73.82 81.77
C VAL A 1214 -14.18 73.49 80.28
N GLU A 1215 -13.37 72.52 79.85
CA GLU A 1215 -13.33 72.03 78.47
C GLU A 1215 -14.66 71.38 78.05
N LEU A 1216 -15.28 70.60 78.94
CA LEU A 1216 -16.56 69.93 78.67
C LEU A 1216 -17.74 70.92 78.58
N TYR A 1217 -17.76 71.98 79.39
CA TYR A 1217 -18.74 73.07 79.26
C TYR A 1217 -18.56 73.85 77.95
N MET A 1218 -17.33 74.08 77.52
CA MET A 1218 -17.04 74.64 76.21
C MET A 1218 -17.58 73.75 75.09
N LEU A 1219 -17.41 72.42 75.21
CA LEU A 1219 -17.95 71.45 74.26
C LEU A 1219 -19.49 71.51 74.19
N CYS A 1220 -20.16 71.73 75.33
CA CYS A 1220 -21.63 71.95 75.41
C CYS A 1220 -22.07 73.33 74.90
N LYS A 1221 -21.15 74.21 74.51
CA LYS A 1221 -21.36 75.63 74.20
C LYS A 1221 -21.98 76.44 75.36
N ASP A 1222 -21.82 75.97 76.59
CA ASP A 1222 -22.26 76.67 77.81
C ASP A 1222 -21.11 77.49 78.40
N TRP A 1223 -20.79 78.58 77.70
CA TRP A 1223 -19.68 79.47 78.05
C TRP A 1223 -19.85 80.15 79.41
N ARG A 1224 -21.11 80.40 79.82
CA ARG A 1224 -21.41 80.98 81.13
C ARG A 1224 -21.07 80.02 82.27
N ALA A 1225 -21.42 78.73 82.12
CA ALA A 1225 -21.06 77.71 83.10
C ALA A 1225 -19.55 77.47 83.13
N ALA A 1226 -18.87 77.46 81.97
CA ALA A 1226 -17.41 77.35 81.90
C ALA A 1226 -16.70 78.50 82.64
N GLY A 1227 -17.17 79.74 82.46
CA GLY A 1227 -16.66 80.91 83.16
C GLY A 1227 -16.87 80.85 84.68
N ARG A 1228 -18.05 80.39 85.13
CA ARG A 1228 -18.31 80.19 86.56
C ARG A 1228 -17.36 79.15 87.19
N GLU A 1229 -17.12 78.03 86.51
CA GLU A 1229 -16.19 77.00 87.00
C GLU A 1229 -14.74 77.52 87.05
N CYS A 1230 -14.29 78.30 86.06
CA CYS A 1230 -12.97 78.95 86.09
C CYS A 1230 -12.84 79.93 87.27
N LYS A 1231 -13.91 80.68 87.56
CA LYS A 1231 -13.97 81.59 88.71
C LYS A 1231 -13.88 80.84 90.03
N GLU A 1232 -14.66 79.78 90.21
CA GLU A 1232 -14.67 78.97 91.43
C GLU A 1232 -13.33 78.26 91.69
N ARG A 1233 -12.62 77.87 90.62
CA ARG A 1233 -11.31 77.20 90.71
C ARG A 1233 -10.11 78.14 90.81
N GLY A 1234 -10.30 79.45 90.64
CA GLY A 1234 -9.20 80.41 90.57
C GLY A 1234 -8.31 80.25 89.31
N ASP A 1235 -8.80 79.56 88.26
CA ASP A 1235 -8.04 79.25 87.05
C ASP A 1235 -7.99 80.45 86.09
N LYS A 1236 -7.11 81.41 86.38
CA LYS A 1236 -6.93 82.64 85.60
C LYS A 1236 -6.51 82.35 84.15
N LYS A 1237 -5.66 81.34 83.92
CA LYS A 1237 -5.21 80.93 82.58
C LYS A 1237 -6.35 80.31 81.76
N GLY A 1238 -7.20 79.49 82.40
CA GLY A 1238 -8.41 78.95 81.77
C GLY A 1238 -9.43 80.03 81.42
N MET A 1239 -9.61 81.03 82.29
CA MET A 1239 -10.50 82.17 82.07
C MET A 1239 -10.06 83.04 80.88
N GLU A 1240 -8.76 83.33 80.77
CA GLU A 1240 -8.20 84.05 79.60
C GLU A 1240 -8.43 83.28 78.29
N LYS A 1241 -8.22 81.96 78.30
CA LYS A 1241 -8.52 81.10 77.13
C LYS A 1241 -10.01 81.13 76.76
N LEU A 1242 -10.92 81.12 77.74
CA LEU A 1242 -12.37 81.23 77.51
C LEU A 1242 -12.77 82.58 76.90
N ILE A 1243 -12.21 83.70 77.39
CA ILE A 1243 -12.45 85.04 76.84
C ILE A 1243 -12.00 85.10 75.37
N ASN A 1244 -10.83 84.53 75.07
CA ASN A 1244 -10.27 84.51 73.71
C ASN A 1244 -11.03 83.58 72.75
N SER A 1245 -11.64 82.49 73.25
CA SER A 1245 -12.40 81.53 72.46
C SER A 1245 -13.90 81.78 72.44
N SER A 1246 -14.37 82.86 73.07
CA SER A 1246 -15.79 83.19 73.18
C SER A 1246 -16.41 83.54 71.80
N PRO A 1247 -17.58 82.98 71.44
CA PRO A 1247 -18.14 83.10 70.09
C PRO A 1247 -18.90 84.42 69.84
N ASN A 1248 -19.23 85.19 70.88
CA ASN A 1248 -19.93 86.47 70.74
C ASN A 1248 -19.51 87.47 71.85
N SER A 1249 -19.44 88.75 71.48
CA SER A 1249 -19.16 89.91 72.33
C SER A 1249 -19.93 89.95 73.66
N LEU A 1250 -21.18 89.50 73.69
CA LEU A 1250 -22.00 89.44 74.90
C LEU A 1250 -21.46 88.43 75.93
N ILE A 1251 -21.09 87.24 75.47
CA ILE A 1251 -20.49 86.19 76.32
C ILE A 1251 -19.11 86.64 76.79
N LYS A 1252 -18.34 87.29 75.92
CA LYS A 1252 -17.02 87.84 76.25
C LYS A 1252 -17.09 88.83 77.41
N ARG A 1253 -18.06 89.75 77.39
CA ARG A 1253 -18.30 90.73 78.47
C ARG A 1253 -18.67 90.06 79.80
N GLU A 1254 -19.52 89.04 79.77
CA GLU A 1254 -19.89 88.29 80.99
C GLU A 1254 -18.71 87.51 81.57
N LEU A 1255 -17.84 86.93 80.72
CA LEU A 1255 -16.60 86.27 81.14
C LEU A 1255 -15.57 87.26 81.70
N GLU A 1256 -15.44 88.45 81.09
CA GLU A 1256 -14.60 89.55 81.60
C GLU A 1256 -15.08 90.03 82.98
N GLN A 1257 -16.40 90.08 83.22
CA GLN A 1257 -16.96 90.37 84.54
C GLN A 1257 -16.62 89.27 85.56
N PHE A 1258 -16.68 88.00 85.17
CA PHE A 1258 -16.24 86.92 86.05
C PHE A 1258 -14.74 87.02 86.36
N ALA A 1259 -13.89 87.30 85.36
CA ALA A 1259 -12.45 87.50 85.53
C ALA A 1259 -12.11 88.67 86.47
N ALA A 1260 -12.81 89.81 86.34
CA ALA A 1260 -12.62 90.98 87.22
C ALA A 1260 -12.99 90.69 88.69
N SER A 1261 -13.84 89.69 88.93
CA SER A 1261 -14.28 89.28 90.27
C SER A 1261 -13.47 88.14 90.90
N MET A 1262 -12.45 87.62 90.20
CA MET A 1262 -11.52 86.61 90.72
C MET A 1262 -10.35 87.31 91.45
N LYS A 1263 -10.31 87.23 92.79
CA LYS A 1263 -9.14 87.67 93.55
C LYS A 1263 -8.02 86.64 93.42
#